data_AF-A0A7D9HDW1-F1
#
_entry.id   AF-A0A7D9HDW1-F1
#
_cell.length_a   1.000
_cell.length_b   1.000
_cell.length_c   1.000
_cell.angle_alpha   90.00
_cell.angle_beta   90.00
_cell.angle_gamma   90.00
#
_symmetry.space_group_name_H-M   'P 1'
#
loop_
_entity.id
_entity.type
_entity.pdbx_description
1 polymer ?
#
loop_
_entity_poly.entity_id
_entity_poly.type
_entity_poly.pdbx_seq_one_letter_code
_entity_poly.pdbx_strand_id
1 'polypeptide(L)'
;MLDEFEKWEMYGLDAIGEAGTNYAVWREFSNVIEILNVPFEKYFTEHLLSLEENPDLVLIESLFQEYQDNQSLIEVICDLSNPKADPLEPVAEHLFSSPPTFIYYVRGKKERFEKRVLAEFEHVIQSNRHFHLNDSVDVNVVHVEIPHGGTGTKRAEINLEKHLMKKRSIIRIRNNDQLCLARALVVAKAKIDNDPQYTSIVDHRRAMQTRLALELHKKAAVSLGPCGLDEVKRFQTYLSDYQNALIYIGPDQEKRIYLYLYDNHYDVITKMPGFFARKKYCHTCKKAYDHREDHLCPNACPCCRFPDCPVESWVRCNDCNRMFKSQACFDRHKQSSKKSICATMVKCSECHRIIKRYKRDSHHCGMTKCPICKEYTRPGDHQCYMQPVEKRNESLSDSDDSSEHSEDDVTEGGYDQMLFFDFECRQENGNHEPNLCVIQNEAGDEWVFEGDNTRNEFCEWLFQKERANSVVMAHNFQGYDSYFILQYLRENGVKYDIDVIVRGAKVLSLSVDMFKIKFIDSLNFIPMRLADFPKTFGIDQLAKGYFPHLFNKKENENYVGPIPPTPYYNPNGMSPAAKETFLRCHKNLKDNDYVFNFQEEILAYCRSDVDILRHCCLEFRELFRDVTKIDPFEKCLTIASACNQVYRTNYLRENTIAIIPPRGYCPENKQSLLAQKWLSYTAEQNEIYIQHARNGGEKRVGPYLLDGYHEETRTASEVHGCFWHGCINCYARDTMNPVKGKTMHDLHQKTVEKIQYLKNQGYNVVEVWECRINRELADNEDMKYYFDQYDGVDPLEPRDALYGGRTNASRLYHECNDDEKIRYVDFTSLYPWCNKMTRTVVGHPRIITENFDGISTYFGLVKCTVLPPRGLFHPVLPYRTQGKLMFALCRTCADACSQTTCGHADHERAIQGTWCSVDLEKALEKGYQIVQIHEVWHFPETSDDLFKDYIDTFLKIKQEASGYPKDSVTEEQRQHHMDEYLEKSGIHLDPHKIEYNPGLVDHQPVSSVADGGVITFLFPGTEDYVDLARMILVVRAKVTKPDGTNLGAAEKVGVVNNFLHSLFKQVDVFLKGKQVTQATGTHAYRAYLETLLNYGPSAKDSQLTAALYYKDTAGKMDVADPTVAGGNGNAGLRARYVFSKASETVEMTGPIFSDIFMSERLLLSYVDLKIILKRSSDEFCLVASEDDADFRVTLTDAYLRIRKVKVNPSISVAHEIALKKGPAIYPIRRVECKSFIVPAGNPSLRKDNLFNGLVPKTFVFGMVESDAFNGALKK
;
A
#
# COMPACT_ATOMS: atom_id res chain seq x y z
N MET A 1 44.14 -2.62 5.13
CA MET A 1 43.31 -3.66 5.78
C MET A 1 43.37 -3.66 7.30
N LEU A 2 44.35 -3.03 7.96
CA LEU A 2 44.16 -2.54 9.34
C LEU A 2 44.18 -1.00 9.35
N ASP A 3 45.19 -0.38 8.72
CA ASP A 3 45.34 1.08 8.48
C ASP A 3 44.22 1.73 7.64
N GLU A 4 43.17 0.99 7.28
CA GLU A 4 41.98 1.48 6.58
C GLU A 4 40.74 1.57 7.50
N PHE A 5 40.78 0.97 8.68
CA PHE A 5 39.66 0.99 9.63
C PHE A 5 39.64 2.29 10.47
N GLU A 6 40.79 2.75 10.95
CA GLU A 6 40.90 4.00 11.74
C GLU A 6 40.47 5.27 10.98
N LYS A 7 40.38 5.22 9.63
CA LYS A 7 39.90 6.34 8.82
C LYS A 7 38.38 6.52 8.79
N TRP A 8 37.62 5.58 9.34
CA TRP A 8 36.15 5.64 9.35
C TRP A 8 35.53 6.23 10.63
N GLU A 9 36.29 6.39 11.72
CA GLU A 9 35.77 6.98 12.98
C GLU A 9 35.80 8.53 13.01
N MET A 10 36.47 9.20 12.06
CA MET A 10 36.58 10.66 12.04
C MET A 10 35.41 11.41 11.38
N TYR A 11 34.45 10.71 10.75
CA TYR A 11 33.31 11.33 10.07
C TYR A 11 32.00 11.10 10.83
N GLY A 12 31.50 12.18 11.46
CA GLY A 12 30.30 12.17 12.29
C GLY A 12 28.97 11.97 11.54
N LEU A 13 27.89 11.91 12.33
CA LEU A 13 26.56 11.39 11.98
C LEU A 13 25.73 12.18 10.93
N ASP A 14 26.28 13.22 10.28
CA ASP A 14 25.52 14.11 9.38
C ASP A 14 25.45 13.63 7.91
N ALA A 15 26.19 12.58 7.53
CA ALA A 15 26.35 12.15 6.14
C ALA A 15 25.18 11.32 5.54
N ILE A 16 23.94 11.46 6.04
CA ILE A 16 22.75 10.72 5.55
C ILE A 16 21.60 11.68 5.15
N GLY A 17 21.94 12.84 4.56
CA GLY A 17 20.98 13.80 4.02
C GLY A 17 20.46 13.46 2.61
N GLU A 18 21.35 13.14 1.66
CA GLU A 18 21.02 13.07 0.22
C GLU A 18 20.62 11.66 -0.30
N ALA A 19 19.61 11.04 0.31
CA ALA A 19 19.05 9.76 -0.17
C ALA A 19 17.52 9.67 -0.01
N GLY A 20 16.78 10.53 -0.72
CA GLY A 20 15.32 10.58 -0.62
C GLY A 20 14.60 9.33 -1.15
N THR A 21 14.22 8.38 -0.26
CA THR A 21 12.94 7.61 -0.23
C THR A 21 12.95 6.39 0.73
N ASN A 22 13.44 6.52 1.98
CA ASN A 22 13.43 5.40 2.93
C ASN A 22 13.15 5.71 4.42
N TYR A 23 12.22 6.63 4.71
CA TYR A 23 11.84 7.05 6.07
C TYR A 23 10.94 6.06 6.87
N ALA A 24 10.65 4.87 6.33
CA ALA A 24 9.70 3.92 6.93
C ALA A 24 10.38 2.79 7.74
N VAL A 25 11.44 2.16 7.20
CA VAL A 25 12.02 0.92 7.77
C VAL A 25 12.79 1.17 9.06
N TRP A 26 13.52 2.29 9.14
CA TRP A 26 14.17 2.74 10.38
C TRP A 26 13.19 3.00 11.54
N ARG A 27 11.90 3.19 11.24
CA ARG A 27 10.86 3.56 12.21
C ARG A 27 10.34 2.39 13.04
N GLU A 28 10.68 1.15 12.69
CA GLU A 28 10.43 -0.06 13.50
C GLU A 28 11.68 -0.43 14.32
N PHE A 29 12.84 -0.53 13.66
CA PHE A 29 14.13 -0.89 14.31
C PHE A 29 14.51 0.06 15.46
N SER A 30 14.26 1.37 15.31
CA SER A 30 14.51 2.35 16.37
C SER A 30 13.67 2.13 17.64
N ASN A 31 12.49 1.51 17.55
CA ASN A 31 11.62 1.33 18.73
C ASN A 31 12.09 0.18 19.64
N VAL A 32 12.87 -0.77 19.11
CA VAL A 32 13.41 -1.89 19.89
C VAL A 32 14.61 -1.43 20.74
N ILE A 33 15.45 -0.57 20.18
CA ILE A 33 16.65 -0.03 20.85
C ILE A 33 16.26 0.94 21.99
N GLU A 34 15.19 1.72 21.82
CA GLU A 34 14.70 2.66 22.85
C GLU A 34 14.21 1.99 24.15
N ILE A 35 13.94 0.69 24.18
CA ILE A 35 13.36 -0.01 25.35
C ILE A 35 14.42 -0.45 26.37
N LEU A 36 15.67 -0.68 25.95
CA LEU A 36 16.68 -1.34 26.81
C LEU A 36 17.54 -0.39 27.65
N ASN A 37 17.64 0.90 27.28
CA ASN A 37 18.34 1.96 28.03
C ASN A 37 19.80 1.62 28.46
N VAL A 38 20.53 0.85 27.66
CA VAL A 38 21.97 0.54 27.85
C VAL A 38 22.76 1.09 26.65
N PRO A 39 23.82 1.90 26.86
CA PRO A 39 24.77 2.24 25.81
C PRO A 39 25.52 0.99 25.32
N PHE A 40 25.32 0.63 24.06
CA PHE A 40 25.82 -0.62 23.46
C PHE A 40 27.35 -0.79 23.59
N GLU A 41 28.07 0.33 23.56
CA GLU A 41 29.54 0.39 23.68
C GLU A 41 30.04 -0.15 25.04
N LYS A 42 29.37 0.21 26.14
CA LYS A 42 29.94 -0.03 27.49
C LYS A 42 29.95 -1.50 27.90
N TYR A 43 28.96 -2.28 27.46
CA TYR A 43 28.87 -3.71 27.80
C TYR A 43 29.95 -4.55 27.10
N PHE A 44 30.43 -4.12 25.93
CA PHE A 44 31.44 -4.86 25.17
C PHE A 44 32.86 -4.63 25.69
N THR A 45 33.20 -3.40 26.11
CA THR A 45 34.54 -3.07 26.61
C THR A 45 34.85 -3.70 27.97
N GLU A 46 33.86 -3.76 28.88
CA GLU A 46 34.06 -4.21 30.27
C GLU A 46 34.06 -5.76 30.44
N HIS A 47 33.86 -6.55 29.37
CA HIS A 47 33.83 -8.03 29.44
C HIS A 47 34.80 -8.77 28.50
N LEU A 48 35.56 -8.06 27.65
CA LEU A 48 36.59 -8.67 26.78
C LEU A 48 38.00 -8.72 27.40
N LEU A 49 38.18 -8.20 28.62
CA LEU A 49 39.49 -8.04 29.30
C LEU A 49 39.76 -9.07 30.41
N SER A 50 39.03 -10.19 30.48
CA SER A 50 39.17 -11.17 31.57
C SER A 50 39.08 -12.65 31.14
N LEU A 51 39.60 -12.99 29.94
CA LEU A 51 39.53 -14.35 29.38
C LEU A 51 40.89 -14.96 28.96
N GLU A 52 42.00 -14.47 29.51
CA GLU A 52 43.34 -15.06 29.27
C GLU A 52 43.77 -16.13 30.31
N GLU A 53 43.07 -16.29 31.44
CA GLU A 53 43.47 -17.22 32.51
C GLU A 53 42.35 -18.19 32.95
N ASN A 54 42.21 -19.32 32.25
CA ASN A 54 41.69 -20.56 32.85
C ASN A 54 42.03 -21.82 32.01
N PRO A 55 42.79 -22.81 32.55
CA PRO A 55 43.20 -23.99 31.78
C PRO A 55 42.25 -25.20 31.87
N ASP A 56 41.26 -25.20 32.78
CA ASP A 56 40.45 -26.37 33.12
C ASP A 56 39.12 -26.44 32.36
N LEU A 57 39.14 -26.94 31.11
CA LEU A 57 37.91 -27.28 30.37
C LEU A 57 37.99 -28.56 29.50
N VAL A 58 38.89 -29.49 29.84
CA VAL A 58 38.99 -30.81 29.19
C VAL A 58 37.92 -31.78 29.73
N LEU A 59 36.62 -31.52 29.45
CA LEU A 59 35.55 -32.47 29.83
C LEU A 59 34.21 -32.39 29.03
N ILE A 60 34.21 -32.03 27.74
CA ILE A 60 32.97 -31.97 26.91
C ILE A 60 32.97 -32.88 25.66
N GLU A 61 34.09 -33.55 25.32
CA GLU A 61 34.16 -34.49 24.19
C GLU A 61 33.24 -35.72 24.31
N SER A 62 32.62 -35.97 25.48
CA SER A 62 31.71 -37.09 25.73
C SER A 62 30.21 -36.79 25.50
N LEU A 63 29.84 -35.56 25.09
CA LEU A 63 28.45 -35.17 24.77
C LEU A 63 28.16 -35.10 23.26
N PHE A 64 29.18 -35.24 22.41
CA PHE A 64 29.07 -35.00 20.96
C PHE A 64 28.54 -36.19 20.13
N GLN A 65 27.96 -37.21 20.76
CA GLN A 65 27.61 -38.48 20.12
C GLN A 65 26.10 -38.80 20.04
N GLU A 66 25.22 -37.89 20.50
CA GLU A 66 23.76 -38.16 20.61
C GLU A 66 22.85 -37.08 19.97
N TYR A 67 23.41 -36.17 19.16
CA TYR A 67 22.65 -35.22 18.34
C TYR A 67 23.09 -35.30 16.87
N GLN A 68 22.46 -36.20 16.10
CA GLN A 68 22.70 -36.35 14.65
C GLN A 68 21.42 -36.39 13.81
N ASP A 69 20.29 -35.95 14.36
CA ASP A 69 19.00 -35.83 13.67
C ASP A 69 18.51 -34.37 13.67
N ASN A 70 17.86 -33.98 12.56
CA ASN A 70 17.43 -32.62 12.17
C ASN A 70 18.54 -31.69 11.70
N GLN A 71 18.72 -31.62 10.37
CA GLN A 71 19.34 -30.48 9.69
C GLN A 71 18.30 -29.83 8.77
N SER A 72 18.06 -28.54 8.94
CA SER A 72 17.23 -27.73 8.04
C SER A 72 18.04 -26.58 7.45
N LEU A 73 18.69 -26.85 6.31
CA LEU A 73 19.42 -25.85 5.54
C LEU A 73 18.44 -24.89 4.82
N ILE A 74 18.79 -23.60 4.80
CA ILE A 74 18.17 -22.56 3.97
C ILE A 74 19.24 -22.04 3.00
N GLU A 75 18.85 -21.45 1.86
CA GLU A 75 19.79 -21.20 0.75
C GLU A 75 19.62 -19.81 0.02
N VAL A 76 20.48 -18.77 0.27
CA VAL A 76 20.81 -17.56 -0.60
C VAL A 76 22.31 -17.37 -1.10
N ILE A 77 22.59 -17.10 -2.39
CA ILE A 77 23.89 -16.87 -3.10
C ILE A 77 23.60 -16.09 -4.40
N CYS A 78 24.57 -15.35 -4.98
CA CYS A 78 24.46 -14.72 -6.31
C CYS A 78 25.83 -14.61 -7.03
N ASP A 79 25.82 -14.54 -8.38
CA ASP A 79 26.94 -14.07 -9.20
C ASP A 79 26.42 -13.13 -10.32
N LEU A 80 27.23 -12.16 -10.74
CA LEU A 80 26.84 -10.95 -11.49
C LEU A 80 27.45 -10.89 -12.90
N SER A 81 27.02 -11.78 -13.81
CA SER A 81 27.47 -11.74 -15.21
C SER A 81 26.41 -12.12 -16.26
N ASN A 82 25.66 -11.11 -16.78
CA ASN A 82 25.21 -10.92 -18.20
C ASN A 82 23.93 -10.04 -18.31
N PRO A 83 23.99 -8.78 -18.80
CA PRO A 83 22.83 -7.87 -18.80
C PRO A 83 21.70 -8.10 -19.83
N LYS A 84 21.71 -9.15 -20.67
CA LYS A 84 20.90 -9.18 -21.93
C LYS A 84 19.95 -10.39 -22.15
N ALA A 85 19.51 -11.11 -21.11
CA ALA A 85 18.42 -12.11 -21.19
C ALA A 85 17.02 -11.51 -20.87
N ASP A 86 15.92 -12.15 -21.29
CA ASP A 86 14.53 -11.77 -20.98
C ASP A 86 13.69 -13.00 -20.63
N PRO A 87 12.72 -12.91 -19.68
CA PRO A 87 12.21 -14.04 -18.90
C PRO A 87 11.08 -14.86 -19.56
N LEU A 88 10.61 -15.84 -18.79
CA LEU A 88 9.89 -17.08 -19.09
C LEU A 88 9.09 -17.56 -17.81
N GLU A 89 8.25 -18.64 -17.76
CA GLU A 89 7.99 -19.44 -16.49
C GLU A 89 7.71 -21.01 -16.58
N PRO A 90 8.43 -21.94 -15.86
CA PRO A 90 7.72 -22.96 -15.06
C PRO A 90 8.08 -23.08 -13.56
N VAL A 91 7.02 -23.39 -12.80
CA VAL A 91 6.85 -24.17 -11.55
C VAL A 91 8.00 -24.28 -10.54
N ALA A 92 7.69 -23.89 -9.29
CA ALA A 92 8.34 -24.39 -8.08
C ALA A 92 7.31 -24.54 -6.94
N GLU A 93 7.00 -25.77 -6.54
CA GLU A 93 6.31 -26.23 -5.31
C GLU A 93 6.16 -27.77 -5.39
N HIS A 94 6.48 -28.60 -4.39
CA HIS A 94 7.13 -28.37 -3.09
C HIS A 94 8.44 -29.19 -2.99
N LEU A 95 9.11 -29.11 -1.83
CA LEU A 95 9.92 -30.18 -1.24
C LEU A 95 9.85 -30.00 0.30
N PHE A 96 9.54 -31.08 1.02
CA PHE A 96 9.40 -31.15 2.49
C PHE A 96 8.23 -30.34 3.10
N SER A 97 8.02 -30.54 4.41
CA SER A 97 6.73 -30.44 5.11
C SER A 97 6.35 -29.04 5.60
N SER A 98 6.61 -28.00 4.82
CA SER A 98 6.13 -26.63 5.05
C SER A 98 6.13 -25.79 3.77
N PRO A 99 5.24 -24.78 3.64
CA PRO A 99 5.19 -23.95 2.44
C PRO A 99 6.42 -23.02 2.34
N PRO A 100 7.15 -23.01 1.22
CA PRO A 100 8.22 -22.05 0.95
C PRO A 100 7.68 -20.70 0.47
N THR A 101 8.47 -19.64 0.61
CA THR A 101 8.10 -18.26 0.21
C THR A 101 8.88 -17.82 -1.04
N PHE A 102 8.19 -17.25 -2.04
CA PHE A 102 8.78 -16.95 -3.36
C PHE A 102 8.82 -15.45 -3.69
N ILE A 103 10.00 -14.95 -4.08
CA ILE A 103 10.24 -13.54 -4.39
C ILE A 103 10.45 -13.35 -5.91
N TYR A 104 9.47 -12.74 -6.58
CA TYR A 104 9.50 -12.53 -8.03
C TYR A 104 10.13 -11.18 -8.46
N TYR A 105 11.13 -11.26 -9.34
CA TYR A 105 11.76 -10.10 -9.99
C TYR A 105 10.95 -9.62 -11.21
N VAL A 106 10.79 -8.29 -11.35
CA VAL A 106 10.21 -7.65 -12.54
C VAL A 106 11.16 -6.57 -13.05
N ARG A 107 11.55 -6.68 -14.31
CA ARG A 107 12.57 -5.84 -14.94
C ARG A 107 12.08 -4.39 -15.11
N GLY A 108 12.66 -3.45 -14.34
CA GLY A 108 12.44 -2.01 -14.54
C GLY A 108 12.33 -1.14 -13.28
N LYS A 109 12.29 -1.70 -12.06
CA LYS A 109 12.24 -0.93 -10.80
C LYS A 109 13.16 -1.53 -9.73
N LYS A 110 14.43 -1.08 -9.71
CA LYS A 110 15.49 -1.66 -8.87
C LYS A 110 15.17 -1.59 -7.37
N GLU A 111 14.71 -0.42 -6.90
CA GLU A 111 14.35 -0.07 -5.51
C GLU A 111 13.25 -0.93 -4.85
N ARG A 112 12.58 -1.81 -5.62
CA ARG A 112 11.51 -2.69 -5.11
C ARG A 112 11.94 -4.12 -4.84
N PHE A 113 13.19 -4.50 -5.14
CA PHE A 113 13.67 -5.86 -4.85
C PHE A 113 14.01 -6.02 -3.36
N GLU A 114 14.92 -5.18 -2.83
CA GLU A 114 15.30 -5.17 -1.41
C GLU A 114 14.08 -5.06 -0.48
N LYS A 115 13.16 -4.12 -0.79
CA LYS A 115 11.91 -3.90 -0.04
C LYS A 115 10.92 -5.09 -0.09
N ARG A 116 11.11 -6.05 -1.00
CA ARG A 116 10.31 -7.29 -1.07
C ARG A 116 11.00 -8.46 -0.36
N VAL A 117 12.32 -8.57 -0.47
CA VAL A 117 13.09 -9.56 0.31
C VAL A 117 12.86 -9.34 1.81
N LEU A 118 13.00 -8.10 2.27
CA LEU A 118 12.76 -7.73 3.68
C LEU A 118 11.32 -7.97 4.13
N ALA A 119 10.33 -7.64 3.29
CA ALA A 119 8.91 -7.85 3.61
C ALA A 119 8.54 -9.34 3.74
N GLU A 120 9.18 -10.26 3.01
CA GLU A 120 8.92 -11.69 3.18
C GLU A 120 9.63 -12.28 4.41
N PHE A 121 10.81 -11.78 4.80
CA PHE A 121 11.39 -12.09 6.12
C PHE A 121 10.45 -11.63 7.26
N GLU A 122 9.93 -10.41 7.16
CA GLU A 122 8.95 -9.83 8.08
C GLU A 122 7.65 -10.65 8.13
N HIS A 123 7.14 -11.11 6.98
CA HIS A 123 5.94 -11.93 6.87
C HIS A 123 6.13 -13.37 7.42
N VAL A 124 7.31 -13.97 7.21
CA VAL A 124 7.66 -15.28 7.83
C VAL A 124 7.80 -15.15 9.34
N ILE A 125 8.39 -14.07 9.86
CA ILE A 125 8.45 -13.79 11.31
C ILE A 125 7.04 -13.58 11.89
N GLN A 126 6.13 -12.93 11.16
CA GLN A 126 4.73 -12.76 11.56
C GLN A 126 3.89 -14.06 11.48
N SER A 127 4.39 -15.14 10.85
CA SER A 127 3.64 -16.39 10.61
C SER A 127 3.42 -17.31 11.84
N ASN A 128 3.68 -16.81 13.06
CA ASN A 128 3.41 -17.50 14.33
C ASN A 128 4.01 -18.92 14.44
N ARG A 129 5.20 -19.12 13.86
CA ARG A 129 6.03 -20.32 14.06
C ARG A 129 7.03 -20.07 15.19
N HIS A 130 7.13 -21.01 16.13
CA HIS A 130 8.06 -20.89 17.25
C HIS A 130 9.49 -21.16 16.79
N PHE A 131 10.32 -20.12 16.77
CA PHE A 131 11.78 -20.25 16.75
C PHE A 131 12.31 -20.44 18.18
N HIS A 132 13.17 -21.43 18.37
CA HIS A 132 14.01 -21.53 19.56
C HIS A 132 15.36 -20.86 19.25
N LEU A 133 15.78 -19.93 20.10
CA LEU A 133 16.85 -18.96 19.78
C LEU A 133 18.28 -19.50 19.97
N ASN A 134 18.46 -20.80 19.73
CA ASN A 134 19.74 -21.53 19.88
C ASN A 134 20.23 -22.17 18.56
N ASP A 135 19.42 -22.22 17.49
CA ASP A 135 19.75 -22.89 16.23
C ASP A 135 20.26 -21.90 15.17
N SER A 136 21.24 -22.33 14.36
CA SER A 136 21.87 -21.53 13.28
C SER A 136 21.07 -21.50 11.97
N VAL A 137 21.23 -20.44 11.17
CA VAL A 137 20.49 -20.19 9.91
C VAL A 137 21.46 -19.95 8.73
N ASP A 138 21.24 -20.61 7.57
CA ASP A 138 22.22 -20.78 6.46
C ASP A 138 21.78 -20.29 5.04
N VAL A 139 22.71 -20.28 4.02
CA VAL A 139 22.51 -19.67 2.66
C VAL A 139 23.32 -20.24 1.38
N ASN A 140 22.69 -20.37 0.17
CA ASN A 140 23.09 -20.93 -1.19
C ASN A 140 22.07 -20.78 -2.46
N VAL A 141 21.36 -19.65 -2.77
CA VAL A 141 20.18 -19.47 -3.71
C VAL A 141 20.24 -20.08 -5.12
N VAL A 142 19.04 -20.42 -5.64
CA VAL A 142 18.80 -20.83 -7.03
C VAL A 142 18.09 -19.74 -7.86
N HIS A 143 18.75 -19.20 -8.88
CA HIS A 143 18.14 -18.35 -9.91
C HIS A 143 17.77 -19.17 -11.16
N VAL A 144 16.48 -19.23 -11.52
CA VAL A 144 15.99 -20.02 -12.66
C VAL A 144 15.51 -19.10 -13.80
N GLU A 145 16.16 -19.20 -14.96
CA GLU A 145 15.58 -18.80 -16.27
C GLU A 145 14.86 -20.00 -16.93
N ILE A 146 13.67 -19.80 -17.48
CA ILE A 146 12.56 -20.62 -16.96
C ILE A 146 11.36 -20.73 -17.94
N PRO A 147 11.32 -21.47 -19.08
CA PRO A 147 10.16 -21.72 -20.04
C PRO A 147 8.98 -20.74 -20.40
N HIS A 148 8.89 -19.99 -21.54
CA HIS A 148 7.76 -19.03 -21.83
C HIS A 148 6.80 -19.44 -22.98
N GLY A 149 5.53 -19.02 -22.89
CA GLY A 149 4.58 -18.89 -24.00
C GLY A 149 4.53 -17.50 -24.67
N GLY A 150 3.88 -17.42 -25.83
CA GLY A 150 3.45 -16.16 -26.47
C GLY A 150 2.05 -16.35 -27.06
N THR A 151 1.64 -15.46 -27.98
CA THR A 151 0.36 -15.47 -28.75
C THR A 151 0.05 -16.74 -29.58
N GLY A 152 0.05 -17.92 -28.97
CA GLY A 152 -0.65 -19.09 -29.51
C GLY A 152 -2.13 -18.98 -29.18
N THR A 153 -2.95 -19.93 -29.65
CA THR A 153 -4.31 -20.10 -29.12
C THR A 153 -4.23 -20.23 -27.61
N LYS A 154 -4.85 -19.29 -26.88
CA LYS A 154 -4.90 -19.32 -25.41
C LYS A 154 -5.43 -20.67 -24.94
N ARG A 155 -5.03 -21.06 -23.73
CA ARG A 155 -5.63 -22.19 -23.02
C ARG A 155 -7.15 -21.98 -22.99
N ALA A 156 -7.94 -22.97 -23.41
CA ALA A 156 -9.39 -22.87 -23.56
C ALA A 156 -10.16 -23.67 -22.48
N GLU A 157 -9.50 -23.93 -21.35
CA GLU A 157 -9.92 -24.82 -20.27
C GLU A 157 -9.13 -24.42 -19.02
N ILE A 158 -9.78 -23.89 -17.99
CA ILE A 158 -9.05 -23.50 -16.77
C ILE A 158 -8.62 -24.70 -15.94
N ASN A 159 -9.37 -25.82 -15.88
CA ASN A 159 -8.88 -26.99 -15.14
C ASN A 159 -7.56 -27.54 -15.73
N LEU A 160 -6.52 -27.63 -14.90
CA LEU A 160 -5.18 -28.07 -15.30
C LEU A 160 -5.11 -29.55 -15.62
N GLU A 161 -5.71 -30.44 -14.83
CA GLU A 161 -5.70 -31.87 -15.12
C GLU A 161 -6.47 -32.20 -16.41
N LYS A 162 -7.64 -31.59 -16.63
CA LYS A 162 -8.40 -31.70 -17.89
C LYS A 162 -7.56 -31.21 -19.08
N HIS A 163 -6.80 -30.12 -18.91
CA HIS A 163 -5.87 -29.65 -19.94
C HIS A 163 -4.73 -30.65 -20.19
N LEU A 164 -4.04 -31.13 -19.13
CA LEU A 164 -2.93 -32.08 -19.23
C LEU A 164 -3.38 -33.42 -19.85
N MET A 165 -4.53 -33.95 -19.46
CA MET A 165 -5.13 -35.18 -20.01
C MET A 165 -5.48 -35.06 -21.49
N LYS A 166 -5.89 -33.87 -21.97
CA LYS A 166 -6.10 -33.58 -23.40
C LYS A 166 -4.76 -33.44 -24.17
N LYS A 167 -3.63 -33.24 -23.49
CA LYS A 167 -2.36 -32.76 -24.08
C LYS A 167 -1.40 -33.89 -24.45
N ARG A 168 -1.53 -34.39 -25.68
CA ARG A 168 -0.73 -35.47 -26.30
C ARG A 168 0.82 -35.32 -26.25
N SER A 169 1.36 -34.18 -25.81
CA SER A 169 2.80 -33.98 -25.62
C SER A 169 3.31 -34.46 -24.25
N ILE A 170 2.44 -34.84 -23.32
CA ILE A 170 2.79 -35.27 -21.96
C ILE A 170 2.35 -36.73 -21.76
N ILE A 171 3.16 -37.52 -21.06
CA ILE A 171 2.76 -38.84 -20.52
C ILE A 171 2.54 -38.64 -19.02
N ARG A 172 1.29 -38.81 -18.56
CA ARG A 172 0.97 -38.81 -17.13
C ARG A 172 1.58 -40.03 -16.46
N ILE A 173 2.37 -39.85 -15.41
CA ILE A 173 2.77 -40.95 -14.53
C ILE A 173 1.61 -41.26 -13.58
N ARG A 174 1.54 -42.49 -13.07
CA ARG A 174 0.52 -42.93 -12.10
C ARG A 174 1.18 -43.82 -11.07
N ASN A 175 1.21 -43.35 -9.83
CA ASN A 175 1.88 -44.02 -8.72
C ASN A 175 1.24 -43.63 -7.39
N ASN A 176 1.12 -44.59 -6.49
CA ASN A 176 0.71 -44.38 -5.10
C ASN A 176 1.91 -44.63 -4.15
N ASP A 177 3.14 -44.52 -4.69
CA ASP A 177 4.41 -44.71 -3.98
C ASP A 177 5.35 -43.51 -4.19
N GLN A 178 6.40 -43.42 -3.37
CA GLN A 178 7.36 -42.31 -3.39
C GLN A 178 8.38 -42.39 -4.55
N LEU A 179 8.17 -43.26 -5.55
CA LEU A 179 9.13 -43.51 -6.63
C LEU A 179 8.85 -42.67 -7.90
N CYS A 180 8.09 -41.58 -7.78
CA CYS A 180 7.55 -40.82 -8.92
C CYS A 180 8.64 -40.38 -9.91
N LEU A 181 9.72 -39.75 -9.42
CA LEU A 181 10.86 -39.33 -10.25
C LEU A 181 11.49 -40.52 -11.00
N ALA A 182 11.78 -41.62 -10.29
CA ALA A 182 12.40 -42.80 -10.90
C ALA A 182 11.49 -43.48 -11.94
N ARG A 183 10.18 -43.52 -11.70
CA ARG A 183 9.18 -43.97 -12.68
C ARG A 183 9.17 -43.07 -13.92
N ALA A 184 9.21 -41.75 -13.74
CA ALA A 184 9.25 -40.77 -14.81
C ALA A 184 10.54 -40.89 -15.65
N LEU A 185 11.71 -40.99 -15.00
CA LEU A 185 13.00 -41.22 -15.66
C LEU A 185 13.02 -42.53 -16.47
N VAL A 186 12.48 -43.62 -15.92
CA VAL A 186 12.36 -44.91 -16.61
C VAL A 186 11.45 -44.81 -17.84
N VAL A 187 10.29 -44.16 -17.72
CA VAL A 187 9.36 -43.95 -18.85
C VAL A 187 9.97 -43.03 -19.91
N ALA A 188 10.67 -41.96 -19.51
CA ALA A 188 11.37 -41.05 -20.42
C ALA A 188 12.49 -41.77 -21.18
N LYS A 189 13.33 -42.55 -20.48
CA LYS A 189 14.37 -43.38 -21.09
C LYS A 189 13.78 -44.35 -22.11
N ALA A 190 12.77 -45.13 -21.72
CA ALA A 190 12.10 -46.09 -22.60
C ALA A 190 11.46 -45.40 -23.83
N LYS A 191 11.00 -44.15 -23.68
CA LYS A 191 10.46 -43.36 -24.79
C LYS A 191 11.53 -42.86 -25.76
N ILE A 192 12.70 -42.45 -25.25
CA ILE A 192 13.82 -41.94 -26.06
C ILE A 192 14.52 -43.09 -26.80
N ASP A 193 14.75 -44.22 -26.12
CA ASP A 193 15.38 -45.42 -26.71
C ASP A 193 14.46 -46.21 -27.65
N ASN A 194 13.16 -45.89 -27.72
CA ASN A 194 12.12 -46.67 -28.42
C ASN A 194 12.09 -48.15 -27.95
N ASP A 195 12.10 -48.35 -26.63
CA ASP A 195 12.15 -49.66 -26.00
C ASP A 195 10.99 -50.59 -26.48
N PRO A 196 11.25 -51.83 -26.96
CA PRO A 196 10.21 -52.76 -27.37
C PRO A 196 9.17 -53.07 -26.27
N GLN A 197 9.53 -52.92 -24.99
CA GLN A 197 8.66 -53.11 -23.84
C GLN A 197 8.00 -51.81 -23.36
N TYR A 198 8.18 -50.68 -24.05
CA TYR A 198 7.64 -49.36 -23.67
C TYR A 198 6.17 -49.36 -23.24
N THR A 199 5.30 -50.10 -23.93
CA THR A 199 3.87 -50.23 -23.56
C THR A 199 3.65 -50.89 -22.20
N SER A 200 4.55 -51.79 -21.80
CA SER A 200 4.55 -52.44 -20.48
C SER A 200 5.30 -51.63 -19.40
N ILE A 201 6.17 -50.70 -19.82
CA ILE A 201 6.89 -49.78 -18.93
C ILE A 201 6.01 -48.56 -18.58
N VAL A 202 5.09 -48.14 -19.46
CA VAL A 202 4.15 -47.03 -19.18
C VAL A 202 2.93 -47.48 -18.36
N ASP A 203 2.43 -48.70 -18.54
CA ASP A 203 1.26 -49.17 -17.78
C ASP A 203 1.63 -49.47 -16.32
N HIS A 204 1.43 -48.48 -15.45
CA HIS A 204 1.60 -48.52 -13.99
C HIS A 204 1.05 -49.79 -13.29
N ARG A 205 0.03 -50.45 -13.84
CA ARG A 205 -0.53 -51.70 -13.29
C ARG A 205 0.38 -52.91 -13.48
N ARG A 206 1.45 -52.78 -14.27
CA ARG A 206 2.45 -53.83 -14.51
C ARG A 206 3.68 -53.60 -13.64
N ALA A 207 4.10 -54.63 -12.92
CA ALA A 207 5.27 -54.59 -12.03
C ALA A 207 6.59 -54.20 -12.71
N MET A 208 6.65 -54.19 -14.04
CA MET A 208 7.81 -53.79 -14.84
C MET A 208 8.26 -52.35 -14.56
N GLN A 209 7.34 -51.38 -14.48
CA GLN A 209 7.67 -50.00 -14.17
C GLN A 209 8.26 -49.88 -12.75
N THR A 210 7.60 -50.50 -11.77
CA THR A 210 8.02 -50.53 -10.36
C THR A 210 9.41 -51.16 -10.19
N ARG A 211 9.67 -52.31 -10.82
CA ARG A 211 10.97 -52.98 -10.77
C ARG A 211 12.09 -52.10 -11.32
N LEU A 212 11.87 -51.48 -12.49
CA LEU A 212 12.87 -50.63 -13.12
C LEU A 212 13.15 -49.36 -12.30
N ALA A 213 12.14 -48.78 -11.65
CA ALA A 213 12.33 -47.65 -10.74
C ALA A 213 13.15 -48.05 -9.50
N LEU A 214 12.83 -49.18 -8.84
CA LEU A 214 13.60 -49.71 -7.71
C LEU A 214 15.06 -50.04 -8.09
N GLU A 215 15.28 -50.61 -9.27
CA GLU A 215 16.63 -50.83 -9.81
C GLU A 215 17.39 -49.54 -10.09
N LEU A 216 16.70 -48.47 -10.53
CA LEU A 216 17.32 -47.17 -10.79
C LEU A 216 17.80 -46.51 -9.49
N HIS A 217 16.97 -46.50 -8.43
CA HIS A 217 17.40 -46.08 -7.08
C HIS A 217 18.65 -46.84 -6.62
N LYS A 218 18.60 -48.19 -6.66
CA LYS A 218 19.72 -49.05 -6.24
C LYS A 218 21.01 -48.80 -7.02
N LYS A 219 20.94 -48.55 -8.33
CA LYS A 219 22.12 -48.34 -9.20
C LYS A 219 22.69 -46.92 -9.13
N ALA A 220 21.85 -45.91 -8.87
CA ALA A 220 22.29 -44.54 -8.59
C ALA A 220 22.67 -44.30 -7.11
N ALA A 221 22.61 -45.35 -6.27
CA ALA A 221 22.78 -45.32 -4.81
C ALA A 221 21.80 -44.37 -4.06
N VAL A 222 20.70 -43.97 -4.71
CA VAL A 222 19.68 -43.09 -4.13
C VAL A 222 18.77 -43.89 -3.20
N SER A 223 18.53 -43.36 -1.99
CA SER A 223 17.62 -43.92 -0.99
C SER A 223 16.20 -44.07 -1.52
N LEU A 224 15.41 -44.99 -0.96
CA LEU A 224 14.00 -45.16 -1.33
C LEU A 224 13.16 -44.15 -0.55
N GLY A 225 12.69 -43.09 -1.22
CA GLY A 225 11.93 -42.00 -0.63
C GLY A 225 11.63 -40.90 -1.66
N PRO A 226 10.99 -39.79 -1.24
CA PRO A 226 10.80 -38.63 -2.10
C PRO A 226 12.16 -38.07 -2.54
N CYS A 227 12.27 -37.69 -3.81
CA CYS A 227 13.53 -37.28 -4.43
C CYS A 227 13.58 -35.78 -4.69
N GLY A 228 14.59 -35.10 -4.15
CA GLY A 228 14.84 -33.68 -4.35
C GLY A 228 15.91 -33.39 -5.40
N LEU A 229 16.51 -32.19 -5.31
CA LEU A 229 17.55 -31.72 -6.24
C LEU A 229 18.80 -32.59 -6.22
N ASP A 230 19.23 -33.09 -5.06
CA ASP A 230 20.43 -33.91 -4.96
C ASP A 230 20.21 -35.33 -5.46
N GLU A 231 19.03 -35.92 -5.27
CA GLU A 231 18.64 -37.15 -5.94
C GLU A 231 18.60 -36.96 -7.46
N VAL A 232 18.08 -35.83 -7.95
CA VAL A 232 18.13 -35.47 -9.37
C VAL A 232 19.57 -35.35 -9.89
N LYS A 233 20.49 -34.72 -9.14
CA LYS A 233 21.93 -34.67 -9.48
C LYS A 233 22.53 -36.08 -9.54
N ARG A 234 22.23 -36.95 -8.57
CA ARG A 234 22.75 -38.33 -8.48
C ARG A 234 22.19 -39.25 -9.58
N PHE A 235 20.90 -39.14 -9.90
CA PHE A 235 20.32 -39.80 -11.06
C PHE A 235 20.92 -39.28 -12.38
N GLN A 236 21.23 -38.00 -12.49
CA GLN A 236 21.94 -37.44 -13.65
C GLN A 236 23.37 -37.99 -13.77
N THR A 237 24.11 -38.14 -12.68
CA THR A 237 25.45 -38.79 -12.71
C THR A 237 25.37 -40.25 -13.17
N TYR A 238 24.32 -40.99 -12.78
CA TYR A 238 24.10 -42.36 -13.24
C TYR A 238 23.59 -42.45 -14.71
N LEU A 239 22.78 -41.48 -15.15
CA LEU A 239 22.24 -41.39 -16.51
C LEU A 239 23.12 -40.48 -17.39
N SER A 240 24.43 -40.73 -17.41
CA SER A 240 25.45 -39.94 -18.11
C SER A 240 25.11 -39.56 -19.56
N ASP A 241 24.48 -40.49 -20.28
CA ASP A 241 24.16 -40.40 -21.72
C ASP A 241 22.96 -39.49 -22.01
N TYR A 242 22.32 -38.96 -20.96
CA TYR A 242 21.11 -38.15 -21.02
C TYR A 242 21.34 -36.80 -20.36
N GLN A 243 20.74 -35.73 -20.89
CA GLN A 243 20.61 -34.47 -20.17
C GLN A 243 19.20 -34.37 -19.58
N ASN A 244 19.08 -34.35 -18.25
CA ASN A 244 17.92 -33.78 -17.58
C ASN A 244 17.98 -32.24 -17.75
N ALA A 245 16.86 -31.62 -18.14
CA ALA A 245 16.89 -30.33 -18.84
C ALA A 245 15.83 -29.30 -18.38
N LEU A 246 15.25 -29.45 -17.18
CA LEU A 246 14.19 -28.54 -16.68
C LEU A 246 14.42 -28.01 -15.26
N ILE A 247 14.48 -28.88 -14.25
CA ILE A 247 14.66 -28.48 -12.83
C ILE A 247 16.16 -28.33 -12.51
N TYR A 248 16.94 -29.30 -12.97
CA TYR A 248 18.39 -29.28 -13.05
C TYR A 248 18.77 -29.39 -14.53
N ILE A 249 19.87 -28.77 -14.92
CA ILE A 249 20.43 -28.90 -16.27
C ILE A 249 21.74 -29.65 -16.15
N GLY A 250 21.72 -30.92 -16.56
CA GLY A 250 22.93 -31.73 -16.67
C GLY A 250 23.86 -31.27 -17.82
N PRO A 251 25.05 -31.88 -17.94
CA PRO A 251 25.94 -31.68 -19.07
C PRO A 251 25.20 -31.81 -20.43
N ASP A 252 25.64 -31.09 -21.46
CA ASP A 252 24.94 -31.08 -22.74
C ASP A 252 25.07 -32.44 -23.46
N GLN A 253 23.94 -33.09 -23.70
CA GLN A 253 23.86 -34.40 -24.35
C GLN A 253 22.86 -34.40 -25.51
N GLU A 254 23.02 -35.37 -26.41
CA GLU A 254 22.10 -35.55 -27.54
C GLU A 254 20.72 -36.04 -27.08
N LYS A 255 20.67 -37.03 -26.19
CA LYS A 255 19.43 -37.51 -25.57
C LYS A 255 19.04 -36.56 -24.43
N ARG A 256 17.82 -36.01 -24.47
CA ARG A 256 17.35 -35.03 -23.48
C ARG A 256 16.04 -35.47 -22.83
N ILE A 257 16.03 -35.55 -21.51
CA ILE A 257 14.86 -35.87 -20.69
C ILE A 257 14.22 -34.56 -20.21
N TYR A 258 12.93 -34.42 -20.49
CA TYR A 258 12.11 -33.30 -20.04
C TYR A 258 11.04 -33.83 -19.09
N LEU A 259 11.11 -33.45 -17.82
CA LEU A 259 10.12 -33.77 -16.80
C LEU A 259 9.26 -32.54 -16.49
N TYR A 260 7.95 -32.72 -16.40
CA TYR A 260 7.03 -31.71 -15.86
C TYR A 260 6.78 -32.04 -14.40
N LEU A 261 7.28 -31.20 -13.49
CA LEU A 261 6.99 -31.29 -12.06
C LEU A 261 5.81 -30.36 -11.74
N TYR A 262 4.83 -30.88 -11.01
CA TYR A 262 3.72 -30.15 -10.40
C TYR A 262 3.23 -30.96 -9.19
N ASP A 263 3.00 -30.31 -8.04
CA ASP A 263 2.51 -30.95 -6.80
C ASP A 263 3.27 -32.25 -6.44
N ASN A 264 4.60 -32.15 -6.34
CA ASN A 264 5.53 -33.26 -6.10
C ASN A 264 5.48 -34.43 -7.11
N HIS A 265 4.68 -34.32 -8.17
CA HIS A 265 4.47 -35.35 -9.19
C HIS A 265 5.28 -35.05 -10.46
N TYR A 266 5.94 -36.08 -11.00
CA TYR A 266 6.82 -35.99 -12.17
C TYR A 266 6.17 -36.66 -13.40
N ASP A 267 5.69 -35.86 -14.34
CA ASP A 267 5.25 -36.30 -15.66
C ASP A 267 6.39 -36.24 -16.69
N VAL A 268 6.25 -36.95 -17.81
CA VAL A 268 7.24 -36.94 -18.91
C VAL A 268 6.75 -36.08 -20.08
N ILE A 269 7.47 -35.00 -20.38
CA ILE A 269 7.25 -34.20 -21.60
C ILE A 269 7.94 -34.89 -22.78
N THR A 270 7.16 -35.32 -23.76
CA THR A 270 7.68 -36.00 -24.96
C THR A 270 8.14 -35.05 -26.06
N LYS A 271 7.58 -33.82 -26.13
CA LYS A 271 7.88 -32.82 -27.17
C LYS A 271 7.71 -31.39 -26.65
N MET A 272 8.82 -30.67 -26.44
CA MET A 272 8.81 -29.27 -25.98
C MET A 272 7.97 -28.31 -26.85
N PRO A 273 7.99 -28.34 -28.20
CA PRO A 273 7.12 -27.47 -29.00
C PRO A 273 5.62 -27.71 -28.74
N GLY A 274 5.21 -28.99 -28.62
CA GLY A 274 3.84 -29.36 -28.28
C GLY A 274 3.44 -28.97 -26.86
N PHE A 275 4.39 -29.00 -25.91
CA PHE A 275 4.17 -28.52 -24.55
C PHE A 275 3.83 -27.02 -24.51
N PHE A 276 4.55 -26.21 -25.29
CA PHE A 276 4.30 -24.77 -25.42
C PHE A 276 3.25 -24.37 -26.47
N ALA A 277 2.54 -25.34 -27.06
CA ALA A 277 1.57 -25.10 -28.15
C ALA A 277 2.12 -24.27 -29.32
N ARG A 278 3.41 -24.48 -29.67
CA ARG A 278 4.12 -23.79 -30.76
C ARG A 278 4.78 -24.79 -31.72
N LYS A 279 5.07 -24.37 -32.95
CA LYS A 279 5.70 -25.21 -33.98
C LYS A 279 7.17 -25.54 -33.64
N LYS A 280 7.88 -24.71 -32.87
CA LYS A 280 9.32 -24.84 -32.58
C LYS A 280 9.68 -24.39 -31.16
N TYR A 281 10.87 -24.81 -30.72
CA TYR A 281 11.49 -24.47 -29.44
C TYR A 281 13.01 -24.30 -29.65
N CYS A 282 13.65 -23.36 -28.95
CA CYS A 282 15.10 -23.16 -28.97
C CYS A 282 15.71 -23.62 -27.65
N HIS A 283 16.55 -24.64 -27.68
CA HIS A 283 17.18 -25.18 -26.47
C HIS A 283 18.23 -24.23 -25.88
N THR A 284 18.98 -23.49 -26.72
CA THR A 284 20.05 -22.55 -26.31
C THR A 284 19.57 -21.39 -25.43
N CYS A 285 18.33 -20.94 -25.60
CA CYS A 285 17.78 -19.79 -24.87
C CYS A 285 16.35 -20.04 -24.33
N LYS A 286 15.92 -21.30 -24.34
CA LYS A 286 14.65 -21.78 -23.79
C LYS A 286 13.36 -21.20 -24.43
N LYS A 287 13.44 -20.43 -25.52
CA LYS A 287 12.28 -19.73 -26.12
C LYS A 287 11.45 -20.67 -27.04
N ALA A 288 10.13 -20.72 -26.86
CA ALA A 288 9.18 -21.31 -27.81
C ALA A 288 8.77 -20.30 -28.90
N TYR A 289 8.55 -20.76 -30.14
CA TYR A 289 8.22 -19.88 -31.27
C TYR A 289 7.59 -20.65 -32.45
N ASP A 290 6.86 -19.96 -33.34
CA ASP A 290 6.29 -20.59 -34.55
C ASP A 290 7.18 -20.42 -35.79
N HIS A 291 7.68 -19.20 -36.01
CA HIS A 291 8.45 -18.82 -37.18
C HIS A 291 9.87 -18.39 -36.76
N ARG A 292 10.89 -18.82 -37.51
CA ARG A 292 12.31 -18.51 -37.20
C ARG A 292 12.58 -17.00 -37.30
N GLU A 293 11.69 -16.31 -38.00
CA GLU A 293 11.65 -14.89 -38.27
C GLU A 293 11.21 -14.05 -37.06
N ASP A 294 10.53 -14.64 -36.07
CA ASP A 294 10.06 -13.96 -34.86
C ASP A 294 11.00 -14.18 -33.66
N HIS A 295 11.86 -15.19 -33.75
CA HIS A 295 12.77 -15.56 -32.67
C HIS A 295 14.17 -14.95 -32.83
N LEU A 296 14.63 -14.25 -31.78
CA LEU A 296 16.01 -13.81 -31.60
C LEU A 296 16.59 -14.46 -30.34
N CYS A 297 17.59 -15.32 -30.52
CA CYS A 297 18.37 -15.90 -29.42
C CYS A 297 19.41 -14.86 -28.92
N PRO A 298 19.71 -14.75 -27.60
CA PRO A 298 20.70 -13.80 -27.09
C PRO A 298 22.08 -13.94 -27.74
N ASN A 299 22.50 -15.17 -28.03
CA ASN A 299 23.78 -15.47 -28.69
C ASN A 299 23.77 -15.12 -30.19
N ALA A 300 22.61 -14.81 -30.77
CA ALA A 300 22.46 -14.50 -32.20
C ALA A 300 22.56 -12.99 -32.48
N CYS A 301 23.35 -12.63 -33.47
CA CYS A 301 23.61 -11.24 -33.85
C CYS A 301 22.33 -10.46 -34.21
N PRO A 302 22.04 -9.30 -33.59
CA PRO A 302 20.87 -8.47 -33.93
C PRO A 302 20.82 -7.98 -35.39
N CYS A 303 21.95 -8.04 -36.10
CA CYS A 303 22.04 -7.66 -37.51
C CYS A 303 21.62 -8.81 -38.45
N CYS A 304 22.26 -9.99 -38.35
CA CYS A 304 22.08 -11.12 -39.27
C CYS A 304 21.38 -12.37 -38.69
N ARG A 305 21.08 -12.39 -37.38
CA ARG A 305 20.44 -13.50 -36.63
C ARG A 305 21.17 -14.85 -36.65
N PHE A 306 22.47 -14.86 -36.94
CA PHE A 306 23.35 -16.01 -36.70
C PHE A 306 24.14 -15.84 -35.39
N PRO A 307 24.47 -16.94 -34.68
CA PRO A 307 25.48 -16.91 -33.64
C PRO A 307 26.87 -16.59 -34.21
N ASP A 308 27.84 -16.36 -33.33
CA ASP A 308 29.27 -16.25 -33.62
C ASP A 308 29.55 -15.28 -34.77
N CYS A 309 29.15 -14.03 -34.51
CA CYS A 309 29.31 -12.90 -35.40
C CYS A 309 30.28 -11.89 -34.76
N PRO A 310 31.61 -12.08 -34.93
CA PRO A 310 32.61 -11.12 -34.51
C PRO A 310 32.46 -9.78 -35.23
N VAL A 311 33.20 -8.78 -34.76
CA VAL A 311 33.37 -7.50 -35.44
C VAL A 311 34.71 -7.53 -36.16
N GLU A 312 34.66 -7.51 -37.49
CA GLU A 312 35.84 -7.47 -38.37
C GLU A 312 35.90 -6.11 -39.08
N SER A 313 34.82 -5.73 -39.76
CA SER A 313 34.69 -4.49 -40.52
C SER A 313 33.22 -4.11 -40.68
N TRP A 314 32.90 -2.82 -40.51
CA TRP A 314 31.51 -2.36 -40.51
C TRP A 314 30.98 -2.12 -41.93
N VAL A 315 30.23 -3.09 -42.46
CA VAL A 315 29.65 -3.03 -43.82
C VAL A 315 28.26 -2.39 -43.80
N ARG A 316 28.03 -1.37 -44.63
CA ARG A 316 26.72 -0.72 -44.80
C ARG A 316 25.87 -1.44 -45.84
N CYS A 317 24.59 -1.67 -45.55
CA CYS A 317 23.60 -2.05 -46.56
C CYS A 317 22.80 -0.84 -47.05
N ASN A 318 22.86 -0.57 -48.34
CA ASN A 318 22.12 0.52 -48.97
C ASN A 318 20.61 0.26 -49.03
N ASP A 319 20.19 -1.01 -49.17
CA ASP A 319 18.79 -1.40 -49.34
C ASP A 319 17.95 -1.23 -48.06
N CYS A 320 18.58 -1.31 -46.87
CA CYS A 320 17.93 -1.18 -45.56
C CYS A 320 18.54 -0.10 -44.64
N ASN A 321 19.62 0.57 -45.05
CA ASN A 321 20.38 1.57 -44.28
C ASN A 321 20.88 1.10 -42.90
N ARG A 322 21.11 -0.21 -42.72
CA ARG A 322 21.69 -0.80 -41.49
C ARG A 322 23.19 -1.11 -41.67
N MET A 323 23.91 -1.18 -40.55
CA MET A 323 25.32 -1.58 -40.47
C MET A 323 25.45 -3.04 -39.99
N PHE A 324 26.45 -3.74 -40.50
CA PHE A 324 26.71 -5.16 -40.26
C PHE A 324 28.18 -5.36 -39.84
N LYS A 325 28.44 -6.31 -38.93
CA LYS A 325 29.71 -6.43 -38.20
C LYS A 325 30.92 -6.93 -39.02
N SER A 326 30.65 -7.55 -40.17
CA SER A 326 31.62 -8.09 -41.12
C SER A 326 30.95 -8.34 -42.47
N GLN A 327 31.73 -8.65 -43.51
CA GLN A 327 31.17 -9.06 -44.81
C GLN A 327 30.30 -10.32 -44.66
N ALA A 328 30.75 -11.32 -43.90
CA ALA A 328 29.95 -12.50 -43.57
C ALA A 328 28.67 -12.15 -42.76
N CYS A 329 28.64 -11.06 -42.00
CA CYS A 329 27.42 -10.55 -41.36
C CYS A 329 26.46 -9.91 -42.39
N PHE A 330 27.02 -9.18 -43.37
CA PHE A 330 26.26 -8.59 -44.48
C PHE A 330 25.64 -9.67 -45.37
N ASP A 331 26.39 -10.67 -45.84
CA ASP A 331 25.84 -11.67 -46.76
C ASP A 331 24.71 -12.48 -46.10
N ARG A 332 24.89 -12.87 -44.82
CA ARG A 332 23.89 -13.58 -44.02
C ARG A 332 22.60 -12.78 -43.76
N HIS A 333 22.58 -11.45 -43.87
CA HIS A 333 21.35 -10.66 -43.73
C HIS A 333 20.54 -10.51 -45.03
N LYS A 334 21.19 -10.70 -46.19
CA LYS A 334 20.55 -10.72 -47.52
C LYS A 334 20.04 -12.11 -47.90
N GLN A 335 20.73 -13.17 -47.48
CA GLN A 335 20.34 -14.56 -47.70
C GLN A 335 18.99 -14.91 -47.03
N SER A 336 18.17 -15.74 -47.67
CA SER A 336 16.97 -16.37 -47.09
C SER A 336 16.41 -17.48 -48.01
N SER A 337 15.60 -18.36 -47.46
CA SER A 337 14.76 -19.32 -48.20
C SER A 337 13.31 -18.88 -48.42
N LYS A 338 12.88 -17.73 -47.85
CA LYS A 338 11.54 -17.13 -48.12
C LYS A 338 11.53 -15.59 -48.17
N LYS A 339 11.94 -14.90 -47.09
CA LYS A 339 12.12 -13.44 -47.02
C LYS A 339 13.35 -13.11 -46.18
N SER A 340 14.19 -12.17 -46.63
CA SER A 340 15.43 -11.80 -45.93
C SER A 340 15.22 -10.77 -44.83
N ILE A 341 16.19 -10.64 -43.93
CA ILE A 341 16.16 -9.62 -42.86
C ILE A 341 16.18 -8.21 -43.46
N CYS A 342 16.86 -8.05 -44.60
CA CYS A 342 16.86 -6.82 -45.39
C CYS A 342 15.46 -6.44 -45.91
N ALA A 343 14.64 -7.43 -46.28
CA ALA A 343 13.26 -7.22 -46.74
C ALA A 343 12.29 -6.86 -45.59
N THR A 344 12.58 -7.27 -44.35
CA THR A 344 11.65 -7.07 -43.22
C THR A 344 11.97 -5.87 -42.32
N MET A 345 13.23 -5.42 -42.24
CA MET A 345 13.66 -4.34 -41.33
C MET A 345 14.44 -3.25 -42.07
N VAL A 346 14.17 -1.98 -41.75
CA VAL A 346 14.80 -0.79 -42.38
C VAL A 346 15.12 0.28 -41.32
N LYS A 347 16.17 1.08 -41.52
CA LYS A 347 16.49 2.27 -40.71
C LYS A 347 15.86 3.52 -41.36
N CYS A 348 15.06 4.33 -40.63
CA CYS A 348 14.57 5.61 -41.17
C CYS A 348 15.77 6.51 -41.53
N SER A 349 15.79 7.04 -42.74
CA SER A 349 16.84 7.96 -43.22
C SER A 349 16.94 9.20 -42.36
N GLU A 350 15.82 9.73 -41.89
CA GLU A 350 15.75 10.94 -41.06
C GLU A 350 16.00 10.65 -39.56
N CYS A 351 15.10 9.92 -38.90
CA CYS A 351 15.18 9.75 -37.43
C CYS A 351 16.09 8.60 -36.96
N HIS A 352 16.66 7.82 -37.89
CA HIS A 352 17.60 6.72 -37.63
C HIS A 352 17.08 5.54 -36.78
N ARG A 353 15.80 5.51 -36.41
CA ARG A 353 15.16 4.35 -35.76
C ARG A 353 15.07 3.16 -36.72
N ILE A 354 15.21 1.94 -36.20
CA ILE A 354 14.98 0.71 -36.95
C ILE A 354 13.50 0.32 -36.82
N ILE A 355 12.83 0.13 -37.96
CA ILE A 355 11.40 -0.17 -38.07
C ILE A 355 11.16 -1.40 -38.96
N LYS A 356 9.99 -2.04 -38.82
CA LYS A 356 9.54 -3.07 -39.77
C LYS A 356 9.20 -2.39 -41.12
N ARG A 357 9.65 -2.93 -42.26
CA ARG A 357 9.56 -2.27 -43.57
C ARG A 357 8.11 -1.95 -43.99
N TYR A 358 7.12 -2.77 -43.61
CA TYR A 358 5.70 -2.51 -43.89
C TYR A 358 5.07 -1.40 -43.01
N LYS A 359 5.75 -0.98 -41.93
CA LYS A 359 5.39 0.21 -41.15
C LYS A 359 6.22 1.43 -41.55
N ARG A 360 6.86 1.43 -42.73
CA ARG A 360 7.63 2.59 -43.21
C ARG A 360 6.71 3.78 -43.49
N ASP A 361 5.61 3.52 -44.18
CA ASP A 361 4.75 4.58 -44.73
C ASP A 361 3.77 5.12 -43.66
N SER A 362 3.56 4.35 -42.59
CA SER A 362 2.91 4.76 -41.34
C SER A 362 3.90 5.17 -40.23
N HIS A 363 5.17 5.41 -40.57
CA HIS A 363 6.17 5.92 -39.62
C HIS A 363 6.44 7.41 -39.81
N HIS A 364 5.73 8.21 -39.03
CA HIS A 364 6.01 9.63 -38.85
C HIS A 364 7.36 9.81 -38.13
N CYS A 365 8.47 9.93 -38.88
CA CYS A 365 9.80 10.13 -38.32
C CYS A 365 9.82 11.46 -37.52
N GLY A 366 10.13 11.39 -36.22
CA GLY A 366 10.13 12.56 -35.32
C GLY A 366 8.87 12.74 -34.46
N MET A 367 7.77 12.02 -34.71
CA MET A 367 6.53 12.10 -33.92
C MET A 367 6.32 10.91 -32.98
N THR A 368 5.37 11.07 -32.05
CA THR A 368 4.86 10.04 -31.12
C THR A 368 3.34 10.10 -31.09
N LYS A 369 2.67 8.94 -31.06
CA LYS A 369 1.23 8.86 -30.85
C LYS A 369 0.92 9.13 -29.37
N CYS A 370 0.05 10.08 -29.07
CA CYS A 370 -0.43 10.31 -27.71
C CYS A 370 -1.27 9.10 -27.23
N PRO A 371 -1.04 8.56 -26.02
CA PRO A 371 -1.87 7.47 -25.50
C PRO A 371 -3.30 7.92 -25.16
N ILE A 372 -3.53 9.22 -24.96
CA ILE A 372 -4.81 9.82 -24.53
C ILE A 372 -5.63 10.21 -25.77
N CYS A 373 -5.39 11.37 -26.40
CA CYS A 373 -6.14 11.85 -27.58
C CYS A 373 -5.86 11.10 -28.89
N LYS A 374 -4.95 10.11 -28.89
CA LYS A 374 -4.55 9.28 -30.05
C LYS A 374 -3.91 10.03 -31.23
N GLU A 375 -3.71 11.34 -31.17
CA GLU A 375 -3.03 12.11 -32.23
C GLU A 375 -1.54 11.77 -32.38
N TYR A 376 -0.96 12.07 -33.54
CA TYR A 376 0.49 11.97 -33.79
C TYR A 376 1.14 13.35 -33.70
N THR A 377 1.89 13.57 -32.63
CA THR A 377 2.42 14.89 -32.26
C THR A 377 3.92 14.82 -32.01
N ARG A 378 4.61 15.96 -32.06
CA ARG A 378 6.05 16.01 -31.73
C ARG A 378 6.25 15.85 -30.22
N PRO A 379 7.24 15.08 -29.74
CA PRO A 379 7.58 15.04 -28.33
C PRO A 379 8.05 16.44 -27.87
N GLY A 380 7.40 17.00 -26.85
CA GLY A 380 7.63 18.38 -26.39
C GLY A 380 6.42 19.27 -26.69
N ASP A 381 6.09 19.43 -27.97
CA ASP A 381 5.06 20.35 -28.46
C ASP A 381 3.60 19.96 -28.07
N HIS A 382 3.37 18.74 -27.57
CA HIS A 382 2.02 18.23 -27.36
C HIS A 382 1.39 18.64 -26.03
N GLN A 383 0.50 19.62 -26.11
CA GLN A 383 -0.54 19.90 -25.13
C GLN A 383 -1.72 18.91 -25.31
N CYS A 384 -2.19 18.31 -24.22
CA CYS A 384 -3.20 17.24 -24.23
C CYS A 384 -4.20 17.45 -23.10
N TYR A 385 -5.48 17.27 -23.40
CA TYR A 385 -6.58 17.50 -22.47
C TYR A 385 -7.24 16.19 -22.01
N MET A 386 -7.91 16.23 -20.87
CA MET A 386 -8.81 15.17 -20.45
C MET A 386 -9.92 15.04 -21.49
N GLN A 387 -10.00 13.88 -22.12
CA GLN A 387 -11.01 13.63 -23.14
C GLN A 387 -12.36 13.37 -22.46
N PRO A 388 -13.49 13.84 -23.02
CA PRO A 388 -14.80 13.29 -22.74
C PRO A 388 -14.85 11.77 -22.94
N VAL A 389 -15.92 11.14 -22.48
CA VAL A 389 -16.24 9.74 -22.81
C VAL A 389 -17.48 9.75 -23.69
N GLU A 390 -17.31 9.27 -24.93
CA GLU A 390 -18.39 9.20 -25.92
C GLU A 390 -19.61 8.46 -25.36
N LYS A 391 -20.80 9.05 -25.57
CA LYS A 391 -22.08 8.41 -25.28
C LYS A 391 -22.34 7.36 -26.36
N ARG A 392 -22.77 6.15 -25.98
CA ARG A 392 -23.29 5.18 -26.96
C ARG A 392 -24.54 5.77 -27.60
N ASN A 393 -24.55 5.85 -28.93
CA ASN A 393 -25.77 6.15 -29.67
C ASN A 393 -26.66 4.90 -29.68
N GLU A 394 -27.76 4.91 -28.92
CA GLU A 394 -28.75 3.83 -28.88
C GLU A 394 -29.65 3.78 -30.13
N SER A 395 -29.39 4.64 -31.13
CA SER A 395 -30.26 4.91 -32.28
C SER A 395 -29.82 4.24 -33.59
N LEU A 396 -29.20 3.06 -33.53
CA LEU A 396 -28.80 2.26 -34.71
C LEU A 396 -29.07 0.76 -34.51
N SER A 397 -30.31 0.41 -34.16
CA SER A 397 -30.91 -0.87 -34.56
C SER A 397 -31.65 -0.69 -35.89
N ASP A 398 -31.77 -1.76 -36.66
CA ASP A 398 -32.48 -1.87 -37.95
C ASP A 398 -31.79 -1.24 -39.20
N SER A 399 -30.65 -1.82 -39.58
CA SER A 399 -30.31 -1.98 -41.02
C SER A 399 -29.60 -3.31 -41.27
N ASP A 400 -30.31 -4.27 -41.85
CA ASP A 400 -29.82 -5.61 -42.21
C ASP A 400 -29.02 -5.54 -43.52
N ASP A 401 -27.69 -5.76 -43.45
CA ASP A 401 -26.86 -6.05 -44.62
C ASP A 401 -25.67 -6.95 -44.26
N SER A 402 -25.42 -7.97 -45.08
CA SER A 402 -24.51 -9.08 -44.78
C SER A 402 -23.15 -8.90 -45.47
N SER A 403 -22.10 -8.65 -44.70
CA SER A 403 -20.71 -8.64 -45.21
C SER A 403 -19.73 -9.38 -44.29
N GLU A 404 -18.95 -10.30 -44.87
CA GLU A 404 -17.95 -11.10 -44.16
C GLU A 404 -16.68 -10.28 -43.88
N HIS A 405 -16.53 -9.77 -42.65
CA HIS A 405 -15.32 -9.09 -42.19
C HIS A 405 -14.72 -9.69 -40.91
N SER A 406 -13.45 -9.37 -40.65
CA SER A 406 -12.50 -10.19 -39.89
C SER A 406 -12.73 -10.28 -38.37
N GLU A 407 -12.47 -11.46 -37.80
CA GLU A 407 -12.53 -11.80 -36.36
C GLU A 407 -11.59 -11.00 -35.42
N ASP A 408 -10.86 -10.00 -35.92
CA ASP A 408 -9.90 -9.18 -35.16
C ASP A 408 -10.49 -7.84 -34.65
N ASP A 409 -11.73 -7.48 -35.03
CA ASP A 409 -12.37 -6.26 -34.52
C ASP A 409 -13.08 -6.50 -33.18
N VAL A 410 -12.68 -5.74 -32.15
CA VAL A 410 -13.11 -5.98 -30.77
C VAL A 410 -14.43 -5.30 -30.49
N THR A 411 -15.48 -6.09 -30.26
CA THR A 411 -16.78 -5.61 -29.79
C THR A 411 -16.68 -5.03 -28.36
N GLU A 412 -16.37 -3.73 -28.25
CA GLU A 412 -16.24 -3.03 -26.97
C GLU A 412 -17.60 -2.57 -26.39
N GLY A 413 -18.03 -3.26 -25.33
CA GLY A 413 -18.90 -2.72 -24.28
C GLY A 413 -20.24 -3.42 -24.11
N GLY A 414 -20.78 -3.34 -22.90
CA GLY A 414 -21.77 -4.28 -22.38
C GLY A 414 -21.09 -5.56 -21.86
N TYR A 415 -21.52 -5.97 -20.68
CA TYR A 415 -21.42 -7.36 -20.22
C TYR A 415 -22.74 -8.07 -20.55
N ASP A 416 -22.70 -9.39 -20.73
CA ASP A 416 -23.87 -10.16 -21.18
C ASP A 416 -24.83 -10.48 -20.02
N GLN A 417 -24.32 -10.48 -18.78
CA GLN A 417 -25.06 -10.76 -17.54
C GLN A 417 -24.30 -10.23 -16.30
N MET A 418 -25.02 -9.79 -15.28
CA MET A 418 -24.49 -9.75 -13.90
C MET A 418 -24.80 -11.05 -13.15
N LEU A 419 -23.84 -11.46 -12.32
CA LEU A 419 -23.91 -12.60 -11.42
C LEU A 419 -23.55 -12.16 -10.01
N PHE A 420 -24.34 -12.58 -9.02
CA PHE A 420 -24.16 -12.25 -7.60
C PHE A 420 -23.93 -13.56 -6.83
N PHE A 421 -22.90 -13.64 -5.98
CA PHE A 421 -22.56 -14.86 -5.25
C PHE A 421 -22.02 -14.58 -3.84
N ASP A 422 -22.04 -15.62 -3.00
CA ASP A 422 -21.42 -15.64 -1.66
C ASP A 422 -20.87 -17.06 -1.36
N PHE A 423 -19.85 -17.16 -0.49
CA PHE A 423 -19.22 -18.42 -0.09
C PHE A 423 -19.39 -18.70 1.40
N GLU A 424 -20.03 -19.83 1.72
CA GLU A 424 -20.02 -20.39 3.06
C GLU A 424 -18.84 -21.36 3.24
N CYS A 425 -18.12 -21.21 4.35
CA CYS A 425 -16.84 -21.91 4.58
C CYS A 425 -16.77 -22.59 5.94
N ARG A 426 -16.32 -23.86 5.94
CA ARG A 426 -15.84 -24.56 7.14
C ARG A 426 -14.54 -23.91 7.62
N GLN A 427 -14.30 -23.96 8.94
CA GLN A 427 -13.16 -23.30 9.60
C GLN A 427 -12.41 -24.23 10.57
N GLU A 428 -12.67 -25.54 10.50
CA GLU A 428 -12.21 -26.55 11.48
C GLU A 428 -10.69 -26.73 11.55
N ASN A 429 -9.98 -26.51 10.44
CA ASN A 429 -8.52 -26.64 10.33
C ASN A 429 -7.76 -25.32 10.55
N GLY A 430 -8.44 -24.23 10.93
CA GLY A 430 -7.87 -22.87 10.99
C GLY A 430 -7.73 -22.16 9.63
N ASN A 431 -7.92 -22.89 8.54
CA ASN A 431 -8.14 -22.35 7.19
C ASN A 431 -9.65 -22.23 6.91
N HIS A 432 -10.04 -21.33 6.02
CA HIS A 432 -11.39 -21.28 5.47
C HIS A 432 -11.50 -22.21 4.24
N GLU A 433 -12.44 -23.14 4.26
CA GLU A 433 -12.70 -24.10 3.17
C GLU A 433 -14.15 -23.95 2.66
N PRO A 434 -14.40 -23.42 1.45
CA PRO A 434 -15.75 -23.28 0.91
C PRO A 434 -16.46 -24.63 0.76
N ASN A 435 -17.68 -24.74 1.30
CA ASN A 435 -18.50 -25.95 1.26
C ASN A 435 -19.97 -25.72 0.87
N LEU A 436 -20.38 -24.46 0.71
CA LEU A 436 -21.53 -24.06 -0.11
C LEU A 436 -21.17 -22.79 -0.90
N CYS A 437 -21.64 -22.70 -2.14
CA CYS A 437 -21.69 -21.48 -2.92
C CYS A 437 -23.07 -21.36 -3.56
N VAL A 438 -23.74 -20.23 -3.37
CA VAL A 438 -24.97 -19.85 -4.08
C VAL A 438 -24.63 -18.71 -5.04
N ILE A 439 -25.15 -18.78 -6.26
CA ILE A 439 -24.99 -17.75 -7.28
C ILE A 439 -26.32 -17.50 -8.00
N GLN A 440 -26.69 -16.24 -8.15
CA GLN A 440 -27.90 -15.81 -8.85
C GLN A 440 -27.55 -14.85 -10.00
N ASN A 441 -28.30 -14.89 -11.11
CA ASN A 441 -28.25 -13.85 -12.15
C ASN A 441 -29.19 -12.67 -11.82
N GLU A 442 -29.24 -11.65 -12.68
CA GLU A 442 -30.13 -10.48 -12.52
C GLU A 442 -31.62 -10.87 -12.36
N ALA A 443 -32.10 -11.88 -13.09
CA ALA A 443 -33.47 -12.36 -13.02
C ALA A 443 -33.80 -13.15 -11.73
N GLY A 444 -32.78 -13.69 -11.05
CA GLY A 444 -32.93 -14.59 -9.90
C GLY A 444 -32.92 -16.08 -10.27
N ASP A 445 -32.48 -16.45 -11.48
CA ASP A 445 -32.11 -17.84 -11.75
C ASP A 445 -30.91 -18.21 -10.87
N GLU A 446 -30.99 -19.36 -10.20
CA GLU A 446 -30.04 -19.76 -9.16
C GLU A 446 -29.26 -21.03 -9.54
N TRP A 447 -27.97 -21.07 -9.17
CA TRP A 447 -27.15 -22.28 -9.16
C TRP A 447 -26.48 -22.44 -7.79
N VAL A 448 -26.32 -23.70 -7.39
CA VAL A 448 -25.86 -24.08 -6.05
C VAL A 448 -24.76 -25.14 -6.19
N PHE A 449 -23.68 -25.00 -5.41
CA PHE A 449 -22.54 -25.92 -5.37
C PHE A 449 -22.25 -26.29 -3.91
N GLU A 450 -22.09 -27.58 -3.62
CA GLU A 450 -22.09 -28.10 -2.24
C GLU A 450 -20.96 -29.11 -1.98
N GLY A 451 -20.50 -29.19 -0.72
CA GLY A 451 -19.52 -30.17 -0.25
C GLY A 451 -18.06 -29.80 -0.54
N ASP A 452 -17.15 -30.75 -0.30
CA ASP A 452 -15.68 -30.54 -0.32
C ASP A 452 -15.11 -29.86 -1.58
N ASN A 453 -15.78 -30.02 -2.73
CA ASN A 453 -15.30 -29.59 -4.02
C ASN A 453 -15.92 -28.25 -4.48
N THR A 454 -16.80 -27.65 -3.67
CA THR A 454 -17.59 -26.42 -3.96
C THR A 454 -16.81 -25.35 -4.72
N ARG A 455 -15.66 -24.92 -4.19
CA ARG A 455 -14.79 -23.90 -4.81
C ARG A 455 -14.44 -24.25 -6.26
N ASN A 456 -14.11 -25.51 -6.50
CA ASN A 456 -13.69 -26.00 -7.81
C ASN A 456 -14.88 -26.12 -8.76
N GLU A 457 -16.01 -26.67 -8.29
CA GLU A 457 -17.20 -26.87 -9.13
C GLU A 457 -17.84 -25.53 -9.53
N PHE A 458 -17.93 -24.59 -8.60
CA PHE A 458 -18.30 -23.20 -8.88
C PHE A 458 -17.40 -22.58 -9.95
N CYS A 459 -16.07 -22.67 -9.80
CA CYS A 459 -15.15 -22.10 -10.77
C CYS A 459 -15.17 -22.85 -12.11
N GLU A 460 -15.35 -24.17 -12.12
CA GLU A 460 -15.51 -24.96 -13.34
C GLU A 460 -16.83 -24.71 -14.07
N TRP A 461 -17.88 -24.29 -13.36
CA TRP A 461 -19.13 -23.81 -13.94
C TRP A 461 -19.00 -22.38 -14.48
N LEU A 462 -18.38 -21.49 -13.71
CA LEU A 462 -18.24 -20.07 -14.04
C LEU A 462 -17.29 -19.84 -15.23
N PHE A 463 -16.16 -20.57 -15.28
CA PHE A 463 -15.19 -20.47 -16.37
C PHE A 463 -15.57 -21.35 -17.57
N GLN A 464 -16.78 -21.13 -18.09
CA GLN A 464 -17.34 -21.75 -19.29
C GLN A 464 -17.74 -20.68 -20.32
N LYS A 465 -17.96 -21.07 -21.59
CA LYS A 465 -18.27 -20.12 -22.66
C LYS A 465 -19.63 -19.44 -22.47
N GLU A 466 -20.55 -20.15 -21.86
CA GLU A 466 -21.93 -19.78 -21.58
C GLU A 466 -22.05 -18.73 -20.46
N ARG A 467 -20.94 -18.45 -19.76
CA ARG A 467 -20.79 -17.36 -18.76
C ARG A 467 -19.66 -16.39 -19.12
N ALA A 468 -19.20 -16.41 -20.37
CA ALA A 468 -18.28 -15.40 -20.86
C ALA A 468 -18.92 -13.99 -20.83
N ASN A 469 -18.07 -12.96 -20.85
CA ASN A 469 -18.47 -11.55 -20.83
C ASN A 469 -19.35 -11.15 -19.62
N SER A 470 -19.25 -11.85 -18.48
CA SER A 470 -20.04 -11.59 -17.26
C SER A 470 -19.36 -10.64 -16.28
N VAL A 471 -20.15 -9.82 -15.59
CA VAL A 471 -19.73 -9.14 -14.36
C VAL A 471 -20.17 -9.95 -13.15
N VAL A 472 -19.25 -10.23 -12.23
CA VAL A 472 -19.48 -11.08 -11.05
C VAL A 472 -19.26 -10.25 -9.79
N MET A 473 -20.18 -10.32 -8.83
CA MET A 473 -20.18 -9.48 -7.63
C MET A 473 -20.33 -10.29 -6.35
N ALA A 474 -19.50 -9.97 -5.36
CA ALA A 474 -19.64 -10.40 -3.96
C ALA A 474 -19.44 -9.18 -3.03
N HIS A 475 -19.81 -9.31 -1.76
CA HIS A 475 -19.71 -8.23 -0.77
C HIS A 475 -18.42 -8.35 0.07
N ASN A 476 -17.57 -7.33 0.06
CA ASN A 476 -16.20 -7.40 0.61
C ASN A 476 -15.33 -8.46 -0.11
N PHE A 477 -15.60 -8.72 -1.40
CA PHE A 477 -14.78 -9.54 -2.30
C PHE A 477 -13.28 -9.25 -2.13
N GLN A 478 -12.90 -7.97 -1.95
CA GLN A 478 -11.51 -7.54 -1.79
C GLN A 478 -10.80 -8.03 -0.52
N GLY A 479 -11.55 -8.55 0.45
CA GLY A 479 -11.05 -9.01 1.73
C GLY A 479 -11.34 -10.49 2.05
N TYR A 480 -12.08 -11.21 1.20
CA TYR A 480 -12.47 -12.59 1.46
C TYR A 480 -12.51 -13.43 0.16
N ASP A 481 -13.58 -13.35 -0.62
CA ASP A 481 -13.90 -14.31 -1.70
C ASP A 481 -12.86 -14.37 -2.82
N SER A 482 -12.23 -13.23 -3.10
CA SER A 482 -11.16 -13.11 -4.08
C SER A 482 -10.02 -14.09 -3.84
N TYR A 483 -9.73 -14.46 -2.59
CA TYR A 483 -8.66 -15.40 -2.27
C TYR A 483 -8.99 -16.82 -2.72
N PHE A 484 -10.23 -17.29 -2.62
CA PHE A 484 -10.62 -18.62 -3.09
C PHE A 484 -10.56 -18.73 -4.62
N ILE A 485 -11.00 -17.68 -5.33
CA ILE A 485 -10.94 -17.61 -6.80
C ILE A 485 -9.47 -17.53 -7.26
N LEU A 486 -8.66 -16.67 -6.63
CA LEU A 486 -7.23 -16.58 -6.91
C LEU A 486 -6.48 -17.87 -6.59
N GLN A 487 -6.85 -18.58 -5.52
CA GLN A 487 -6.27 -19.87 -5.17
C GLN A 487 -6.60 -20.93 -6.24
N TYR A 488 -7.87 -21.05 -6.65
CA TYR A 488 -8.25 -21.95 -7.74
C TYR A 488 -7.51 -21.62 -9.05
N LEU A 489 -7.40 -20.33 -9.41
CA LEU A 489 -6.67 -19.88 -10.60
C LEU A 489 -5.15 -20.15 -10.49
N ARG A 490 -4.56 -19.98 -9.29
CA ARG A 490 -3.15 -20.28 -9.01
C ARG A 490 -2.85 -21.77 -9.12
N GLU A 491 -3.59 -22.61 -8.42
CA GLU A 491 -3.45 -24.08 -8.47
C GLU A 491 -3.58 -24.57 -9.91
N ASN A 492 -4.54 -24.03 -10.66
CA ASN A 492 -4.69 -24.34 -12.07
C ASN A 492 -3.64 -23.70 -12.99
N GLY A 493 -2.76 -22.83 -12.50
CA GLY A 493 -1.69 -22.20 -13.30
C GLY A 493 -2.20 -21.18 -14.32
N VAL A 494 -3.18 -20.36 -13.95
CA VAL A 494 -3.71 -19.24 -14.77
C VAL A 494 -3.12 -17.93 -14.27
N LYS A 495 -1.99 -17.53 -14.86
CA LYS A 495 -1.17 -16.38 -14.40
C LYS A 495 -1.13 -15.18 -15.36
N TYR A 496 -1.27 -15.44 -16.67
CA TYR A 496 -1.12 -14.43 -17.73
C TYR A 496 -2.44 -14.03 -18.41
N ASP A 497 -3.53 -14.70 -18.02
CA ASP A 497 -4.91 -14.43 -18.46
C ASP A 497 -5.74 -13.82 -17.32
N ILE A 498 -5.07 -13.21 -16.34
CA ILE A 498 -5.69 -12.48 -15.23
C ILE A 498 -5.09 -11.08 -15.07
N ASP A 499 -5.94 -10.09 -14.79
CA ASP A 499 -5.55 -8.78 -14.26
C ASP A 499 -6.07 -8.65 -12.82
N VAL A 500 -5.26 -8.07 -11.93
CA VAL A 500 -5.51 -8.05 -10.48
C VAL A 500 -5.16 -6.69 -9.92
N ILE A 501 -6.19 -5.92 -9.56
CA ILE A 501 -6.05 -4.55 -9.07
C ILE A 501 -6.09 -4.56 -7.54
N VAL A 502 -4.97 -4.22 -6.90
CA VAL A 502 -4.79 -4.36 -5.44
C VAL A 502 -4.61 -3.02 -4.69
N ARG A 503 -5.01 -3.01 -3.42
CA ARG A 503 -4.79 -1.90 -2.45
C ARG A 503 -4.18 -2.48 -1.17
N GLY A 504 -2.85 -2.45 -1.08
CA GLY A 504 -2.14 -3.27 -0.10
C GLY A 504 -2.34 -4.75 -0.45
N ALA A 505 -2.73 -5.57 0.52
CA ALA A 505 -3.08 -6.97 0.29
C ALA A 505 -4.48 -7.18 -0.34
N LYS A 506 -5.38 -6.17 -0.26
CA LYS A 506 -6.79 -6.31 -0.69
C LYS A 506 -6.96 -6.28 -2.22
N VAL A 507 -7.80 -7.16 -2.75
CA VAL A 507 -8.04 -7.34 -4.20
C VAL A 507 -9.27 -6.57 -4.66
N LEU A 508 -9.11 -5.30 -5.05
CA LEU A 508 -10.24 -4.43 -5.44
C LEU A 508 -11.03 -4.96 -6.64
N SER A 509 -10.36 -5.68 -7.55
CA SER A 509 -10.96 -6.36 -8.70
C SER A 509 -10.02 -7.43 -9.24
N LEU A 510 -10.61 -8.46 -9.83
CA LEU A 510 -9.97 -9.54 -10.57
C LEU A 510 -10.67 -9.64 -11.93
N SER A 511 -9.93 -9.61 -13.03
CA SER A 511 -10.47 -9.88 -14.38
C SER A 511 -9.83 -11.14 -14.95
N VAL A 512 -10.60 -11.97 -15.65
CA VAL A 512 -10.15 -13.23 -16.27
C VAL A 512 -10.37 -13.13 -17.78
N ASP A 513 -9.36 -12.61 -18.47
CA ASP A 513 -9.35 -12.30 -19.92
C ASP A 513 -9.81 -13.47 -20.80
N MET A 514 -9.51 -14.71 -20.38
CA MET A 514 -9.84 -15.94 -21.10
C MET A 514 -11.34 -16.07 -21.40
N PHE A 515 -12.20 -15.51 -20.54
CA PHE A 515 -13.65 -15.51 -20.67
C PHE A 515 -14.25 -14.10 -20.63
N LYS A 516 -13.44 -13.02 -20.61
CA LYS A 516 -13.88 -11.64 -20.31
C LYS A 516 -14.70 -11.50 -19.00
N ILE A 517 -14.43 -12.34 -17.99
CA ILE A 517 -15.18 -12.31 -16.71
C ILE A 517 -14.53 -11.30 -15.75
N LYS A 518 -15.31 -10.37 -15.20
CA LYS A 518 -14.84 -9.27 -14.34
C LYS A 518 -15.48 -9.35 -12.95
N PHE A 519 -14.67 -9.61 -11.92
CA PHE A 519 -15.10 -9.58 -10.52
C PHE A 519 -15.01 -8.16 -9.92
N ILE A 520 -16.06 -7.73 -9.24
CA ILE A 520 -16.15 -6.44 -8.53
C ILE A 520 -16.71 -6.59 -7.12
N ASP A 521 -16.31 -5.67 -6.23
CA ASP A 521 -16.73 -5.64 -4.83
C ASP A 521 -17.81 -4.57 -4.61
N SER A 522 -18.98 -4.94 -4.10
CA SER A 522 -20.04 -3.96 -3.78
C SER A 522 -19.61 -2.94 -2.72
N LEU A 523 -18.69 -3.30 -1.81
CA LEU A 523 -18.15 -2.41 -0.77
C LEU A 523 -17.34 -1.22 -1.35
N ASN A 524 -16.82 -1.34 -2.58
CA ASN A 524 -16.14 -0.23 -3.27
C ASN A 524 -17.12 0.82 -3.82
N PHE A 525 -18.41 0.52 -3.87
CA PHE A 525 -19.48 1.44 -4.28
C PHE A 525 -20.36 1.87 -3.10
N ILE A 526 -20.70 0.91 -2.23
CA ILE A 526 -21.63 1.07 -1.10
C ILE A 526 -20.86 0.70 0.20
N PRO A 527 -20.12 1.65 0.82
CA PRO A 527 -19.15 1.36 1.88
C PRO A 527 -19.78 1.17 3.27
N MET A 528 -20.70 0.21 3.39
CA MET A 528 -21.36 -0.23 4.64
C MET A 528 -21.50 -1.76 4.64
N ARG A 529 -22.10 -2.36 5.69
CA ARG A 529 -22.29 -3.83 5.73
C ARG A 529 -23.50 -4.24 4.91
N LEU A 530 -23.48 -5.45 4.34
CA LEU A 530 -24.62 -6.05 3.63
C LEU A 530 -25.93 -6.03 4.45
N ALA A 531 -25.85 -6.25 5.76
CA ALA A 531 -27.02 -6.17 6.66
C ALA A 531 -27.61 -4.74 6.83
N ASP A 532 -26.85 -3.70 6.49
CA ASP A 532 -27.31 -2.30 6.49
C ASP A 532 -27.92 -1.91 5.12
N PHE A 533 -27.73 -2.72 4.06
CA PHE A 533 -28.21 -2.42 2.70
C PHE A 533 -29.74 -2.31 2.61
N PRO A 534 -30.57 -3.28 3.08
CA PRO A 534 -32.01 -3.21 2.87
C PRO A 534 -32.64 -1.96 3.47
N LYS A 535 -32.21 -1.58 4.68
CA LYS A 535 -32.63 -0.33 5.33
C LYS A 535 -32.20 0.92 4.55
N THR A 536 -31.02 0.91 3.93
CA THR A 536 -30.51 2.04 3.13
C THR A 536 -31.29 2.24 1.83
N PHE A 537 -31.87 1.19 1.27
CA PHE A 537 -32.66 1.21 0.03
C PHE A 537 -34.18 1.07 0.26
N GLY A 538 -34.66 1.15 1.51
CA GLY A 538 -36.11 1.06 1.83
C GLY A 538 -36.74 -0.32 1.64
N ILE A 539 -35.95 -1.39 1.55
CA ILE A 539 -36.41 -2.75 1.27
C ILE A 539 -36.71 -3.49 2.59
N ASP A 540 -37.90 -3.27 3.15
CA ASP A 540 -38.36 -3.92 4.39
C ASP A 540 -38.53 -5.46 4.29
N GLN A 541 -38.57 -6.00 3.07
CA GLN A 541 -38.86 -7.41 2.78
C GLN A 541 -37.65 -8.32 2.91
N LEU A 542 -36.42 -7.77 2.92
CA LEU A 542 -35.17 -8.53 2.98
C LEU A 542 -34.41 -8.19 4.26
N ALA A 543 -34.01 -9.21 5.02
CA ALA A 543 -33.24 -9.05 6.26
C ALA A 543 -32.25 -10.20 6.43
N LYS A 544 -30.98 -9.89 6.67
CA LYS A 544 -29.91 -10.91 6.83
C LYS A 544 -30.21 -11.80 8.03
N GLY A 545 -30.28 -13.11 7.79
CA GLY A 545 -30.57 -14.14 8.80
C GLY A 545 -29.41 -14.41 9.77
N TYR A 546 -29.45 -15.59 10.41
CA TYR A 546 -28.38 -16.05 11.30
C TYR A 546 -28.06 -17.52 11.04
N PHE A 547 -26.81 -17.82 10.72
CA PHE A 547 -26.34 -19.18 10.44
C PHE A 547 -25.25 -19.61 11.45
N PRO A 548 -25.19 -20.90 11.87
CA PRO A 548 -24.17 -21.37 12.80
C PRO A 548 -22.81 -21.61 12.13
N HIS A 549 -22.13 -20.52 11.77
CA HIS A 549 -20.79 -20.47 11.13
C HIS A 549 -19.72 -21.41 11.71
N LEU A 550 -19.74 -21.70 13.02
CA LEU A 550 -18.78 -22.61 13.68
C LEU A 550 -19.34 -24.04 13.89
N PHE A 551 -20.62 -24.27 13.60
CA PHE A 551 -21.21 -25.60 13.44
C PHE A 551 -21.02 -26.11 12.02
N ASN A 552 -20.77 -25.22 11.06
CA ASN A 552 -20.33 -25.55 9.71
C ASN A 552 -19.00 -26.32 9.75
N LYS A 553 -19.14 -27.64 9.74
CA LYS A 553 -18.11 -28.64 9.96
C LYS A 553 -18.50 -29.92 9.25
N LYS A 554 -17.50 -30.69 8.83
CA LYS A 554 -17.72 -31.95 8.11
C LYS A 554 -18.52 -32.98 8.90
N GLU A 555 -18.35 -32.98 10.22
CA GLU A 555 -19.08 -33.83 11.18
C GLU A 555 -20.60 -33.55 11.22
N ASN A 556 -21.04 -32.35 10.82
CA ASN A 556 -22.42 -31.86 10.97
C ASN A 556 -23.17 -31.72 9.65
N GLU A 557 -22.56 -32.02 8.49
CA GLU A 557 -23.14 -31.76 7.15
C GLU A 557 -24.47 -32.50 6.90
N ASN A 558 -24.75 -33.57 7.64
CA ASN A 558 -25.99 -34.35 7.58
C ASN A 558 -26.84 -34.21 8.88
N TYR A 559 -26.65 -33.14 9.64
CA TYR A 559 -27.34 -32.94 10.91
C TYR A 559 -28.79 -32.50 10.70
N VAL A 560 -29.73 -33.34 11.14
CA VAL A 560 -31.16 -33.01 11.29
C VAL A 560 -31.54 -33.23 12.75
N GLY A 561 -31.94 -32.18 13.46
CA GLY A 561 -32.20 -32.26 14.90
C GLY A 561 -32.50 -30.91 15.55
N PRO A 562 -32.44 -30.81 16.89
CA PRO A 562 -32.67 -29.56 17.61
C PRO A 562 -31.67 -28.45 17.22
N ILE A 563 -32.15 -27.21 17.11
CA ILE A 563 -31.35 -26.05 16.69
C ILE A 563 -29.97 -25.95 17.40
N PRO A 564 -28.84 -25.83 16.65
CA PRO A 564 -27.48 -25.89 17.20
C PRO A 564 -27.21 -24.89 18.33
N PRO A 565 -26.39 -25.21 19.34
CA PRO A 565 -26.06 -24.32 20.44
C PRO A 565 -25.59 -22.90 20.01
N THR A 566 -26.03 -21.88 20.74
CA THR A 566 -25.78 -20.46 20.40
C THR A 566 -24.31 -20.05 20.24
N PRO A 567 -23.28 -20.66 20.89
CA PRO A 567 -21.88 -20.34 20.61
C PRO A 567 -21.49 -20.53 19.15
N TYR A 568 -22.14 -21.46 18.42
CA TYR A 568 -21.77 -21.79 17.05
C TYR A 568 -22.09 -20.69 16.03
N TYR A 569 -22.99 -19.76 16.33
CA TYR A 569 -23.36 -18.65 15.43
C TYR A 569 -22.36 -17.48 15.47
N ASN A 570 -21.19 -17.67 16.09
CA ASN A 570 -20.25 -16.61 16.45
C ASN A 570 -20.93 -15.31 16.98
N PRO A 571 -21.78 -15.39 18.04
CA PRO A 571 -22.37 -14.19 18.63
C PRO A 571 -21.30 -13.26 19.26
N ASN A 572 -20.01 -13.61 19.23
CA ASN A 572 -18.90 -12.79 19.73
C ASN A 572 -18.54 -11.68 18.74
N GLY A 573 -18.52 -11.97 17.43
CA GLY A 573 -18.33 -10.98 16.36
C GLY A 573 -19.62 -10.29 15.90
N MET A 574 -20.80 -10.74 16.35
CA MET A 574 -22.06 -10.09 16.02
C MET A 574 -22.12 -8.66 16.58
N SER A 575 -22.43 -7.72 15.70
CA SER A 575 -22.98 -6.41 16.07
C SER A 575 -24.10 -6.62 17.11
N PRO A 576 -24.13 -5.91 18.25
CA PRO A 576 -24.59 -6.60 19.46
C PRO A 576 -26.04 -6.29 19.83
N ALA A 577 -26.66 -5.35 19.11
CA ALA A 577 -28.09 -5.35 18.83
C ALA A 577 -28.49 -6.59 17.99
N ALA A 578 -27.72 -6.95 16.95
CA ALA A 578 -27.99 -8.15 16.15
C ALA A 578 -27.69 -9.46 16.91
N LYS A 579 -26.71 -9.47 17.83
CA LYS A 579 -26.49 -10.56 18.80
C LYS A 579 -27.75 -10.81 19.63
N GLU A 580 -28.42 -9.74 20.05
CA GLU A 580 -29.69 -9.85 20.73
C GLU A 580 -30.78 -10.40 19.79
N THR A 581 -30.89 -9.88 18.57
CA THR A 581 -31.89 -10.32 17.59
C THR A 581 -31.81 -11.82 17.35
N PHE A 582 -30.58 -12.29 17.14
CA PHE A 582 -30.24 -13.70 17.05
C PHE A 582 -30.72 -14.50 18.28
N LEU A 583 -30.47 -14.03 19.51
CA LEU A 583 -30.76 -14.81 20.71
C LEU A 583 -32.26 -14.97 21.04
N ARG A 584 -33.16 -14.09 20.55
CA ARG A 584 -34.61 -14.39 20.54
C ARG A 584 -34.90 -15.40 19.46
N CYS A 585 -34.45 -15.15 18.23
CA CYS A 585 -34.80 -15.98 17.08
C CYS A 585 -34.45 -17.44 17.40
N HIS A 586 -33.22 -17.64 17.86
CA HIS A 586 -32.71 -18.91 18.37
C HIS A 586 -33.57 -19.51 19.50
N LYS A 587 -33.87 -18.77 20.57
CA LYS A 587 -34.68 -19.35 21.66
C LYS A 587 -36.15 -19.54 21.26
N ASN A 588 -36.73 -18.72 20.40
CA ASN A 588 -38.10 -18.87 19.91
C ASN A 588 -38.21 -20.14 19.04
N LEU A 589 -37.27 -20.35 18.11
CA LEU A 589 -37.14 -21.60 17.36
C LEU A 589 -36.97 -22.78 18.33
N LYS A 590 -36.09 -22.67 19.33
CA LYS A 590 -35.88 -23.72 20.34
C LYS A 590 -37.08 -23.98 21.29
N ASP A 591 -37.91 -22.98 21.57
CA ASP A 591 -39.10 -23.12 22.43
C ASP A 591 -40.32 -23.63 21.64
N ASN A 592 -40.29 -23.54 20.30
CA ASN A 592 -41.26 -24.12 19.39
C ASN A 592 -40.80 -25.48 18.79
N ASP A 593 -39.84 -26.15 19.45
CA ASP A 593 -39.25 -27.44 19.05
C ASP A 593 -38.78 -27.50 17.58
N TYR A 594 -38.23 -26.39 17.06
CA TYR A 594 -37.79 -26.28 15.67
C TYR A 594 -36.69 -27.31 15.33
N VAL A 595 -36.97 -28.11 14.30
CA VAL A 595 -36.04 -29.07 13.71
C VAL A 595 -35.18 -28.33 12.69
N PHE A 596 -33.92 -28.10 13.06
CA PHE A 596 -32.90 -27.55 12.20
C PHE A 596 -32.34 -28.66 11.31
N ASN A 597 -32.53 -28.54 10.00
CA ASN A 597 -31.80 -29.31 8.99
C ASN A 597 -30.64 -28.45 8.48
N PHE A 598 -29.40 -28.92 8.71
CA PHE A 598 -28.19 -28.18 8.35
C PHE A 598 -28.13 -27.80 6.86
N GLN A 599 -28.58 -28.68 5.97
CA GLN A 599 -28.51 -28.48 4.51
C GLN A 599 -29.52 -27.43 4.04
N GLU A 600 -30.73 -27.44 4.59
CA GLU A 600 -31.75 -26.42 4.29
C GLU A 600 -31.33 -25.04 4.85
N GLU A 601 -30.75 -25.01 6.04
CA GLU A 601 -30.36 -23.78 6.75
C GLU A 601 -29.14 -23.07 6.16
N ILE A 602 -28.09 -23.81 5.76
CA ILE A 602 -26.92 -23.23 5.09
C ILE A 602 -27.31 -22.63 3.73
N LEU A 603 -28.14 -23.36 2.97
CA LEU A 603 -28.67 -22.91 1.69
C LEU A 603 -29.59 -21.69 1.83
N ALA A 604 -30.52 -21.70 2.80
CA ALA A 604 -31.44 -20.58 3.02
C ALA A 604 -30.72 -19.30 3.46
N TYR A 605 -29.69 -19.40 4.31
CA TYR A 605 -28.89 -18.25 4.72
C TYR A 605 -28.07 -17.66 3.56
N CYS A 606 -27.31 -18.51 2.85
CA CYS A 606 -26.47 -18.05 1.73
C CYS A 606 -27.32 -17.46 0.59
N ARG A 607 -28.46 -18.08 0.26
CA ARG A 607 -29.47 -17.51 -0.64
C ARG A 607 -29.94 -16.13 -0.17
N SER A 608 -30.28 -15.98 1.11
CA SER A 608 -30.72 -14.69 1.67
C SER A 608 -29.67 -13.59 1.53
N ASP A 609 -28.39 -13.90 1.68
CA ASP A 609 -27.30 -12.94 1.49
C ASP A 609 -27.08 -12.57 0.01
N VAL A 610 -27.17 -13.55 -0.90
CA VAL A 610 -27.11 -13.30 -2.34
C VAL A 610 -28.32 -12.49 -2.82
N ASP A 611 -29.53 -12.75 -2.31
CA ASP A 611 -30.74 -11.97 -2.60
C ASP A 611 -30.60 -10.52 -2.10
N ILE A 612 -30.11 -10.30 -0.89
CA ILE A 612 -29.84 -8.93 -0.36
C ILE A 612 -28.83 -8.21 -1.25
N LEU A 613 -27.73 -8.88 -1.62
CA LEU A 613 -26.71 -8.32 -2.49
C LEU A 613 -27.28 -7.96 -3.87
N ARG A 614 -27.98 -8.91 -4.51
CA ARG A 614 -28.60 -8.73 -5.83
C ARG A 614 -29.61 -7.59 -5.82
N HIS A 615 -30.63 -7.65 -4.98
CA HIS A 615 -31.70 -6.64 -4.94
C HIS A 615 -31.17 -5.25 -4.60
N CYS A 616 -30.32 -5.11 -3.59
CA CYS A 616 -29.82 -3.79 -3.18
C CYS A 616 -28.80 -3.19 -4.16
N CYS A 617 -27.98 -4.02 -4.83
CA CYS A 617 -27.07 -3.51 -5.85
C CYS A 617 -27.78 -3.20 -7.18
N LEU A 618 -28.86 -3.91 -7.53
CA LEU A 618 -29.73 -3.54 -8.64
C LEU A 618 -30.48 -2.23 -8.35
N GLU A 619 -31.02 -2.05 -7.14
CA GLU A 619 -31.66 -0.78 -6.73
C GLU A 619 -30.66 0.39 -6.79
N PHE A 620 -29.45 0.22 -6.26
CA PHE A 620 -28.37 1.20 -6.40
C PHE A 620 -28.02 1.51 -7.88
N ARG A 621 -27.97 0.48 -8.74
CA ARG A 621 -27.66 0.62 -10.17
C ARG A 621 -28.73 1.43 -10.88
N GLU A 622 -30.02 1.15 -10.65
CA GLU A 622 -31.12 1.88 -11.28
C GLU A 622 -31.25 3.30 -10.71
N LEU A 623 -31.15 3.52 -9.40
CA LEU A 623 -31.09 4.88 -8.82
C LEU A 623 -29.93 5.71 -9.40
N PHE A 624 -28.76 5.11 -9.61
CA PHE A 624 -27.61 5.77 -10.23
C PHE A 624 -27.83 6.03 -11.74
N ARG A 625 -28.43 5.08 -12.47
CA ARG A 625 -28.82 5.23 -13.88
C ARG A 625 -29.91 6.28 -14.06
N ASP A 626 -30.86 6.40 -13.15
CA ASP A 626 -31.97 7.34 -13.28
C ASP A 626 -31.47 8.78 -13.25
N VAL A 627 -30.55 9.07 -12.33
CA VAL A 627 -29.88 10.36 -12.20
C VAL A 627 -28.87 10.61 -13.33
N THR A 628 -28.06 9.62 -13.70
CA THR A 628 -26.84 9.86 -14.49
C THR A 628 -26.83 9.28 -15.91
N LYS A 629 -27.76 8.37 -16.23
CA LYS A 629 -27.81 7.57 -17.46
C LYS A 629 -26.51 6.78 -17.73
N ILE A 630 -25.81 6.36 -16.67
CA ILE A 630 -24.60 5.54 -16.72
C ILE A 630 -24.75 4.34 -15.77
N ASP A 631 -24.30 3.17 -16.21
CA ASP A 631 -24.17 1.98 -15.37
C ASP A 631 -22.91 2.09 -14.48
N PRO A 632 -23.04 2.06 -13.14
CA PRO A 632 -21.88 2.20 -12.24
C PRO A 632 -20.97 0.97 -12.21
N PHE A 633 -21.41 -0.19 -12.72
CA PHE A 633 -20.69 -1.47 -12.60
C PHE A 633 -19.98 -1.91 -13.89
N GLU A 634 -20.43 -1.46 -15.07
CA GLU A 634 -19.85 -1.81 -16.38
C GLU A 634 -18.35 -1.48 -16.46
N LYS A 635 -17.99 -0.18 -16.46
CA LYS A 635 -16.62 0.28 -16.71
C LYS A 635 -15.87 0.74 -15.46
N CYS A 636 -16.57 0.85 -14.33
CA CYS A 636 -16.01 1.33 -13.07
C CYS A 636 -15.74 0.20 -12.07
N LEU A 637 -14.99 0.54 -11.01
CA LEU A 637 -14.55 -0.37 -9.92
C LEU A 637 -14.80 0.19 -8.51
N THR A 638 -15.20 1.46 -8.44
CA THR A 638 -15.44 2.23 -7.21
C THR A 638 -16.47 3.34 -7.48
N ILE A 639 -17.14 3.83 -6.44
CA ILE A 639 -17.98 5.04 -6.53
C ILE A 639 -17.19 6.25 -7.08
N ALA A 640 -15.93 6.42 -6.67
CA ALA A 640 -15.09 7.53 -7.15
C ALA A 640 -14.80 7.46 -8.66
N SER A 641 -14.62 6.26 -9.22
CA SER A 641 -14.52 6.06 -10.67
C SER A 641 -15.86 6.32 -11.37
N ALA A 642 -16.99 5.90 -10.78
CA ALA A 642 -18.32 6.12 -11.36
C ALA A 642 -18.64 7.62 -11.43
N CYS A 643 -18.42 8.37 -10.35
CA CYS A 643 -18.55 9.83 -10.33
C CYS A 643 -17.63 10.53 -11.36
N ASN A 644 -16.41 10.04 -11.56
CA ASN A 644 -15.50 10.55 -12.59
C ASN A 644 -16.01 10.25 -14.02
N GLN A 645 -16.53 9.04 -14.27
CA GLN A 645 -17.17 8.70 -15.55
C GLN A 645 -18.40 9.58 -15.81
N VAL A 646 -19.27 9.77 -14.81
CA VAL A 646 -20.43 10.69 -14.89
C VAL A 646 -20.00 12.10 -15.27
N TYR A 647 -18.99 12.66 -14.59
CA TYR A 647 -18.44 13.96 -14.95
C TYR A 647 -17.93 13.97 -16.40
N ARG A 648 -17.11 12.99 -16.80
CA ARG A 648 -16.49 12.90 -18.13
C ARG A 648 -17.45 12.59 -19.28
N THR A 649 -18.60 11.99 -19.03
CA THR A 649 -19.61 11.65 -20.05
C THR A 649 -20.70 12.71 -20.18
N ASN A 650 -21.08 13.39 -19.09
CA ASN A 650 -22.24 14.30 -19.07
C ASN A 650 -21.90 15.79 -18.92
N TYR A 651 -20.73 16.15 -18.37
CA TYR A 651 -20.44 17.52 -17.95
C TYR A 651 -19.09 18.07 -18.45
N LEU A 652 -18.10 17.20 -18.73
CA LEU A 652 -16.79 17.62 -19.22
C LEU A 652 -16.86 18.20 -20.64
N ARG A 653 -16.66 19.51 -20.74
CA ARG A 653 -16.44 20.22 -22.00
C ARG A 653 -15.04 19.94 -22.55
N GLU A 654 -14.95 19.77 -23.86
CA GLU A 654 -13.67 19.52 -24.55
C GLU A 654 -12.62 20.59 -24.25
N ASN A 655 -11.35 20.17 -24.26
CA ASN A 655 -10.17 21.04 -24.12
C ASN A 655 -10.08 21.89 -22.83
N THR A 656 -10.92 21.64 -21.83
CA THR A 656 -10.93 22.42 -20.58
C THR A 656 -9.90 21.99 -19.55
N ILE A 657 -9.79 20.69 -19.25
CA ILE A 657 -8.89 20.18 -18.20
C ILE A 657 -7.60 19.67 -18.83
N ALA A 658 -6.49 20.37 -18.61
CA ALA A 658 -5.16 19.94 -19.06
C ALA A 658 -4.65 18.66 -18.38
N ILE A 659 -3.95 17.82 -19.16
CA ILE A 659 -3.11 16.73 -18.66
C ILE A 659 -1.65 17.18 -18.71
N ILE A 660 -0.97 17.17 -17.55
CA ILE A 660 0.46 17.48 -17.47
C ILE A 660 1.24 16.43 -18.28
N PRO A 661 2.11 16.82 -19.24
CA PRO A 661 2.89 15.87 -20.03
C PRO A 661 3.77 14.97 -19.14
N PRO A 662 4.03 13.69 -19.50
CA PRO A 662 4.80 12.74 -18.68
C PRO A 662 6.27 13.09 -18.35
N ARG A 663 6.72 14.31 -18.67
CA ARG A 663 8.06 14.85 -18.36
C ARG A 663 8.02 16.28 -17.79
N GLY A 664 6.82 16.85 -17.56
CA GLY A 664 6.59 18.27 -17.28
C GLY A 664 6.43 19.10 -18.57
N TYR A 665 6.06 20.38 -18.44
CA TYR A 665 5.78 21.28 -19.56
C TYR A 665 7.03 21.75 -20.32
N CYS A 666 8.20 21.81 -19.65
CA CYS A 666 9.48 22.14 -20.28
C CYS A 666 10.43 20.93 -20.22
N PRO A 667 10.15 19.84 -20.98
CA PRO A 667 10.88 18.58 -20.85
C PRO A 667 12.28 18.59 -21.46
N GLU A 668 12.60 19.63 -22.25
CA GLU A 668 13.93 19.82 -22.86
C GLU A 668 14.83 20.74 -22.01
N ASN A 669 14.24 21.71 -21.30
CA ASN A 669 14.95 22.66 -20.42
C ASN A 669 15.37 22.04 -19.06
N LYS A 670 15.40 20.70 -18.95
CA LYS A 670 15.85 20.00 -17.73
C LYS A 670 17.38 19.89 -17.72
N GLN A 671 18.03 21.05 -17.60
CA GLN A 671 19.45 21.13 -17.27
C GLN A 671 19.72 20.37 -15.97
N SER A 672 20.80 19.59 -15.92
CA SER A 672 21.08 18.75 -14.74
C SER A 672 21.56 19.58 -13.55
N LEU A 673 21.15 19.22 -12.33
CA LEU A 673 21.63 19.86 -11.11
C LEU A 673 23.17 19.78 -10.98
N LEU A 674 23.76 18.67 -11.43
CA LEU A 674 25.21 18.48 -11.52
C LEU A 674 25.88 19.55 -12.42
N ALA A 675 25.27 19.87 -13.57
CA ALA A 675 25.73 20.93 -14.45
C ALA A 675 25.58 22.31 -13.80
N GLN A 676 24.49 22.56 -13.07
CA GLN A 676 24.26 23.85 -12.40
C GLN A 676 25.24 24.07 -11.25
N LYS A 677 25.45 23.08 -10.37
CA LYS A 677 26.49 23.11 -9.32
C LYS A 677 27.87 23.34 -9.95
N TRP A 678 28.23 22.61 -11.02
CA TRP A 678 29.53 22.73 -11.69
C TRP A 678 29.74 24.07 -12.41
N LEU A 679 28.73 24.60 -13.10
CA LEU A 679 28.82 25.90 -13.79
C LEU A 679 28.90 27.06 -12.80
N SER A 680 28.16 27.00 -11.68
CA SER A 680 28.25 28.00 -10.60
C SER A 680 29.65 27.99 -9.97
N TYR A 681 30.15 26.81 -9.59
CA TYR A 681 31.51 26.66 -9.06
C TYR A 681 32.57 27.16 -10.05
N THR A 682 32.43 26.83 -11.34
CA THR A 682 33.37 27.27 -12.39
C THR A 682 33.31 28.78 -12.63
N ALA A 683 32.12 29.39 -12.56
CA ALA A 683 31.95 30.84 -12.63
C ALA A 683 32.68 31.55 -11.48
N GLU A 684 32.47 31.07 -10.25
CA GLU A 684 33.03 31.66 -9.04
C GLU A 684 34.56 31.49 -8.94
N GLN A 685 35.07 30.28 -9.17
CA GLN A 685 36.52 29.98 -9.14
C GLN A 685 37.35 30.71 -10.20
N ASN A 686 36.71 31.27 -11.23
CA ASN A 686 37.37 32.04 -12.30
C ASN A 686 36.96 33.52 -12.30
N GLU A 687 36.14 33.97 -11.35
CA GLU A 687 35.57 35.32 -11.27
C GLU A 687 34.84 35.80 -12.56
N ILE A 688 34.16 34.89 -13.27
CA ILE A 688 33.46 35.17 -14.54
C ILE A 688 31.95 34.92 -14.47
N TYR A 689 31.18 35.67 -15.28
CA TYR A 689 29.75 35.44 -15.44
C TYR A 689 29.46 34.39 -16.53
N ILE A 690 29.05 33.18 -16.14
CA ILE A 690 28.60 32.16 -17.09
C ILE A 690 27.08 32.20 -17.22
N GLN A 691 26.55 32.53 -18.39
CA GLN A 691 25.13 32.47 -18.73
C GLN A 691 24.67 31.00 -18.84
N HIS A 692 23.66 30.60 -18.08
CA HIS A 692 23.02 29.28 -18.11
C HIS A 692 21.50 29.38 -17.83
N ALA A 693 20.79 28.24 -17.76
CA ALA A 693 19.33 28.17 -17.72
C ALA A 693 18.64 28.92 -16.55
N ARG A 694 19.37 29.37 -15.51
CA ARG A 694 18.81 30.02 -14.31
C ARG A 694 19.27 31.46 -14.05
N ASN A 695 20.23 32.00 -14.82
CA ASN A 695 20.72 33.37 -14.65
C ASN A 695 20.65 34.24 -15.92
N GLY A 696 20.25 33.67 -17.06
CA GLY A 696 19.97 34.42 -18.30
C GLY A 696 19.50 33.57 -19.48
N GLY A 697 19.00 32.35 -19.22
CA GLY A 697 18.61 31.38 -20.24
C GLY A 697 19.81 30.73 -20.98
N GLU A 698 19.61 29.54 -21.54
CA GLU A 698 20.66 28.85 -22.30
C GLU A 698 20.92 29.53 -23.65
N LYS A 699 22.18 29.87 -23.94
CA LYS A 699 22.58 30.49 -25.21
C LYS A 699 22.34 29.51 -26.37
N ARG A 700 21.54 29.90 -27.36
CA ARG A 700 21.30 29.10 -28.57
C ARG A 700 22.39 29.34 -29.62
N VAL A 701 23.04 28.26 -30.07
CA VAL A 701 24.03 28.26 -31.15
C VAL A 701 23.59 27.28 -32.23
N GLY A 702 23.00 27.81 -33.30
CA GLY A 702 22.41 27.01 -34.37
C GLY A 702 21.27 26.11 -33.85
N PRO A 703 21.29 24.79 -34.11
CA PRO A 703 20.26 23.87 -33.62
C PRO A 703 20.41 23.52 -32.13
N TYR A 704 21.49 23.94 -31.47
CA TYR A 704 21.84 23.54 -30.11
C TYR A 704 21.60 24.64 -29.08
N LEU A 705 21.32 24.23 -27.83
CA LEU A 705 21.48 25.03 -26.63
C LEU A 705 22.79 24.64 -25.94
N LEU A 706 23.43 25.59 -25.26
CA LEU A 706 24.65 25.39 -24.46
C LEU A 706 24.28 25.26 -22.98
N ASP A 707 24.95 24.36 -22.24
CA ASP A 707 24.75 24.28 -20.78
C ASP A 707 25.21 25.59 -20.11
N GLY A 708 26.37 26.12 -20.52
CA GLY A 708 26.89 27.41 -20.07
C GLY A 708 27.58 28.20 -21.17
N TYR A 709 27.56 29.54 -21.07
CA TYR A 709 28.17 30.42 -22.06
C TYR A 709 28.80 31.67 -21.42
N HIS A 710 30.05 31.99 -21.79
CA HIS A 710 30.73 33.24 -21.42
C HIS A 710 30.96 34.09 -22.68
N GLU A 711 30.37 35.29 -22.74
CA GLU A 711 30.38 36.12 -23.95
C GLU A 711 31.77 36.66 -24.28
N GLU A 712 32.51 37.19 -23.29
CA GLU A 712 33.80 37.88 -23.51
C GLU A 712 34.85 37.00 -24.19
N THR A 713 35.00 35.76 -23.71
CA THR A 713 35.94 34.78 -24.27
C THR A 713 35.30 33.88 -25.32
N ARG A 714 34.00 34.08 -25.62
CA ARG A 714 33.15 33.19 -26.43
C ARG A 714 33.27 31.72 -26.01
N THR A 715 33.36 31.46 -24.70
CA THR A 715 33.48 30.10 -24.18
C THR A 715 32.10 29.44 -24.11
N ALA A 716 31.97 28.25 -24.70
CA ALA A 716 30.82 27.36 -24.55
C ALA A 716 31.18 26.21 -23.60
N SER A 717 30.50 26.14 -22.47
CA SER A 717 30.69 25.11 -21.45
C SER A 717 29.61 24.03 -21.58
N GLU A 718 30.02 22.77 -21.56
CA GLU A 718 29.18 21.60 -21.87
C GLU A 718 29.37 20.49 -20.83
N VAL A 719 28.28 20.02 -20.20
CA VAL A 719 28.32 19.08 -19.07
C VAL A 719 27.67 17.75 -19.44
N HIS A 720 28.50 16.80 -19.84
CA HIS A 720 28.06 15.55 -20.43
C HIS A 720 27.74 14.47 -19.37
N GLY A 721 26.46 14.41 -18.99
CA GLY A 721 25.89 13.27 -18.26
C GLY A 721 26.16 11.94 -18.97
N CYS A 722 26.87 11.02 -18.32
CA CYS A 722 27.48 9.83 -18.88
C CYS A 722 26.48 8.87 -19.51
N PHE A 723 25.33 8.66 -18.86
CA PHE A 723 24.23 7.83 -19.35
C PHE A 723 23.55 8.43 -20.59
N TRP A 724 23.44 9.76 -20.65
CA TRP A 724 22.68 10.47 -21.68
C TRP A 724 23.50 10.76 -22.94
N HIS A 725 24.81 11.02 -22.77
CA HIS A 725 25.73 11.46 -23.82
C HIS A 725 26.68 10.38 -24.31
N GLY A 726 26.62 9.16 -23.74
CA GLY A 726 27.41 8.02 -24.21
C GLY A 726 28.87 8.05 -23.73
N CYS A 727 29.11 8.06 -22.42
CA CYS A 727 30.48 8.05 -21.91
C CYS A 727 31.18 6.71 -22.22
N ILE A 728 32.23 6.79 -23.04
CA ILE A 728 33.05 5.63 -23.46
C ILE A 728 33.86 5.00 -22.31
N ASN A 729 34.04 5.72 -21.21
CA ASN A 729 34.73 5.22 -20.01
C ASN A 729 33.77 4.49 -19.06
N CYS A 730 32.47 4.76 -19.12
CA CYS A 730 31.46 4.16 -18.23
C CYS A 730 30.63 3.06 -18.90
N TYR A 731 30.54 3.04 -20.23
CA TYR A 731 29.65 2.12 -20.95
C TYR A 731 30.29 1.56 -22.23
N ALA A 732 30.12 0.25 -22.43
CA ALA A 732 30.50 -0.41 -23.68
C ALA A 732 29.69 0.15 -24.87
N ARG A 733 30.34 0.28 -26.03
CA ARG A 733 29.81 0.96 -27.23
C ARG A 733 28.45 0.43 -27.72
N ASP A 734 28.18 -0.87 -27.59
CA ASP A 734 26.92 -1.54 -27.98
C ASP A 734 25.88 -1.64 -26.85
N THR A 735 26.14 -1.02 -25.70
CA THR A 735 25.12 -0.82 -24.66
C THR A 735 23.98 -0.04 -25.27
N MET A 736 22.74 -0.53 -25.15
CA MET A 736 21.56 0.21 -25.56
C MET A 736 21.12 1.13 -24.41
N ASN A 737 21.03 2.43 -24.64
CA ASN A 737 20.34 3.33 -23.72
C ASN A 737 18.82 3.04 -23.79
N PRO A 738 18.18 2.56 -22.70
CA PRO A 738 16.78 2.13 -22.73
C PRO A 738 15.80 3.29 -22.89
N VAL A 739 16.19 4.52 -22.58
CA VAL A 739 15.31 5.71 -22.63
C VAL A 739 15.36 6.41 -24.00
N LYS A 740 16.56 6.52 -24.59
CA LYS A 740 16.77 7.16 -25.91
C LYS A 740 16.59 6.17 -27.08
N GLY A 741 16.65 4.85 -26.84
CA GLY A 741 16.47 3.80 -27.85
C GLY A 741 17.59 3.74 -28.89
N LYS A 742 18.83 4.06 -28.48
CA LYS A 742 20.04 4.16 -29.30
C LYS A 742 21.21 3.46 -28.58
N THR A 743 22.28 3.11 -29.30
CA THR A 743 23.50 2.63 -28.64
C THR A 743 24.21 3.78 -27.93
N MET A 744 25.03 3.48 -26.92
CA MET A 744 25.89 4.47 -26.27
C MET A 744 26.91 5.06 -27.26
N HIS A 745 27.30 4.31 -28.30
CA HIS A 745 28.08 4.85 -29.42
C HIS A 745 27.31 5.85 -30.29
N ASP A 746 26.05 5.57 -30.65
CA ASP A 746 25.19 6.53 -31.37
C ASP A 746 25.00 7.82 -30.56
N LEU A 747 24.95 7.74 -29.22
CA LEU A 747 24.87 8.91 -28.34
C LEU A 747 26.21 9.66 -28.30
N HIS A 748 27.32 8.95 -28.08
CA HIS A 748 28.67 9.53 -28.08
C HIS A 748 29.00 10.26 -29.38
N GLN A 749 28.67 9.65 -30.53
CA GLN A 749 28.90 10.29 -31.83
C GLN A 749 28.11 11.61 -31.95
N LYS A 750 26.89 11.69 -31.40
CA LYS A 750 26.11 12.95 -31.41
C LYS A 750 26.64 14.02 -30.48
N THR A 751 27.24 13.63 -29.37
CA THR A 751 28.00 14.52 -28.49
C THR A 751 29.20 15.09 -29.24
N VAL A 752 29.99 14.24 -29.91
CA VAL A 752 31.12 14.67 -30.75
C VAL A 752 30.67 15.55 -31.93
N GLU A 753 29.55 15.23 -32.59
CA GLU A 753 28.94 16.07 -33.64
C GLU A 753 28.59 17.48 -33.13
N LYS A 754 27.99 17.61 -31.92
CA LYS A 754 27.70 18.91 -31.27
C LYS A 754 29.00 19.67 -31.00
N ILE A 755 29.96 19.04 -30.34
CA ILE A 755 31.22 19.66 -29.94
C ILE A 755 32.05 20.11 -31.17
N GLN A 756 32.08 19.31 -32.23
CA GLN A 756 32.71 19.70 -33.50
C GLN A 756 31.99 20.86 -34.17
N TYR A 757 30.65 20.87 -34.18
CA TYR A 757 29.88 22.00 -34.71
C TYR A 757 30.19 23.31 -33.97
N LEU A 758 30.23 23.30 -32.63
CA LEU A 758 30.55 24.48 -31.82
C LEU A 758 31.98 24.98 -32.06
N LYS A 759 32.97 24.08 -32.09
CA LYS A 759 34.37 24.41 -32.43
C LYS A 759 34.47 25.01 -33.85
N ASN A 760 33.73 24.47 -34.83
CA ASN A 760 33.63 24.99 -36.20
C ASN A 760 32.87 26.33 -36.33
N GLN A 761 32.15 26.77 -35.31
CA GLN A 761 31.51 28.10 -35.25
C GLN A 761 32.36 29.13 -34.48
N GLY A 762 33.63 28.82 -34.18
CA GLY A 762 34.55 29.76 -33.52
C GLY A 762 34.19 30.05 -32.06
N TYR A 763 33.71 29.02 -31.34
CA TYR A 763 33.57 29.03 -29.88
C TYR A 763 34.73 28.27 -29.25
N ASN A 764 35.21 28.77 -28.10
CA ASN A 764 36.12 28.02 -27.25
C ASN A 764 35.29 27.00 -26.44
N VAL A 765 35.42 25.70 -26.70
CA VAL A 765 34.51 24.71 -26.11
C VAL A 765 35.17 23.93 -24.99
N VAL A 766 34.64 24.09 -23.77
CA VAL A 766 35.05 23.39 -22.55
C VAL A 766 34.05 22.26 -22.30
N GLU A 767 34.49 21.01 -22.45
CA GLU A 767 33.67 19.81 -22.21
C GLU A 767 34.11 19.10 -20.92
N VAL A 768 33.15 18.74 -20.08
CA VAL A 768 33.35 17.95 -18.85
C VAL A 768 32.33 16.81 -18.81
N TRP A 769 32.69 15.69 -18.20
CA TRP A 769 31.84 14.50 -18.10
C TRP A 769 31.45 14.21 -16.65
N GLU A 770 30.24 13.71 -16.42
CA GLU A 770 29.71 13.37 -15.08
C GLU A 770 30.68 12.49 -14.27
N CYS A 771 31.27 11.45 -14.87
CA CYS A 771 32.24 10.58 -14.19
C CYS A 771 33.60 11.23 -13.90
N ARG A 772 33.85 12.44 -14.43
CA ARG A 772 35.01 13.27 -14.09
C ARG A 772 34.65 14.21 -12.93
N ILE A 773 33.50 14.88 -12.99
CA ILE A 773 32.99 15.72 -11.89
C ILE A 773 32.89 14.89 -10.60
N ASN A 774 32.31 13.68 -10.68
CA ASN A 774 32.16 12.79 -9.52
C ASN A 774 33.50 12.23 -8.98
N ARG A 775 34.62 12.42 -9.69
CA ARG A 775 35.97 12.12 -9.20
C ARG A 775 36.62 13.38 -8.62
N GLU A 776 36.49 14.50 -9.30
CA GLU A 776 36.95 15.81 -8.79
C GLU A 776 36.28 16.13 -7.44
N LEU A 777 35.00 15.79 -7.25
CA LEU A 777 34.28 15.87 -5.95
C LEU A 777 34.76 14.88 -4.87
N ALA A 778 35.48 13.82 -5.23
CA ALA A 778 36.08 12.89 -4.27
C ALA A 778 37.50 13.31 -3.87
N ASP A 779 38.18 14.04 -4.77
CA ASP A 779 39.59 14.45 -4.63
C ASP A 779 39.75 15.94 -4.18
N ASN A 780 38.68 16.74 -4.17
CA ASN A 780 38.69 18.18 -3.85
C ASN A 780 37.62 18.56 -2.81
N GLU A 781 38.06 18.92 -1.60
CA GLU A 781 37.18 19.28 -0.47
C GLU A 781 36.48 20.64 -0.65
N ASP A 782 37.14 21.64 -1.25
CA ASP A 782 36.54 22.96 -1.50
C ASP A 782 35.37 22.87 -2.50
N MET A 783 35.57 22.09 -3.57
CA MET A 783 34.54 21.81 -4.57
C MET A 783 33.36 21.05 -3.97
N LYS A 784 33.64 20.09 -3.08
CA LYS A 784 32.62 19.33 -2.36
C LYS A 784 31.81 20.23 -1.43
N TYR A 785 32.47 21.02 -0.58
CA TYR A 785 31.81 21.97 0.31
C TYR A 785 30.91 22.95 -0.45
N TYR A 786 31.38 23.49 -1.58
CA TYR A 786 30.58 24.34 -2.45
C TYR A 786 29.34 23.63 -3.02
N PHE A 787 29.51 22.38 -3.48
CA PHE A 787 28.39 21.58 -3.98
C PHE A 787 27.37 21.26 -2.88
N ASP A 788 27.82 21.04 -1.64
CA ASP A 788 26.97 20.75 -0.49
C ASP A 788 26.20 22.00 0.01
N GLN A 789 26.72 23.21 -0.22
CA GLN A 789 26.06 24.49 0.13
C GLN A 789 25.19 25.10 -0.99
N TYR A 790 25.13 24.52 -2.19
CA TYR A 790 24.44 25.11 -3.34
C TYR A 790 22.91 25.02 -3.26
N ASP A 791 22.24 26.13 -2.87
CA ASP A 791 20.76 26.27 -2.83
C ASP A 791 20.14 26.41 -4.23
N GLY A 792 20.18 25.32 -4.99
CA GLY A 792 19.71 25.26 -6.37
C GLY A 792 18.20 25.05 -6.50
N VAL A 793 17.37 26.05 -6.18
CA VAL A 793 15.89 26.02 -6.22
C VAL A 793 15.31 25.21 -7.40
N ASP A 794 14.78 24.02 -7.11
CA ASP A 794 14.17 23.13 -8.11
C ASP A 794 13.04 23.78 -8.92
N PRO A 795 12.68 23.26 -10.11
CA PRO A 795 11.47 23.67 -10.83
C PRO A 795 10.19 23.53 -9.99
N LEU A 796 9.09 24.12 -10.46
CA LEU A 796 7.77 24.01 -9.87
C LEU A 796 7.18 22.60 -10.08
N GLU A 797 6.97 21.86 -8.99
CA GLU A 797 6.19 20.62 -8.96
C GLU A 797 4.77 20.94 -8.44
N PRO A 798 3.71 20.81 -9.26
CA PRO A 798 2.35 21.16 -8.86
C PRO A 798 1.81 20.42 -7.63
N ARG A 799 2.36 19.25 -7.31
CA ARG A 799 1.98 18.50 -6.10
C ARG A 799 2.40 19.18 -4.80
N ASP A 800 3.39 20.07 -4.81
CA ASP A 800 3.81 20.80 -3.62
C ASP A 800 2.72 21.74 -3.13
N ALA A 801 2.00 22.38 -4.07
CA ALA A 801 0.86 23.26 -3.80
C ALA A 801 -0.43 22.51 -3.38
N LEU A 802 -0.45 21.17 -3.46
CA LEU A 802 -1.62 20.38 -3.07
C LEU A 802 -1.62 20.14 -1.56
N TYR A 803 -2.26 21.05 -0.82
CA TYR A 803 -2.43 20.97 0.62
C TYR A 803 -3.76 20.32 1.03
N GLY A 804 -3.84 19.86 2.28
CA GLY A 804 -5.09 19.36 2.87
C GLY A 804 -5.92 20.48 3.49
N GLY A 805 -7.03 20.13 4.13
CA GLY A 805 -7.84 21.09 4.90
C GLY A 805 -7.03 21.79 6.00
N ARG A 806 -7.32 23.08 6.22
CA ARG A 806 -6.69 23.91 7.26
C ARG A 806 -7.18 23.50 8.65
N THR A 807 -6.43 22.62 9.31
CA THR A 807 -6.61 22.34 10.75
C THR A 807 -5.68 23.26 11.55
N ASN A 808 -6.24 24.19 12.33
CA ASN A 808 -5.49 25.09 13.20
C ASN A 808 -6.34 25.41 14.45
N ALA A 809 -5.82 25.11 15.64
CA ALA A 809 -6.49 25.38 16.92
C ALA A 809 -5.87 26.61 17.58
N SER A 810 -6.56 27.75 17.51
CA SER A 810 -6.07 29.01 18.11
C SER A 810 -6.21 29.06 19.63
N ARG A 811 -7.07 28.22 20.19
CA ARG A 811 -7.22 27.95 21.63
C ARG A 811 -7.68 26.49 21.75
N LEU A 812 -6.95 25.68 22.50
CA LEU A 812 -7.19 24.22 22.57
C LEU A 812 -8.29 23.85 23.56
N TYR A 813 -8.65 24.76 24.47
CA TYR A 813 -9.81 24.65 25.34
C TYR A 813 -10.35 26.01 25.79
N HIS A 814 -11.68 26.15 25.90
CA HIS A 814 -12.37 27.34 26.37
C HIS A 814 -13.57 26.94 27.24
N GLU A 815 -13.51 27.28 28.53
CA GLU A 815 -14.67 27.25 29.43
C GLU A 815 -15.55 28.47 29.11
N CYS A 816 -16.87 28.32 29.02
CA CYS A 816 -17.78 29.45 28.86
C CYS A 816 -18.21 29.96 30.24
N ASN A 817 -18.30 31.27 30.41
CA ASN A 817 -19.06 31.87 31.51
C ASN A 817 -20.58 31.64 31.32
N ASP A 818 -21.39 31.87 32.36
CA ASP A 818 -22.86 31.71 32.31
C ASP A 818 -23.56 32.58 31.24
N ASP A 819 -22.95 33.70 30.84
CA ASP A 819 -23.40 34.61 29.79
C ASP A 819 -22.82 34.30 28.39
N GLU A 820 -21.85 33.37 28.30
CA GLU A 820 -21.09 33.06 27.09
C GLU A 820 -21.56 31.78 26.40
N LYS A 821 -21.44 31.72 25.05
CA LYS A 821 -21.84 30.55 24.25
C LYS A 821 -20.90 30.33 23.07
N ILE A 822 -20.15 29.22 23.09
CA ILE A 822 -19.48 28.69 21.90
C ILE A 822 -20.52 28.32 20.84
N ARG A 823 -20.29 28.75 19.60
CA ARG A 823 -21.10 28.37 18.43
C ARG A 823 -20.30 27.44 17.54
N TYR A 824 -20.82 26.26 17.28
CA TYR A 824 -20.29 25.38 16.22
C TYR A 824 -20.88 25.80 14.88
N VAL A 825 -20.04 25.96 13.86
CA VAL A 825 -20.42 26.30 12.48
C VAL A 825 -19.69 25.35 11.56
N ASP A 826 -20.43 24.61 10.74
CA ASP A 826 -19.89 23.70 9.73
C ASP A 826 -20.28 24.16 8.32
N PHE A 827 -19.41 23.92 7.35
CA PHE A 827 -19.67 24.19 5.94
C PHE A 827 -20.28 22.98 5.27
N THR A 828 -21.62 22.95 5.19
CA THR A 828 -22.38 21.91 4.50
C THR A 828 -21.85 21.72 3.07
N SER A 829 -21.13 20.61 2.86
CA SER A 829 -20.51 20.28 1.57
C SER A 829 -19.44 21.27 1.08
N LEU A 830 -18.50 21.70 1.95
CA LEU A 830 -17.42 22.67 1.62
C LEU A 830 -16.76 22.51 0.24
N TYR A 831 -16.18 21.34 -0.08
CA TYR A 831 -15.47 21.16 -1.38
C TYR A 831 -16.41 21.23 -2.60
N PRO A 832 -17.59 20.58 -2.61
CA PRO A 832 -18.66 20.86 -3.59
C PRO A 832 -18.98 22.35 -3.73
N TRP A 833 -19.16 23.07 -2.61
CA TRP A 833 -19.43 24.51 -2.63
C TRP A 833 -18.30 25.30 -3.30
N CYS A 834 -17.04 25.02 -2.98
CA CYS A 834 -15.90 25.67 -3.64
C CYS A 834 -15.89 25.38 -5.15
N ASN A 835 -16.08 24.12 -5.56
CA ASN A 835 -16.10 23.73 -6.98
C ASN A 835 -17.25 24.37 -7.77
N LYS A 836 -18.34 24.76 -7.10
CA LYS A 836 -19.51 25.44 -7.68
C LYS A 836 -19.37 26.97 -7.72
N MET A 837 -18.78 27.56 -6.68
CA MET A 837 -18.89 29.00 -6.39
C MET A 837 -17.57 29.77 -6.56
N THR A 838 -16.47 29.11 -6.93
CA THR A 838 -15.15 29.74 -7.07
C THR A 838 -14.53 29.49 -8.45
N ARG A 839 -13.74 30.45 -8.92
CA ARG A 839 -13.01 30.34 -10.20
C ARG A 839 -11.94 29.24 -10.12
N THR A 840 -11.90 28.37 -11.11
CA THR A 840 -10.86 27.36 -11.32
C THR A 840 -10.07 27.63 -12.60
N VAL A 841 -8.92 26.98 -12.73
CA VAL A 841 -8.03 27.08 -13.91
C VAL A 841 -8.61 26.30 -15.10
N VAL A 842 -8.41 26.81 -16.31
CA VAL A 842 -8.77 26.17 -17.58
C VAL A 842 -7.55 26.15 -18.50
N GLY A 843 -7.46 25.13 -19.35
CA GLY A 843 -6.41 25.02 -20.36
C GLY A 843 -5.04 24.64 -19.78
N HIS A 844 -3.98 24.89 -20.56
CA HIS A 844 -2.59 24.69 -20.14
C HIS A 844 -1.95 26.00 -19.64
N PRO A 845 -1.01 25.93 -18.67
CA PRO A 845 -0.33 27.12 -18.18
C PRO A 845 0.75 27.61 -19.15
N ARG A 846 0.92 28.93 -19.21
CA ARG A 846 2.16 29.56 -19.63
C ARG A 846 3.16 29.46 -18.47
N ILE A 847 4.32 28.85 -18.74
CA ILE A 847 5.44 28.82 -17.79
C ILE A 847 6.23 30.13 -17.93
N ILE A 848 6.56 30.76 -16.81
CA ILE A 848 7.33 31.99 -16.72
C ILE A 848 8.44 31.78 -15.69
N THR A 849 9.68 32.09 -16.06
CA THR A 849 10.90 31.86 -15.24
C THR A 849 11.77 33.11 -15.08
N GLU A 850 11.38 34.22 -15.71
CA GLU A 850 12.08 35.50 -15.73
C GLU A 850 11.10 36.63 -16.05
N ASN A 851 11.50 37.88 -15.82
CA ASN A 851 10.71 39.08 -16.14
C ASN A 851 9.30 39.06 -15.52
N PHE A 852 9.22 38.74 -14.21
CA PHE A 852 7.97 38.59 -13.48
C PHE A 852 7.24 39.92 -13.24
N ASP A 853 5.92 39.87 -13.41
CA ASP A 853 4.94 40.88 -13.04
C ASP A 853 4.51 40.71 -11.56
N GLY A 854 3.65 41.61 -11.06
CA GLY A 854 3.04 41.47 -9.74
C GLY A 854 1.97 40.37 -9.70
N ILE A 855 1.89 39.61 -8.60
CA ILE A 855 1.06 38.39 -8.48
C ILE A 855 -0.41 38.54 -8.93
N SER A 856 -1.01 39.73 -8.78
CA SER A 856 -2.39 39.99 -9.23
C SER A 856 -2.61 39.94 -10.75
N THR A 857 -1.55 39.83 -11.56
CA THR A 857 -1.65 39.50 -12.99
C THR A 857 -1.65 38.00 -13.27
N TYR A 858 -1.42 37.16 -12.25
CA TYR A 858 -1.26 35.72 -12.40
C TYR A 858 -2.38 34.94 -11.72
N PHE A 859 -3.08 34.13 -12.51
CA PHE A 859 -3.96 33.08 -12.01
C PHE A 859 -3.31 31.72 -12.24
N GLY A 860 -3.08 30.93 -11.18
CA GLY A 860 -2.39 29.63 -11.29
C GLY A 860 -1.51 29.29 -10.09
N LEU A 861 -0.37 28.66 -10.35
CA LEU A 861 0.62 28.26 -9.32
C LEU A 861 1.87 29.13 -9.39
N VAL A 862 2.48 29.41 -8.24
CA VAL A 862 3.67 30.25 -8.10
C VAL A 862 4.63 29.59 -7.13
N LYS A 863 5.90 29.42 -7.53
CA LYS A 863 7.02 29.05 -6.66
C LYS A 863 7.81 30.31 -6.33
N CYS A 864 7.93 30.62 -5.05
CA CYS A 864 8.53 31.87 -4.57
C CYS A 864 9.08 31.74 -3.14
N THR A 865 9.92 32.70 -2.76
CA THR A 865 10.33 32.94 -1.37
C THR A 865 9.56 34.13 -0.83
N VAL A 866 8.86 33.94 0.29
CA VAL A 866 8.04 34.96 0.96
C VAL A 866 8.58 35.27 2.36
N LEU A 867 8.50 36.54 2.76
CA LEU A 867 8.74 37.00 4.11
C LEU A 867 7.38 37.23 4.80
N PRO A 868 7.02 36.44 5.82
CA PRO A 868 5.78 36.66 6.56
C PRO A 868 5.82 37.94 7.41
N PRO A 869 4.65 38.54 7.74
CA PRO A 869 4.56 39.59 8.75
C PRO A 869 4.91 39.03 10.14
N ARG A 870 5.21 39.92 11.09
CA ARG A 870 5.30 39.58 12.52
C ARG A 870 3.92 39.76 13.18
N GLY A 871 3.55 38.86 14.10
CA GLY A 871 2.34 39.00 14.94
C GLY A 871 0.98 38.68 14.29
N LEU A 872 0.94 38.11 13.08
CA LEU A 872 -0.32 37.76 12.41
C LEU A 872 -1.01 36.55 13.07
N PHE A 873 -2.13 36.78 13.76
CA PHE A 873 -2.89 35.76 14.52
C PHE A 873 -3.36 34.56 13.69
N HIS A 874 -3.60 34.75 12.40
CA HIS A 874 -3.94 33.68 11.45
C HIS A 874 -2.98 33.74 10.25
N PRO A 875 -1.83 33.04 10.31
CA PRO A 875 -0.95 32.90 9.17
C PRO A 875 -1.70 32.27 7.99
N VAL A 876 -1.45 32.78 6.78
CA VAL A 876 -2.22 32.47 5.58
C VAL A 876 -1.63 31.25 4.87
N LEU A 877 -0.34 31.31 4.55
CA LEU A 877 0.31 30.33 3.68
C LEU A 877 0.64 29.03 4.43
N PRO A 878 0.29 27.86 3.85
CA PRO A 878 0.70 26.56 4.38
C PRO A 878 2.20 26.30 4.14
N TYR A 879 2.83 25.59 5.07
CA TYR A 879 4.21 25.12 4.99
C TYR A 879 4.31 23.67 5.46
N ARG A 880 5.00 22.82 4.71
CA ARG A 880 5.21 21.40 5.06
C ARG A 880 6.62 21.24 5.64
N THR A 881 6.70 20.91 6.92
CA THR A 881 7.97 20.61 7.61
C THR A 881 7.74 19.57 8.71
N GLN A 882 8.79 18.86 9.11
CA GLN A 882 8.74 17.77 10.10
C GLN A 882 7.62 16.73 9.85
N GLY A 883 7.34 16.44 8.57
CA GLY A 883 6.26 15.53 8.15
C GLY A 883 4.83 16.04 8.37
N LYS A 884 4.64 17.29 8.84
CA LYS A 884 3.36 17.89 9.21
C LYS A 884 3.03 19.10 8.33
N LEU A 885 1.75 19.48 8.30
CA LEU A 885 1.26 20.69 7.65
C LEU A 885 1.11 21.78 8.70
N MET A 886 1.83 22.88 8.54
CA MET A 886 1.86 24.03 9.45
C MET A 886 1.46 25.32 8.74
N PHE A 887 1.16 26.37 9.50
CA PHE A 887 0.90 27.72 9.01
C PHE A 887 1.74 28.70 9.84
N ALA A 888 2.90 29.11 9.33
CA ALA A 888 3.98 29.73 10.11
C ALA A 888 4.35 31.15 9.67
N LEU A 889 5.05 31.89 10.55
CA LEU A 889 5.57 33.25 10.29
C LEU A 889 7.11 33.34 10.33
N CYS A 890 7.79 32.20 10.43
CA CYS A 890 9.24 32.05 10.41
C CYS A 890 9.57 30.59 10.04
N ARG A 891 10.38 30.38 9.00
CA ARG A 891 10.90 29.06 8.59
C ARG A 891 11.67 28.38 9.73
N THR A 892 12.76 28.99 10.22
CA THR A 892 13.60 28.41 11.29
C THR A 892 12.81 28.04 12.55
N CYS A 893 11.80 28.82 12.95
CA CYS A 893 10.92 28.46 14.07
C CYS A 893 10.04 27.24 13.78
N ALA A 894 9.52 27.08 12.56
CA ALA A 894 8.71 25.94 12.19
C ALA A 894 9.56 24.66 12.08
N ASP A 895 10.72 24.74 11.44
CA ASP A 895 11.62 23.60 11.23
C ASP A 895 12.20 23.08 12.56
N ALA A 896 12.54 23.99 13.48
CA ALA A 896 12.98 23.65 14.83
C ALA A 896 11.82 23.43 15.83
N CYS A 897 10.56 23.46 15.39
CA CYS A 897 9.35 23.38 16.23
C CYS A 897 9.31 24.38 17.42
N SER A 898 10.00 25.51 17.31
CA SER A 898 10.20 26.45 18.42
C SER A 898 8.91 27.15 18.85
N GLN A 899 8.73 27.22 20.16
CA GLN A 899 7.59 27.86 20.85
C GLN A 899 7.98 29.18 21.54
N THR A 900 9.20 29.69 21.31
CA THR A 900 9.67 30.96 21.90
C THR A 900 9.38 32.16 20.98
N THR A 901 9.41 33.36 21.54
CA THR A 901 9.29 34.61 20.77
C THR A 901 10.35 34.68 19.67
N CYS A 902 9.91 34.86 18.42
CA CYS A 902 10.77 34.79 17.24
C CYS A 902 11.74 35.99 17.16
N GLY A 903 12.97 35.80 17.63
CA GLY A 903 14.07 36.76 17.51
C GLY A 903 14.78 36.77 16.15
N HIS A 904 14.57 35.75 15.33
CA HIS A 904 15.26 35.55 14.04
C HIS A 904 15.15 36.75 13.09
N ALA A 905 16.21 36.96 12.30
CA ALA A 905 16.30 37.92 11.21
C ALA A 905 15.43 37.50 10.01
N ASP A 906 15.12 38.44 9.12
CA ASP A 906 14.08 38.21 8.13
C ASP A 906 14.46 37.18 7.02
N HIS A 907 15.75 36.97 6.75
CA HIS A 907 16.21 35.90 5.85
C HIS A 907 16.05 34.48 6.45
N GLU A 908 16.20 34.34 7.77
CA GLU A 908 15.91 33.11 8.51
C GLU A 908 14.38 32.86 8.59
N ARG A 909 13.60 33.94 8.66
CA ARG A 909 12.14 33.87 8.70
C ARG A 909 11.50 33.54 7.35
N ALA A 910 12.15 33.90 6.25
CA ALA A 910 11.64 33.70 4.91
C ALA A 910 11.35 32.22 4.60
N ILE A 911 10.19 31.96 3.99
CA ILE A 911 9.68 30.63 3.66
C ILE A 911 9.70 30.49 2.13
N GLN A 912 10.33 29.43 1.64
CA GLN A 912 10.27 29.02 0.23
C GLN A 912 9.18 27.95 0.05
N GLY A 913 8.41 28.05 -1.02
CA GLY A 913 7.33 27.10 -1.30
C GLY A 913 6.62 27.35 -2.63
N THR A 914 5.62 26.51 -2.90
CA THR A 914 4.76 26.58 -4.09
C THR A 914 3.31 26.73 -3.64
N TRP A 915 2.63 27.79 -4.07
CA TRP A 915 1.27 28.13 -3.63
C TRP A 915 0.37 28.50 -4.82
N CYS A 916 -0.94 28.48 -4.62
CA CYS A 916 -1.86 29.07 -5.59
C CYS A 916 -1.75 30.61 -5.52
N SER A 917 -1.87 31.31 -6.64
CA SER A 917 -1.73 32.77 -6.64
C SER A 917 -2.78 33.47 -5.78
N VAL A 918 -4.00 32.91 -5.66
CA VAL A 918 -5.05 33.41 -4.75
C VAL A 918 -4.68 33.31 -3.26
N ASP A 919 -3.87 32.32 -2.87
CA ASP A 919 -3.35 32.22 -1.50
C ASP A 919 -2.29 33.30 -1.25
N LEU A 920 -1.49 33.62 -2.28
CA LEU A 920 -0.47 34.68 -2.24
C LEU A 920 -1.10 36.08 -2.25
N GLU A 921 -2.13 36.33 -3.06
CA GLU A 921 -2.94 37.55 -2.99
C GLU A 921 -3.46 37.76 -1.56
N LYS A 922 -3.99 36.68 -0.94
CA LYS A 922 -4.49 36.74 0.43
C LYS A 922 -3.39 36.87 1.49
N ALA A 923 -2.18 36.41 1.20
CA ALA A 923 -1.01 36.63 2.05
C ALA A 923 -0.52 38.09 1.96
N LEU A 924 -0.44 38.66 0.76
CA LEU A 924 -0.09 40.07 0.54
C LEU A 924 -1.07 41.02 1.23
N GLU A 925 -2.39 40.75 1.14
CA GLU A 925 -3.43 41.43 1.93
C GLU A 925 -3.17 41.45 3.45
N LYS A 926 -2.49 40.41 3.97
CA LYS A 926 -2.17 40.26 5.41
C LYS A 926 -0.74 40.69 5.76
N GLY A 927 -0.05 41.37 4.84
CA GLY A 927 1.27 41.94 5.09
C GLY A 927 2.44 40.97 4.91
N TYR A 928 2.26 39.85 4.21
CA TYR A 928 3.39 39.11 3.66
C TYR A 928 4.07 39.96 2.58
N GLN A 929 5.37 39.77 2.40
CA GLN A 929 6.15 40.34 1.30
C GLN A 929 6.72 39.21 0.46
N ILE A 930 6.85 39.42 -0.85
CA ILE A 930 7.55 38.47 -1.74
C ILE A 930 9.00 38.94 -1.84
N VAL A 931 9.93 38.06 -1.48
CA VAL A 931 11.37 38.31 -1.54
C VAL A 931 11.89 38.01 -2.95
N GLN A 932 11.43 36.91 -3.53
CA GLN A 932 11.83 36.45 -4.86
C GLN A 932 10.75 35.55 -5.46
N ILE A 933 10.48 35.68 -6.76
CA ILE A 933 9.70 34.72 -7.55
C ILE A 933 10.69 33.85 -8.31
N HIS A 934 10.45 32.55 -8.36
CA HIS A 934 11.34 31.56 -8.99
C HIS A 934 10.74 30.97 -10.27
N GLU A 935 9.45 30.62 -10.24
CA GLU A 935 8.72 30.09 -11.39
C GLU A 935 7.21 30.34 -11.23
N VAL A 936 6.51 30.67 -12.32
CA VAL A 936 5.05 30.86 -12.35
C VAL A 936 4.45 29.98 -13.44
N TRP A 937 3.40 29.25 -13.08
CA TRP A 937 2.53 28.51 -14.01
C TRP A 937 1.20 29.26 -14.09
N HIS A 938 1.13 30.26 -14.97
CA HIS A 938 -0.06 31.10 -15.14
C HIS A 938 -0.99 30.49 -16.20
N PHE A 939 -2.23 30.19 -15.81
CA PHE A 939 -3.31 29.80 -16.71
C PHE A 939 -4.04 31.07 -17.21
N PRO A 940 -4.01 31.38 -18.52
CA PRO A 940 -4.69 32.56 -19.05
C PRO A 940 -6.22 32.45 -19.02
N GLU A 941 -6.74 31.21 -18.99
CA GLU A 941 -8.16 30.90 -19.01
C GLU A 941 -8.65 30.40 -17.64
N THR A 942 -9.87 30.80 -17.28
CA THR A 942 -10.51 30.45 -16.01
C THR A 942 -12.00 30.20 -16.21
N SER A 943 -12.63 29.46 -15.30
CA SER A 943 -14.07 29.18 -15.33
C SER A 943 -14.62 29.16 -13.90
N ASP A 944 -15.85 29.65 -13.72
CA ASP A 944 -16.65 29.59 -12.49
C ASP A 944 -17.82 28.58 -12.60
N ASP A 945 -17.94 27.90 -13.74
CA ASP A 945 -19.04 26.99 -14.08
C ASP A 945 -18.62 25.53 -14.34
N LEU A 946 -17.32 25.23 -14.45
CA LEU A 946 -16.78 23.93 -14.92
C LEU A 946 -17.33 22.69 -14.19
N PHE A 947 -17.62 22.80 -12.89
CA PHE A 947 -18.19 21.71 -12.09
C PHE A 947 -19.62 21.99 -11.62
N LYS A 948 -20.21 23.14 -11.96
CA LYS A 948 -21.44 23.66 -11.36
C LYS A 948 -22.62 22.70 -11.53
N ASP A 949 -23.00 22.37 -12.76
CA ASP A 949 -24.16 21.54 -13.06
C ASP A 949 -24.03 20.10 -12.50
N TYR A 950 -22.80 19.59 -12.48
CA TYR A 950 -22.46 18.31 -11.85
C TYR A 950 -22.67 18.36 -10.33
N ILE A 951 -22.16 19.41 -9.66
CA ILE A 951 -22.35 19.58 -8.22
C ILE A 951 -23.83 19.80 -7.88
N ASP A 952 -24.57 20.55 -8.69
CA ASP A 952 -25.98 20.88 -8.44
C ASP A 952 -26.88 19.65 -8.52
N THR A 953 -26.60 18.75 -9.46
CA THR A 953 -27.28 17.47 -9.60
C THR A 953 -27.17 16.62 -8.32
N PHE A 954 -25.96 16.51 -7.74
CA PHE A 954 -25.74 15.70 -6.53
C PHE A 954 -26.10 16.43 -5.23
N LEU A 955 -26.01 17.78 -5.17
CA LEU A 955 -26.47 18.55 -4.01
C LEU A 955 -27.99 18.51 -3.87
N LYS A 956 -28.74 18.54 -4.97
CA LYS A 956 -30.21 18.37 -4.97
C LYS A 956 -30.61 17.08 -4.25
N ILE A 957 -30.07 15.95 -4.72
CA ILE A 957 -30.36 14.61 -4.18
C ILE A 957 -29.98 14.52 -2.70
N LYS A 958 -28.82 15.09 -2.31
CA LYS A 958 -28.41 15.14 -0.89
C LYS A 958 -29.40 15.93 -0.05
N GLN A 959 -29.86 17.09 -0.51
CA GLN A 959 -30.76 17.95 0.26
C GLN A 959 -32.15 17.31 0.42
N GLU A 960 -32.65 16.66 -0.63
CA GLU A 960 -33.87 15.85 -0.59
C GLU A 960 -33.73 14.72 0.45
N ALA A 961 -32.70 13.89 0.33
CA ALA A 961 -32.40 12.81 1.29
C ALA A 961 -31.90 13.27 2.69
N SER A 962 -32.00 14.56 3.03
CA SER A 962 -31.67 15.11 4.36
C SER A 962 -32.90 15.49 5.20
N GLY A 963 -34.07 15.66 4.58
CA GLY A 963 -35.29 16.07 5.26
C GLY A 963 -35.38 17.58 5.54
N TYR A 964 -36.58 18.02 5.91
CA TYR A 964 -36.82 19.44 6.22
C TYR A 964 -36.06 19.87 7.49
N PRO A 965 -35.63 21.15 7.60
CA PRO A 965 -35.10 21.69 8.83
C PRO A 965 -36.08 21.49 10.00
N LYS A 966 -35.55 21.26 11.21
CA LYS A 966 -36.37 20.96 12.41
C LYS A 966 -37.38 22.07 12.77
N ASP A 967 -37.08 23.30 12.35
CA ASP A 967 -37.90 24.48 12.61
C ASP A 967 -38.96 24.70 11.50
N SER A 968 -38.90 23.94 10.39
CA SER A 968 -39.83 24.00 9.26
C SER A 968 -41.01 23.04 9.43
N VAL A 969 -41.81 23.31 10.46
CA VAL A 969 -42.93 22.45 10.90
C VAL A 969 -44.20 22.68 10.09
N THR A 970 -44.47 23.93 9.66
CA THR A 970 -45.63 24.28 8.82
C THR A 970 -45.30 24.27 7.34
N GLU A 971 -46.33 24.10 6.49
CA GLU A 971 -46.16 24.10 5.03
C GLU A 971 -45.63 25.42 4.49
N GLU A 972 -45.99 26.55 5.11
CA GLU A 972 -45.45 27.88 4.80
C GLU A 972 -43.94 27.95 5.07
N GLN A 973 -43.46 27.36 6.18
CA GLN A 973 -42.03 27.30 6.50
C GLN A 973 -41.26 26.34 5.58
N ARG A 974 -41.91 25.27 5.07
CA ARG A 974 -41.34 24.35 4.09
C ARG A 974 -41.20 25.00 2.72
N GLN A 975 -42.24 25.70 2.26
CA GLN A 975 -42.17 26.49 1.02
C GLN A 975 -41.09 27.57 1.14
N HIS A 976 -41.07 28.31 2.24
CA HIS A 976 -40.03 29.32 2.48
C HIS A 976 -38.61 28.72 2.48
N HIS A 977 -38.40 27.52 3.03
CA HIS A 977 -37.11 26.83 2.94
C HIS A 977 -36.74 26.46 1.50
N MET A 978 -37.70 26.01 0.68
CA MET A 978 -37.45 25.72 -0.74
C MET A 978 -37.15 26.98 -1.55
N ASP A 979 -37.89 28.07 -1.30
CA ASP A 979 -37.67 29.38 -1.94
C ASP A 979 -36.30 29.95 -1.56
N GLU A 980 -35.92 29.88 -0.28
CA GLU A 980 -34.61 30.27 0.24
C GLU A 980 -33.48 29.42 -0.36
N TYR A 981 -33.68 28.11 -0.50
CA TYR A 981 -32.70 27.21 -1.12
C TYR A 981 -32.53 27.53 -2.62
N LEU A 982 -33.64 27.82 -3.32
CA LEU A 982 -33.63 28.23 -4.72
C LEU A 982 -32.93 29.59 -4.90
N GLU A 983 -33.20 30.58 -4.05
CA GLU A 983 -32.53 31.89 -4.09
C GLU A 983 -31.02 31.76 -3.82
N LYS A 984 -30.63 31.02 -2.78
CA LYS A 984 -29.23 30.93 -2.34
C LYS A 984 -28.36 29.97 -3.15
N SER A 985 -28.97 28.98 -3.83
CA SER A 985 -28.23 27.95 -4.57
C SER A 985 -28.59 27.82 -6.04
N GLY A 986 -29.74 28.32 -6.49
CA GLY A 986 -30.27 28.07 -7.83
C GLY A 986 -30.84 26.66 -8.05
N ILE A 987 -30.89 25.82 -7.00
CA ILE A 987 -31.39 24.44 -7.08
C ILE A 987 -32.86 24.39 -6.68
N HIS A 988 -33.72 23.94 -7.59
CA HIS A 988 -35.13 23.65 -7.30
C HIS A 988 -35.27 22.25 -6.70
N LEU A 989 -35.64 22.16 -5.41
CA LEU A 989 -35.93 20.91 -4.71
C LEU A 989 -37.30 20.33 -5.12
N ASP A 990 -37.49 19.03 -4.94
CA ASP A 990 -38.77 18.33 -5.09
C ASP A 990 -39.40 18.06 -3.71
N PRO A 991 -40.51 18.72 -3.32
CA PRO A 991 -41.09 18.59 -1.98
C PRO A 991 -41.54 17.17 -1.63
N HIS A 992 -41.77 16.30 -2.62
CA HIS A 992 -42.18 14.92 -2.41
C HIS A 992 -41.01 13.96 -2.06
N LYS A 993 -39.77 14.46 -1.97
CA LYS A 993 -38.56 13.64 -1.73
C LYS A 993 -37.80 13.98 -0.45
N ILE A 994 -38.39 14.78 0.45
CA ILE A 994 -37.66 15.43 1.56
C ILE A 994 -37.86 14.67 2.89
N GLU A 995 -36.97 13.71 3.21
CA GLU A 995 -37.05 12.81 4.39
C GLU A 995 -35.72 12.60 5.17
N TYR A 996 -35.77 12.20 6.46
CA TYR A 996 -34.68 12.34 7.46
C TYR A 996 -34.06 11.03 8.03
N ASN A 997 -32.80 11.06 8.50
CA ASN A 997 -32.01 9.89 8.98
C ASN A 997 -31.13 10.21 10.26
N PRO A 998 -31.12 9.41 11.37
CA PRO A 998 -30.63 9.84 12.71
C PRO A 998 -29.36 9.17 13.35
N GLY A 999 -28.71 9.85 14.35
CA GLY A 999 -27.83 9.20 15.37
C GLY A 999 -26.94 10.07 16.32
N LEU A 1000 -26.61 9.53 17.53
CA LEU A 1000 -25.64 9.95 18.62
C LEU A 1000 -26.07 10.89 19.80
N VAL A 1001 -25.47 10.70 21.00
CA VAL A 1001 -25.81 11.32 22.34
C VAL A 1001 -24.60 11.33 23.34
N ASP A 1002 -24.62 12.23 24.37
CA ASP A 1002 -23.60 12.45 25.44
C ASP A 1002 -24.16 12.21 26.88
N HIS A 1003 -23.32 11.96 27.91
CA HIS A 1003 -23.76 11.69 29.32
C HIS A 1003 -22.76 12.10 30.43
N GLN A 1004 -23.28 12.62 31.55
CA GLN A 1004 -22.55 13.21 32.70
C GLN A 1004 -22.26 12.21 33.87
N PRO A 1005 -21.40 12.54 34.87
CA PRO A 1005 -21.12 11.71 36.05
C PRO A 1005 -22.16 11.90 37.17
N VAL A 1006 -22.14 11.02 38.19
CA VAL A 1006 -23.00 11.13 39.39
C VAL A 1006 -22.26 11.58 40.66
N SER A 1007 -20.96 11.83 40.56
CA SER A 1007 -20.11 12.41 41.59
C SER A 1007 -19.63 13.80 41.17
N SER A 1008 -19.42 14.72 42.12
CA SER A 1008 -18.66 15.95 41.84
C SER A 1008 -17.29 15.60 41.25
N VAL A 1009 -16.86 16.38 40.26
CA VAL A 1009 -15.55 16.26 39.59
C VAL A 1009 -14.49 17.15 40.26
N ALA A 1010 -14.92 18.22 40.94
CA ALA A 1010 -14.06 19.31 41.43
C ALA A 1010 -13.11 18.91 42.58
N ASP A 1011 -13.42 17.86 43.33
CA ASP A 1011 -12.64 17.41 44.49
C ASP A 1011 -11.74 16.21 44.16
N GLY A 1012 -10.69 16.00 44.97
CA GLY A 1012 -9.71 14.91 44.84
C GLY A 1012 -10.26 13.48 45.10
N GLY A 1013 -11.57 13.30 45.00
CA GLY A 1013 -12.26 12.04 45.18
C GLY A 1013 -12.23 11.14 43.93
N VAL A 1014 -13.27 10.32 43.80
CA VAL A 1014 -13.34 9.23 42.83
C VAL A 1014 -14.49 9.47 41.86
N ILE A 1015 -14.18 9.75 40.60
CA ILE A 1015 -15.20 10.04 39.58
C ILE A 1015 -16.00 8.76 39.32
N THR A 1016 -17.28 8.82 39.62
CA THR A 1016 -18.23 7.74 39.40
C THR A 1016 -19.19 8.13 38.28
N PHE A 1017 -19.16 7.38 37.19
CA PHE A 1017 -20.25 7.33 36.24
C PHE A 1017 -21.17 6.17 36.60
N LEU A 1018 -22.48 6.43 36.63
CA LEU A 1018 -23.51 5.42 36.80
C LEU A 1018 -24.50 5.54 35.65
N PHE A 1019 -24.65 4.44 34.91
CA PHE A 1019 -25.66 4.28 33.88
C PHE A 1019 -26.64 3.22 34.37
N PRO A 1020 -27.82 3.63 34.89
CA PRO A 1020 -28.92 2.70 35.11
C PRO A 1020 -29.23 2.00 33.79
N GLY A 1021 -29.38 0.67 33.82
CA GLY A 1021 -29.67 -0.07 32.59
C GLY A 1021 -31.04 0.32 32.04
N THR A 1022 -31.07 0.94 30.86
CA THR A 1022 -32.30 1.31 30.14
C THR A 1022 -32.77 0.21 29.19
N GLU A 1023 -33.89 0.42 28.48
CA GLU A 1023 -34.28 -0.40 27.32
C GLU A 1023 -33.24 -0.37 26.18
N ASP A 1024 -32.52 0.73 26.02
CA ASP A 1024 -31.42 0.85 25.06
C ASP A 1024 -30.15 0.10 25.50
N TYR A 1025 -29.41 -0.38 24.51
CA TYR A 1025 -28.09 -1.01 24.68
C TYR A 1025 -26.96 0.02 24.63
N VAL A 1026 -25.76 -0.34 25.13
CA VAL A 1026 -24.63 0.59 25.26
C VAL A 1026 -23.36 0.10 24.54
N ASP A 1027 -22.87 0.85 23.56
CA ASP A 1027 -21.68 0.54 22.75
C ASP A 1027 -20.37 0.84 23.50
N LEU A 1028 -19.94 -0.10 24.35
CA LEU A 1028 -18.74 0.02 25.18
C LEU A 1028 -17.47 0.32 24.38
N ALA A 1029 -17.33 -0.27 23.18
CA ALA A 1029 -16.17 -0.06 22.30
C ALA A 1029 -16.15 1.32 21.63
N ARG A 1030 -17.24 2.08 21.72
CA ARG A 1030 -17.34 3.46 21.22
C ARG A 1030 -17.67 4.47 22.33
N MET A 1031 -17.45 4.08 23.59
CA MET A 1031 -17.47 5.02 24.70
C MET A 1031 -16.20 5.85 24.72
N ILE A 1032 -16.36 7.17 24.72
CA ILE A 1032 -15.27 8.14 24.76
C ILE A 1032 -15.33 8.86 26.11
N LEU A 1033 -14.23 8.82 26.86
CA LEU A 1033 -14.04 9.63 28.05
C LEU A 1033 -13.53 11.01 27.64
N VAL A 1034 -14.25 12.05 28.08
CA VAL A 1034 -13.81 13.45 27.99
C VAL A 1034 -13.56 13.95 29.42
N VAL A 1035 -12.41 14.59 29.66
CA VAL A 1035 -12.04 15.19 30.95
C VAL A 1035 -11.46 16.56 30.73
N ARG A 1036 -11.84 17.52 31.57
CA ARG A 1036 -11.30 18.89 31.60
C ARG A 1036 -10.49 19.08 32.87
N ALA A 1037 -9.24 19.49 32.73
CA ALA A 1037 -8.27 19.55 33.83
C ALA A 1037 -7.38 20.78 33.72
N LYS A 1038 -6.97 21.36 34.86
CA LYS A 1038 -5.93 22.39 34.96
C LYS A 1038 -4.95 22.06 36.09
N VAL A 1039 -3.73 22.57 36.02
CA VAL A 1039 -2.75 22.51 37.12
C VAL A 1039 -2.81 23.83 37.89
N THR A 1040 -2.81 23.79 39.22
CA THR A 1040 -2.92 24.96 40.11
C THR A 1040 -1.93 24.85 41.27
N LYS A 1041 -1.80 25.92 42.04
CA LYS A 1041 -1.15 25.91 43.35
C LYS A 1041 -2.03 25.18 44.40
N PRO A 1042 -1.50 24.83 45.59
CA PRO A 1042 -2.23 24.06 46.60
C PRO A 1042 -3.42 24.82 47.18
N ASP A 1043 -3.32 26.16 47.25
CA ASP A 1043 -4.38 27.09 47.62
C ASP A 1043 -5.46 27.30 46.52
N GLY A 1044 -5.31 26.64 45.37
CA GLY A 1044 -6.21 26.75 44.22
C GLY A 1044 -5.94 27.97 43.32
N THR A 1045 -4.95 28.81 43.63
CA THR A 1045 -4.58 29.93 42.77
C THR A 1045 -3.90 29.47 41.47
N ASN A 1046 -3.96 30.33 40.45
CA ASN A 1046 -3.37 30.01 39.15
C ASN A 1046 -1.83 30.09 39.19
N LEU A 1047 -1.18 29.25 38.38
CA LEU A 1047 0.26 29.21 38.22
C LEU A 1047 0.81 30.53 37.65
N GLY A 1048 1.98 30.94 38.10
CA GLY A 1048 2.73 32.05 37.52
C GLY A 1048 3.34 31.70 36.16
N ALA A 1049 3.55 32.70 35.31
CA ALA A 1049 4.16 32.51 33.98
C ALA A 1049 5.64 32.05 33.99
N ALA A 1050 6.25 31.95 35.19
CA ALA A 1050 7.60 31.46 35.40
C ALA A 1050 7.66 30.03 35.98
N GLU A 1051 6.52 29.43 36.37
CA GLU A 1051 6.48 28.16 37.11
C GLU A 1051 6.61 26.95 36.19
N LYS A 1052 7.67 26.17 36.42
CA LYS A 1052 8.18 25.13 35.52
C LYS A 1052 7.53 23.76 35.74
N VAL A 1053 6.20 23.69 35.76
CA VAL A 1053 5.45 22.44 35.99
C VAL A 1053 4.72 21.95 34.73
N GLY A 1054 5.22 20.83 34.19
CA GLY A 1054 4.61 20.10 33.08
C GLY A 1054 3.77 18.91 33.55
N VAL A 1055 2.94 18.36 32.66
CA VAL A 1055 2.19 17.12 32.90
C VAL A 1055 2.90 15.91 32.30
N VAL A 1056 2.77 14.75 32.94
CA VAL A 1056 3.29 13.47 32.41
C VAL A 1056 2.62 13.07 31.10
N ASN A 1057 3.26 12.14 30.37
CA ASN A 1057 2.77 11.70 29.08
C ASN A 1057 1.41 10.98 29.17
N ASN A 1058 0.63 11.02 28.09
CA ASN A 1058 -0.69 10.40 27.98
C ASN A 1058 -1.67 10.88 29.09
N PHE A 1059 -1.63 12.18 29.38
CA PHE A 1059 -2.15 12.78 30.62
C PHE A 1059 -3.57 12.32 30.98
N LEU A 1060 -4.50 12.25 30.03
CA LEU A 1060 -5.88 11.80 30.24
C LEU A 1060 -5.99 10.47 30.98
N HIS A 1061 -5.11 9.52 30.66
CA HIS A 1061 -5.08 8.19 31.25
C HIS A 1061 -4.20 8.15 32.51
N SER A 1062 -3.14 8.96 32.52
CA SER A 1062 -2.24 9.15 33.67
C SER A 1062 -2.89 9.87 34.85
N LEU A 1063 -3.98 10.61 34.63
CA LEU A 1063 -4.90 11.11 35.68
C LEU A 1063 -5.46 10.00 36.58
N PHE A 1064 -5.50 8.75 36.12
CA PHE A 1064 -6.19 7.66 36.81
C PHE A 1064 -5.30 6.42 36.98
N LYS A 1065 -4.83 6.18 38.21
CA LYS A 1065 -4.08 4.96 38.58
C LYS A 1065 -4.93 3.68 38.49
N GLN A 1066 -6.26 3.79 38.62
CA GLN A 1066 -7.16 2.64 38.61
C GLN A 1066 -8.53 2.98 38.01
N VAL A 1067 -9.01 2.09 37.13
CA VAL A 1067 -10.37 2.12 36.55
C VAL A 1067 -11.10 0.85 36.96
N ASP A 1068 -12.01 0.97 37.92
CA ASP A 1068 -12.88 -0.13 38.33
C ASP A 1068 -14.20 -0.08 37.55
N VAL A 1069 -14.46 -1.11 36.74
CA VAL A 1069 -15.74 -1.27 36.02
C VAL A 1069 -16.58 -2.32 36.72
N PHE A 1070 -17.83 -2.00 37.00
CA PHE A 1070 -18.82 -2.91 37.59
C PHE A 1070 -20.00 -3.08 36.64
N LEU A 1071 -20.41 -4.31 36.41
CA LEU A 1071 -21.63 -4.67 35.69
C LEU A 1071 -22.59 -5.32 36.69
N LYS A 1072 -23.80 -4.78 36.88
CA LYS A 1072 -24.76 -5.20 37.93
C LYS A 1072 -24.10 -5.35 39.31
N GLY A 1073 -23.23 -4.40 39.67
CA GLY A 1073 -22.52 -4.37 40.96
C GLY A 1073 -21.35 -5.35 41.10
N LYS A 1074 -21.09 -6.22 40.12
CA LYS A 1074 -19.91 -7.10 40.11
C LYS A 1074 -18.75 -6.44 39.36
N GLN A 1075 -17.60 -6.29 40.02
CA GLN A 1075 -16.39 -5.77 39.38
C GLN A 1075 -15.87 -6.75 38.30
N VAL A 1076 -15.47 -6.22 37.14
CA VAL A 1076 -14.94 -6.99 36.01
C VAL A 1076 -13.47 -6.67 35.66
N THR A 1077 -12.90 -5.57 36.17
CA THR A 1077 -11.48 -5.21 36.00
C THR A 1077 -10.63 -5.66 37.19
N GLN A 1078 -9.33 -5.90 36.95
CA GLN A 1078 -8.38 -6.19 38.03
C GLN A 1078 -7.94 -4.90 38.73
N ALA A 1079 -7.92 -4.92 40.06
CA ALA A 1079 -7.60 -3.78 40.92
C ALA A 1079 -6.09 -3.56 41.11
N THR A 1080 -5.32 -3.46 40.03
CA THR A 1080 -3.83 -3.49 40.07
C THR A 1080 -3.15 -2.15 40.38
N GLY A 1081 -3.85 -1.02 40.28
CA GLY A 1081 -3.24 0.31 40.44
C GLY A 1081 -2.32 0.75 39.29
N THR A 1082 -2.25 -0.02 38.20
CA THR A 1082 -1.32 0.18 37.07
C THR A 1082 -2.00 0.69 35.78
N HIS A 1083 -3.17 1.32 35.86
CA HIS A 1083 -3.92 1.75 34.67
C HIS A 1083 -3.15 2.76 33.80
N ALA A 1084 -2.48 3.75 34.40
CA ALA A 1084 -1.65 4.72 33.67
C ALA A 1084 -0.56 4.03 32.83
N TYR A 1085 0.19 3.10 33.43
CA TYR A 1085 1.21 2.29 32.74
C TYR A 1085 0.62 1.42 31.64
N ARG A 1086 -0.50 0.74 31.91
CA ARG A 1086 -1.22 -0.05 30.90
C ARG A 1086 -1.61 0.82 29.71
N ALA A 1087 -2.29 1.95 29.94
CA ALA A 1087 -2.74 2.84 28.89
C ALA A 1087 -1.57 3.44 28.11
N TYR A 1088 -0.48 3.82 28.77
CA TYR A 1088 0.74 4.30 28.11
C TYR A 1088 1.38 3.22 27.23
N LEU A 1089 1.56 2.00 27.73
CA LEU A 1089 2.15 0.89 26.96
C LEU A 1089 1.25 0.44 25.80
N GLU A 1090 -0.07 0.33 26.00
CA GLU A 1090 -1.00 0.04 24.91
C GLU A 1090 -1.03 1.16 23.86
N THR A 1091 -0.86 2.43 24.26
CA THR A 1091 -0.72 3.58 23.34
C THR A 1091 0.61 3.56 22.59
N LEU A 1092 1.71 3.21 23.27
CA LEU A 1092 3.06 3.15 22.70
C LEU A 1092 3.24 1.97 21.74
N LEU A 1093 2.62 0.82 22.01
CA LEU A 1093 2.86 -0.42 21.25
C LEU A 1093 1.81 -0.70 20.18
N ASN A 1094 0.51 -0.47 20.44
CA ASN A 1094 -0.56 -0.89 19.52
C ASN A 1094 -0.87 0.12 18.40
N TYR A 1095 -0.37 1.36 18.49
CA TYR A 1095 -0.75 2.44 17.58
C TYR A 1095 0.39 2.84 16.63
N GLY A 1096 0.11 2.85 15.33
CA GLY A 1096 1.03 3.36 14.32
C GLY A 1096 1.32 4.86 14.48
N PRO A 1097 2.47 5.38 14.01
CA PRO A 1097 2.88 6.76 14.26
C PRO A 1097 1.87 7.81 13.82
N SER A 1098 1.15 7.60 12.71
CA SER A 1098 0.11 8.52 12.24
C SER A 1098 -0.99 8.79 13.27
N ALA A 1099 -1.32 7.82 14.13
CA ALA A 1099 -2.27 8.00 15.23
C ALA A 1099 -1.64 8.72 16.44
N LYS A 1100 -0.37 8.41 16.74
CA LYS A 1100 0.45 9.07 17.78
C LYS A 1100 0.66 10.56 17.48
N ASP A 1101 0.87 10.87 16.20
CA ASP A 1101 1.05 12.23 15.66
C ASP A 1101 -0.28 13.00 15.45
N SER A 1102 -1.44 12.36 15.64
CA SER A 1102 -2.76 12.98 15.47
C SER A 1102 -3.74 12.66 16.62
N GLN A 1103 -4.65 11.70 16.47
CA GLN A 1103 -5.76 11.45 17.38
C GLN A 1103 -5.36 11.21 18.85
N LEU A 1104 -4.17 10.65 19.11
CA LEU A 1104 -3.69 10.41 20.48
C LEU A 1104 -3.19 11.68 21.18
N THR A 1105 -2.89 12.76 20.44
CA THR A 1105 -2.56 14.06 21.04
C THR A 1105 -3.75 14.66 21.80
N ALA A 1106 -4.99 14.25 21.48
CA ALA A 1106 -6.20 14.61 22.23
C ALA A 1106 -6.29 13.97 23.62
N ALA A 1107 -5.44 12.97 23.93
CA ALA A 1107 -5.21 12.44 25.28
C ALA A 1107 -3.92 13.01 25.93
N LEU A 1108 -3.31 14.03 25.31
CA LEU A 1108 -1.95 14.53 25.56
C LEU A 1108 -0.85 13.45 25.51
N TYR A 1109 -0.97 12.48 24.59
CA TYR A 1109 0.17 11.68 24.19
C TYR A 1109 1.08 12.49 23.26
N TYR A 1110 2.34 12.69 23.66
CA TYR A 1110 3.40 13.31 22.87
C TYR A 1110 4.70 12.53 23.13
N LYS A 1111 5.36 11.99 22.09
CA LYS A 1111 6.59 11.19 22.30
C LYS A 1111 7.66 12.03 23.00
N ASP A 1112 8.13 11.55 24.15
CA ASP A 1112 9.26 12.17 24.87
C ASP A 1112 10.59 11.93 24.13
N THR A 1113 11.56 12.82 24.33
CA THR A 1113 12.90 12.67 23.72
C THR A 1113 13.65 11.49 24.36
N ALA A 1114 14.14 10.55 23.55
CA ALA A 1114 14.96 9.43 24.02
C ALA A 1114 16.22 9.92 24.75
N GLY A 1115 16.59 9.25 25.86
CA GLY A 1115 17.73 9.65 26.69
C GLY A 1115 17.58 11.01 27.41
N LYS A 1116 16.38 11.59 27.43
CA LYS A 1116 16.06 12.88 28.09
C LYS A 1116 14.73 12.85 28.86
N MET A 1117 14.20 11.66 29.18
CA MET A 1117 12.87 11.54 29.81
C MET A 1117 12.82 12.21 31.19
N ASP A 1118 13.95 12.21 31.88
CA ASP A 1118 14.18 12.71 33.24
C ASP A 1118 14.55 14.21 33.26
N VAL A 1119 14.53 14.89 32.10
CA VAL A 1119 14.68 16.36 32.04
C VAL A 1119 13.40 17.02 32.55
N ALA A 1120 13.37 17.26 33.85
CA ALA A 1120 12.19 17.76 34.57
C ALA A 1120 11.80 19.21 34.28
N ASP A 1121 12.70 20.02 33.72
CA ASP A 1121 12.40 21.40 33.31
C ASP A 1121 11.77 21.44 31.90
N PRO A 1122 10.45 21.73 31.76
CA PRO A 1122 9.77 21.77 30.47
C PRO A 1122 10.21 22.94 29.56
N THR A 1123 10.97 23.91 30.08
CA THR A 1123 11.39 25.12 29.35
C THR A 1123 12.70 24.95 28.59
N VAL A 1124 13.44 23.85 28.82
CA VAL A 1124 14.69 23.53 28.10
C VAL A 1124 14.43 23.30 26.60
N ALA A 1125 15.30 23.84 25.76
CA ALA A 1125 15.19 23.81 24.30
C ALA A 1125 16.40 23.13 23.64
N GLY A 1126 16.25 22.73 22.37
CA GLY A 1126 17.27 22.00 21.62
C GLY A 1126 17.50 20.57 22.11
N GLY A 1127 18.60 19.94 21.67
CA GLY A 1127 18.91 18.52 21.94
C GLY A 1127 19.13 18.13 23.40
N ASN A 1128 19.10 19.09 24.33
CA ASN A 1128 19.18 18.84 25.77
C ASN A 1128 17.81 18.83 26.48
N GLY A 1129 16.71 19.15 25.79
CA GLY A 1129 15.36 19.19 26.35
C GLY A 1129 14.50 17.98 25.98
N ASN A 1130 13.51 17.67 26.84
CA ASN A 1130 12.44 16.73 26.50
C ASN A 1130 11.36 17.46 25.66
N ALA A 1131 11.31 17.16 24.36
CA ALA A 1131 10.37 17.77 23.43
C ALA A 1131 8.91 17.35 23.69
N GLY A 1132 8.68 16.13 24.20
CA GLY A 1132 7.34 15.65 24.57
C GLY A 1132 6.80 16.39 25.80
N LEU A 1133 7.61 16.51 26.85
CA LEU A 1133 7.26 17.31 28.04
C LEU A 1133 7.05 18.78 27.69
N ARG A 1134 7.93 19.37 26.88
CA ARG A 1134 7.79 20.75 26.37
C ARG A 1134 6.49 20.97 25.61
N ALA A 1135 6.08 20.02 24.77
CA ALA A 1135 4.81 20.10 24.04
C ALA A 1135 3.59 20.01 24.97
N ARG A 1136 3.63 19.15 25.99
CA ARG A 1136 2.56 19.02 26.99
C ARG A 1136 2.46 20.23 27.93
N TYR A 1137 3.58 20.84 28.30
CA TYR A 1137 3.64 22.03 29.16
C TYR A 1137 2.85 23.23 28.60
N VAL A 1138 2.71 23.34 27.27
CA VAL A 1138 1.88 24.37 26.62
C VAL A 1138 0.41 24.31 27.09
N PHE A 1139 -0.07 23.14 27.53
CA PHE A 1139 -1.43 22.89 28.01
C PHE A 1139 -1.59 22.99 29.54
N SER A 1140 -0.51 23.17 30.32
CA SER A 1140 -0.56 23.22 31.79
C SER A 1140 -0.05 24.53 32.40
N LYS A 1141 0.80 25.27 31.69
CA LYS A 1141 1.30 26.60 32.07
C LYS A 1141 0.15 27.55 32.47
N ALA A 1142 0.43 28.49 33.38
CA ALA A 1142 -0.50 29.56 33.80
C ALA A 1142 -1.90 29.10 34.26
N SER A 1143 -2.07 27.81 34.61
CA SER A 1143 -3.36 27.17 34.88
C SER A 1143 -4.37 27.25 33.73
N GLU A 1144 -3.90 27.22 32.48
CA GLU A 1144 -4.79 26.89 31.36
C GLU A 1144 -5.46 25.54 31.63
N THR A 1145 -6.80 25.51 31.56
CA THR A 1145 -7.56 24.26 31.53
C THR A 1145 -7.41 23.62 30.16
N VAL A 1146 -7.34 22.30 30.09
CA VAL A 1146 -7.31 21.50 28.85
C VAL A 1146 -8.44 20.48 28.86
N GLU A 1147 -9.23 20.43 27.78
CA GLU A 1147 -10.12 19.31 27.48
C GLU A 1147 -9.32 18.21 26.76
N MET A 1148 -9.46 16.99 27.25
CA MET A 1148 -8.86 15.80 26.71
C MET A 1148 -9.94 14.76 26.40
N THR A 1149 -9.76 13.99 25.33
CA THR A 1149 -10.74 13.00 24.87
C THR A 1149 -10.05 11.72 24.39
N GLY A 1150 -10.55 10.55 24.82
CA GLY A 1150 -9.94 9.26 24.49
C GLY A 1150 -10.77 8.03 24.91
N PRO A 1151 -10.35 6.81 24.50
CA PRO A 1151 -10.98 5.56 24.92
C PRO A 1151 -10.58 5.20 26.37
N ILE A 1152 -11.40 4.40 27.05
CA ILE A 1152 -11.05 3.90 28.40
C ILE A 1152 -10.28 2.58 28.28
N PHE A 1153 -9.02 2.54 28.71
CA PHE A 1153 -8.14 1.37 28.61
C PHE A 1153 -8.48 0.29 29.65
N SER A 1154 -9.50 -0.53 29.34
CA SER A 1154 -9.88 -1.70 30.12
C SER A 1154 -10.45 -2.80 29.23
N ASP A 1155 -10.22 -4.05 29.61
CA ASP A 1155 -10.55 -5.28 28.86
C ASP A 1155 -11.97 -5.32 28.27
N ILE A 1156 -12.95 -4.71 28.96
CA ILE A 1156 -14.36 -4.72 28.55
C ILE A 1156 -14.71 -3.63 27.51
N PHE A 1157 -14.00 -2.51 27.49
CA PHE A 1157 -14.17 -1.47 26.45
C PHE A 1157 -13.44 -1.81 25.15
N MET A 1158 -12.60 -2.86 25.15
CA MET A 1158 -12.01 -3.44 23.94
C MET A 1158 -12.86 -4.60 23.37
N SER A 1159 -14.09 -4.78 23.86
CA SER A 1159 -15.04 -5.79 23.38
C SER A 1159 -16.06 -5.15 22.43
N GLU A 1160 -16.14 -5.61 21.19
CA GLU A 1160 -17.14 -5.12 20.21
C GLU A 1160 -18.59 -5.45 20.58
N ARG A 1161 -18.84 -6.10 21.72
CA ARG A 1161 -20.18 -6.37 22.28
C ARG A 1161 -20.71 -5.18 23.10
N LEU A 1162 -21.93 -4.72 22.77
CA LEU A 1162 -22.71 -3.80 23.58
C LEU A 1162 -23.01 -4.45 24.93
N LEU A 1163 -23.09 -3.62 25.97
CA LEU A 1163 -23.73 -4.01 27.21
C LEU A 1163 -25.24 -4.17 27.00
N LEU A 1164 -25.85 -5.15 27.68
CA LEU A 1164 -27.27 -5.44 27.52
C LEU A 1164 -28.17 -4.36 28.12
N SER A 1165 -29.38 -4.21 27.59
CA SER A 1165 -30.46 -3.47 28.25
C SER A 1165 -30.63 -3.94 29.70
N TYR A 1166 -31.00 -3.01 30.58
CA TYR A 1166 -31.19 -3.26 32.01
C TYR A 1166 -29.95 -3.76 32.78
N VAL A 1167 -28.75 -3.82 32.17
CA VAL A 1167 -27.49 -4.09 32.90
C VAL A 1167 -26.83 -2.77 33.31
N ASP A 1168 -26.80 -2.52 34.62
CA ASP A 1168 -26.23 -1.28 35.16
C ASP A 1168 -24.72 -1.28 35.00
N LEU A 1169 -24.21 -0.24 34.35
CA LEU A 1169 -22.78 0.04 34.21
C LEU A 1169 -22.38 1.09 35.24
N LYS A 1170 -21.43 0.75 36.10
CA LYS A 1170 -20.78 1.72 36.98
C LYS A 1170 -19.28 1.75 36.65
N ILE A 1171 -18.79 2.92 36.27
CA ILE A 1171 -17.36 3.15 36.00
C ILE A 1171 -16.84 4.04 37.12
N ILE A 1172 -15.78 3.61 37.78
CA ILE A 1172 -15.16 4.27 38.92
C ILE A 1172 -13.70 4.59 38.54
N LEU A 1173 -13.43 5.86 38.26
CA LEU A 1173 -12.09 6.37 37.95
C LEU A 1173 -11.44 6.89 39.24
N LYS A 1174 -10.43 6.18 39.76
CA LYS A 1174 -9.65 6.63 40.93
C LYS A 1174 -8.45 7.42 40.47
N ARG A 1175 -8.35 8.66 40.95
CA ARG A 1175 -7.25 9.57 40.61
C ARG A 1175 -5.87 9.02 41.03
N SER A 1176 -4.88 9.33 40.21
CA SER A 1176 -3.46 9.27 40.56
C SER A 1176 -3.11 10.31 41.63
N SER A 1177 -1.92 10.18 42.23
CA SER A 1177 -1.25 11.26 42.98
C SER A 1177 -0.99 12.45 42.03
N ASP A 1178 -1.03 13.67 42.54
CA ASP A 1178 -0.68 14.85 41.74
C ASP A 1178 0.83 14.83 41.40
N GLU A 1179 1.64 14.28 42.31
CA GLU A 1179 3.08 13.97 42.18
C GLU A 1179 3.39 12.88 41.14
N PHE A 1180 2.40 12.07 40.76
CA PHE A 1180 2.50 11.14 39.61
C PHE A 1180 2.06 11.81 38.31
N CYS A 1181 1.13 12.76 38.39
CA CYS A 1181 0.57 13.48 37.24
C CYS A 1181 1.47 14.60 36.71
N LEU A 1182 2.37 15.12 37.53
CA LEU A 1182 3.17 16.31 37.26
C LEU A 1182 4.67 16.01 37.19
N VAL A 1183 5.42 16.94 36.60
CA VAL A 1183 6.89 16.96 36.53
C VAL A 1183 7.32 18.41 36.75
N ALA A 1184 8.20 18.66 37.71
CA ALA A 1184 8.64 20.00 38.09
C ALA A 1184 10.16 20.06 38.37
N SER A 1185 10.77 21.23 38.14
CA SER A 1185 12.22 21.43 38.29
C SER A 1185 12.64 22.04 39.63
N GLU A 1186 11.76 22.11 40.63
CA GLU A 1186 11.97 22.80 41.90
C GLU A 1186 11.69 21.86 43.09
N ASP A 1187 12.61 21.81 44.05
CA ASP A 1187 12.69 20.71 45.03
C ASP A 1187 11.60 20.75 46.14
N ASP A 1188 10.97 21.92 46.35
CA ASP A 1188 9.93 22.15 47.38
C ASP A 1188 8.57 22.61 46.77
N ALA A 1189 8.37 22.44 45.46
CA ALA A 1189 7.24 23.05 44.75
C ALA A 1189 5.97 22.17 44.71
N ASP A 1190 5.08 22.40 45.68
CA ASP A 1190 3.76 21.75 45.77
C ASP A 1190 2.78 22.28 44.69
N PHE A 1191 2.23 21.37 43.88
CA PHE A 1191 1.35 21.64 42.75
C PHE A 1191 0.23 20.60 42.65
N ARG A 1192 -0.97 21.02 42.21
CA ARG A 1192 -2.20 20.22 42.28
C ARG A 1192 -2.93 20.16 40.95
N VAL A 1193 -3.43 18.99 40.54
CA VAL A 1193 -4.34 18.89 39.39
C VAL A 1193 -5.79 19.08 39.86
N THR A 1194 -6.47 20.03 39.23
CA THR A 1194 -7.90 20.33 39.46
C THR A 1194 -8.68 19.91 38.22
N LEU A 1195 -9.69 19.05 38.39
CA LEU A 1195 -10.58 18.63 37.30
C LEU A 1195 -11.83 19.53 37.33
N THR A 1196 -12.19 20.15 36.20
CA THR A 1196 -13.37 21.05 36.13
C THR A 1196 -14.61 20.32 35.63
N ASP A 1197 -14.45 19.30 34.78
CA ASP A 1197 -15.53 18.54 34.14
C ASP A 1197 -15.03 17.14 33.73
N ALA A 1198 -15.93 16.17 33.63
CA ALA A 1198 -15.63 14.84 33.11
C ALA A 1198 -16.92 14.13 32.68
N TYR A 1199 -17.09 13.91 31.37
CA TYR A 1199 -18.29 13.28 30.80
C TYR A 1199 -17.95 12.15 29.83
N LEU A 1200 -18.88 11.22 29.62
CA LEU A 1200 -18.74 10.14 28.65
C LEU A 1200 -19.62 10.40 27.44
N ARG A 1201 -19.03 10.32 26.24
CA ARG A 1201 -19.77 10.27 24.98
C ARG A 1201 -20.19 8.83 24.71
N ILE A 1202 -21.49 8.57 24.59
CA ILE A 1202 -22.04 7.21 24.64
C ILE A 1202 -23.04 6.98 23.51
N ARG A 1203 -22.64 6.09 22.59
CA ARG A 1203 -23.56 5.53 21.60
C ARG A 1203 -24.49 4.52 22.25
N LYS A 1204 -25.65 5.01 22.69
CA LYS A 1204 -26.84 4.18 22.88
C LYS A 1204 -27.25 3.56 21.54
N VAL A 1205 -27.75 2.33 21.59
CA VAL A 1205 -28.29 1.62 20.43
C VAL A 1205 -29.69 1.14 20.79
N LYS A 1206 -30.70 1.77 20.18
CA LYS A 1206 -32.07 1.28 20.29
C LYS A 1206 -32.22 0.02 19.45
N VAL A 1207 -32.42 -1.08 20.15
CA VAL A 1207 -32.76 -2.38 19.58
C VAL A 1207 -34.26 -2.39 19.22
N ASN A 1208 -34.68 -3.17 18.22
CA ASN A 1208 -36.12 -3.31 17.92
C ASN A 1208 -36.85 -3.94 19.14
N PRO A 1209 -38.15 -3.69 19.39
CA PRO A 1209 -38.79 -4.12 20.64
C PRO A 1209 -38.77 -5.64 20.88
N SER A 1210 -38.93 -6.43 19.82
CA SER A 1210 -38.79 -7.89 19.91
C SER A 1210 -37.36 -8.29 20.28
N ILE A 1211 -36.37 -7.46 19.92
CA ILE A 1211 -34.96 -7.65 20.23
C ILE A 1211 -34.78 -7.61 21.74
N SER A 1212 -35.22 -6.59 22.48
CA SER A 1212 -35.13 -6.58 23.96
C SER A 1212 -35.76 -7.81 24.64
N VAL A 1213 -36.85 -8.34 24.09
CA VAL A 1213 -37.50 -9.57 24.59
C VAL A 1213 -36.56 -10.79 24.48
N ALA A 1214 -35.61 -10.81 23.54
CA ALA A 1214 -34.61 -11.88 23.37
C ALA A 1214 -33.81 -12.18 24.62
N HIS A 1215 -33.08 -11.19 25.15
CA HIS A 1215 -32.12 -11.46 26.20
C HIS A 1215 -32.83 -11.73 27.51
N GLU A 1216 -33.97 -11.09 27.79
CA GLU A 1216 -34.80 -11.46 28.94
C GLU A 1216 -35.21 -12.95 28.89
N ILE A 1217 -35.48 -13.47 27.69
CA ILE A 1217 -35.84 -14.86 27.42
C ILE A 1217 -34.60 -15.79 27.45
N ALA A 1218 -33.46 -15.38 26.93
CA ALA A 1218 -32.22 -16.17 26.89
C ALA A 1218 -31.46 -16.19 28.23
N LEU A 1219 -31.45 -15.09 28.98
CA LEU A 1219 -30.84 -14.98 30.32
C LEU A 1219 -31.48 -15.93 31.33
N LYS A 1220 -32.76 -16.30 31.13
CA LYS A 1220 -33.46 -17.35 31.89
C LYS A 1220 -32.93 -18.77 31.62
N LYS A 1221 -32.10 -18.98 30.59
CA LYS A 1221 -31.43 -20.27 30.27
C LYS A 1221 -29.91 -20.26 30.51
N GLY A 1222 -29.25 -19.10 30.62
CA GLY A 1222 -27.81 -19.03 30.91
C GLY A 1222 -27.23 -17.61 30.92
N PRO A 1223 -26.04 -17.39 31.50
CA PRO A 1223 -25.44 -16.06 31.65
C PRO A 1223 -24.93 -15.49 30.32
N ALA A 1224 -25.04 -14.18 30.14
CA ALA A 1224 -24.45 -13.49 29.00
C ALA A 1224 -22.91 -13.40 29.12
N ILE A 1225 -22.21 -14.15 28.27
CA ILE A 1225 -20.75 -14.11 28.14
C ILE A 1225 -20.32 -12.84 27.39
N TYR A 1226 -19.09 -12.37 27.64
CA TYR A 1226 -18.40 -11.31 26.90
C TYR A 1226 -16.95 -11.76 26.58
N PRO A 1227 -16.49 -11.70 25.33
CA PRO A 1227 -15.12 -12.00 24.98
C PRO A 1227 -14.25 -10.77 25.28
N ILE A 1228 -13.10 -10.98 25.92
CA ILE A 1228 -12.15 -9.92 26.25
C ILE A 1228 -10.73 -10.40 25.99
N ARG A 1229 -9.88 -9.55 25.40
CA ARG A 1229 -8.42 -9.75 25.41
C ARG A 1229 -7.91 -9.21 26.73
N ARG A 1230 -7.51 -10.10 27.65
CA ARG A 1230 -6.88 -9.67 28.91
C ARG A 1230 -5.52 -9.02 28.65
N VAL A 1231 -5.27 -7.94 29.38
CA VAL A 1231 -3.93 -7.33 29.53
C VAL A 1231 -3.63 -7.20 31.02
N GLU A 1232 -2.78 -8.08 31.54
CA GLU A 1232 -2.39 -8.09 32.96
C GLU A 1232 -1.06 -7.34 33.14
N CYS A 1233 -1.10 -6.18 33.82
CA CYS A 1233 0.10 -5.42 34.17
C CYS A 1233 0.45 -5.68 35.64
N LYS A 1234 1.61 -6.29 35.89
CA LYS A 1234 2.11 -6.70 37.22
C LYS A 1234 3.44 -6.00 37.48
N SER A 1235 3.57 -5.34 38.63
CA SER A 1235 4.83 -4.75 39.09
C SER A 1235 5.48 -5.62 40.17
N PHE A 1236 6.82 -5.56 40.24
CA PHE A 1236 7.62 -6.20 41.28
C PHE A 1236 8.72 -5.23 41.73
N ILE A 1237 8.98 -5.17 43.03
CA ILE A 1237 10.07 -4.36 43.58
C ILE A 1237 11.34 -5.22 43.65
N VAL A 1238 12.45 -4.69 43.13
CA VAL A 1238 13.81 -5.24 43.33
C VAL A 1238 14.48 -4.40 44.42
N PRO A 1239 14.81 -4.97 45.60
CA PRO A 1239 15.55 -4.23 46.62
C PRO A 1239 16.97 -3.89 46.15
N ALA A 1240 17.44 -2.68 46.48
CA ALA A 1240 18.80 -2.24 46.18
C ALA A 1240 19.85 -3.22 46.76
N GLY A 1241 20.89 -3.52 45.97
CA GLY A 1241 21.96 -4.44 46.35
C GLY A 1241 21.69 -5.93 46.09
N ASN A 1242 20.53 -6.32 45.56
CA ASN A 1242 20.24 -7.71 45.19
C ASN A 1242 20.21 -7.91 43.65
N PRO A 1243 21.21 -8.59 43.05
CA PRO A 1243 21.40 -8.62 41.59
C PRO A 1243 20.46 -9.56 40.84
N SER A 1244 19.54 -10.28 41.50
CA SER A 1244 18.60 -11.18 40.83
C SER A 1244 17.22 -11.22 41.49
N LEU A 1245 16.16 -11.28 40.66
CA LEU A 1245 14.79 -11.47 41.10
C LEU A 1245 14.15 -12.64 40.34
N ARG A 1246 14.08 -13.82 40.97
CA ARG A 1246 13.32 -14.95 40.44
C ARG A 1246 11.83 -14.80 40.73
N LYS A 1247 10.98 -15.00 39.72
CA LYS A 1247 9.51 -15.10 39.83
C LYS A 1247 9.00 -16.26 38.99
N ASP A 1248 8.74 -17.38 39.65
CA ASP A 1248 8.04 -18.52 39.05
C ASP A 1248 6.54 -18.17 38.85
N ASN A 1249 5.89 -18.78 37.85
CA ASN A 1249 4.44 -18.63 37.57
C ASN A 1249 3.95 -17.18 37.30
N LEU A 1250 4.65 -16.42 36.44
CA LEU A 1250 4.24 -15.07 36.01
C LEU A 1250 2.82 -15.01 35.37
N PHE A 1251 2.38 -16.12 34.76
CA PHE A 1251 1.05 -16.29 34.16
C PHE A 1251 0.53 -17.70 34.42
N ASN A 1252 -0.78 -17.83 34.71
CA ASN A 1252 -1.40 -19.11 35.07
C ASN A 1252 -2.02 -19.77 33.84
N GLY A 1253 -1.32 -20.75 33.26
CA GLY A 1253 -1.83 -21.66 32.20
C GLY A 1253 -2.03 -21.04 30.81
N LEU A 1254 -2.29 -19.74 30.72
CA LEU A 1254 -2.40 -19.01 29.45
C LEU A 1254 -1.10 -18.24 29.18
N VAL A 1255 -0.35 -18.68 28.16
CA VAL A 1255 0.85 -17.99 27.69
C VAL A 1255 0.44 -16.68 27.00
N PRO A 1256 1.06 -15.51 27.34
CA PRO A 1256 0.73 -14.25 26.70
C PRO A 1256 1.25 -14.20 25.26
N LYS A 1257 0.41 -13.74 24.31
CA LYS A 1257 0.81 -13.51 22.90
C LYS A 1257 1.85 -12.40 22.71
N THR A 1258 2.07 -11.59 23.74
CA THR A 1258 3.02 -10.46 23.75
C THR A 1258 3.44 -10.27 25.19
N PHE A 1259 4.74 -10.31 25.47
CA PHE A 1259 5.30 -10.06 26.79
C PHE A 1259 6.12 -8.78 26.74
N VAL A 1260 5.91 -7.90 27.71
CA VAL A 1260 6.60 -6.61 27.82
C VAL A 1260 7.13 -6.52 29.25
N PHE A 1261 8.45 -6.33 29.36
CA PHE A 1261 9.14 -6.08 30.62
C PHE A 1261 9.76 -4.69 30.58
N GLY A 1262 9.79 -4.02 31.72
CA GLY A 1262 10.40 -2.71 31.88
C GLY A 1262 10.72 -2.48 33.34
N MET A 1263 11.81 -1.76 33.59
CA MET A 1263 12.24 -1.37 34.93
C MET A 1263 12.13 0.15 35.05
N VAL A 1264 11.67 0.60 36.20
CA VAL A 1264 11.59 2.01 36.61
C VAL A 1264 12.01 2.09 38.08
N GLU A 1265 12.52 3.24 38.50
CA GLU A 1265 12.80 3.47 39.91
C GLU A 1265 11.50 3.47 40.74
N SER A 1266 11.61 3.14 42.03
CA SER A 1266 10.43 3.04 42.90
C SER A 1266 9.72 4.38 43.05
N ASP A 1267 10.46 5.49 43.04
CA ASP A 1267 9.90 6.84 43.19
C ASP A 1267 9.22 7.27 41.89
N ALA A 1268 9.83 6.95 40.74
CA ALA A 1268 9.21 7.12 39.42
C ALA A 1268 7.94 6.26 39.22
N PHE A 1269 7.81 5.13 39.92
CA PHE A 1269 6.61 4.27 39.91
C PHE A 1269 5.46 4.81 40.79
N ASN A 1270 5.78 5.33 41.97
CA ASN A 1270 4.79 5.83 42.93
C ASN A 1270 4.35 7.28 42.65
N GLY A 1271 5.21 8.06 41.97
CA GLY A 1271 5.04 9.49 41.73
C GLY A 1271 6.01 10.30 42.60
N ALA A 1272 6.85 11.09 41.94
CA ALA A 1272 7.74 12.06 42.54
C ALA A 1272 7.84 13.26 41.58
N LEU A 1273 7.76 14.48 42.12
CA LEU A 1273 7.76 15.72 41.34
C LEU A 1273 9.08 15.94 40.59
N LYS A 1274 10.18 15.50 41.22
CA LYS A 1274 11.53 15.39 40.67
C LYS A 1274 11.78 13.93 40.26
N LYS A 1275 12.50 13.75 39.16
CA LYS A 1275 13.02 12.48 38.64
C LYS A 1275 14.48 12.70 38.25
#